data_AF-A0A7J0ACJ5-F1
#
_entry.id   AF-A0A7J0ACJ5-F1
#
_cell.length_a   1.000
_cell.length_b   1.000
_cell.length_c   1.000
_cell.angle_alpha   90.00
_cell.angle_beta   90.00
_cell.angle_gamma   90.00
#
_symmetry.space_group_name_H-M   'P 1'
#
loop_
_entity.id
_entity.type
_entity.pdbx_description
1 polymer ?
#
loop_
_entity_poly.entity_id
_entity_poly.type
_entity_poly.pdbx_seq_one_letter_code
_entity_poly.pdbx_strand_id
1 'polypeptide(L)'
;MKHLLTFLLVVLTSCGMLRAQETAPFVNLTPKPKTMTVGVGSYVIPADLKVSATGLPDDMAQEVGRFVADLNGATGFNAAAVASGTAAFTVSVDKSLPEEGYTLSVTTDGVSVAASTPIGLYYAFQSVKKMLPANVMAGVKDASVTEYALPVVEIADEPRFGYRGFMLDVSRHFFTTDEVKRMLDVMSYYKLNRFHWHLSDDQGWRMEIEKYPRLTTVGATAPNSRFTDMWTKTQYWINRPYGPYFYTKDELRDVVAYAKERHIEIIPEFDMPGHFCAAMAAYPEFSCNPDGNHEVWSDGGISSDVLNVANPGAVQFAKDVLTEVMEVFPYPVVHIGGDECPTGAWEGNAECQALYSKLGMTSYRQLQSHFIKQLDEHVKASGRTLSLWDESISASGADTDMVKSTDAFIYCWTVGTADAAAKQGTALGLRCIYTPWGPYYINRRQDANDPPGAGGNGGTFDHVKRTYDTVPFSTVASKDREYCYGVQGTFWCEHVSDREYMEYLALPRLIAIAEAGWTPQDGKNFADFQKRISADTKLLDYGGYLYAPYFLLNQGGEEPKPVTPDPTKWYRLVSQASNREGLCVELLAEGSPKIGTNNAQVDRLWSNAQADENAANYPYQFWAFVPDPAGSGRYAMVCQAAPEGSVNPVPTAANNTGRWDYDRSGRHYDFIVDTDTYYGETSEGVYHYAIRSARTAEGVWMNTALGGQGFAINCYNDPADGNGGIFHFYPEGGELADDQYPAFPELGVGSMVRITNMSDDFEGSSMADTGLSSSPGHSSDPWAADAWTVIAETVNADNSHTLRLQNSVSSRSIGAVGDYTARMGRPVALGSTAADVVVRRNRDNRNYTVSVGGHGLWPVPANSLSAPGSVRAGSNVDQNAQVSPRQGAEWSVTPVQLFTYICRDESGADLGTFIRSAVIGESFSSLLPTIKNHQFESGQIDGNTITATYRRVSVSVSYVCRTPEGAIAGRVEETLPVGGEHKVSAPELPYFELSEFEGQDTTVALDKDYSFSPVYTTDAVHGVRAVGDPVTSLADGHNYLLRDAHTVRHAYRYANGARQVSGTRSAGESPYYVWQLGAKGRNFTVKNVGYGQYVPAVTTATTPVTLSKTSSSFTFTYSASNESWTIKNSGNAICWDGLESLMMVGWNSPGHPYEIFEYEVLPHYAVTVTGVDNEGVQLFSNVNYVPAGESFSLVAPVREGMAVSDIAGAEGLDKVEGNIEITVTYVPDGSGLESIVAPAGDRSVKGIYDLQGRRLNAISRPGVYIVNGAKAVIR
;
A
#
# COMPACT_ATOMS: atom_id res chain seq x y z
N MET A 1 -54.01 -73.89 -8.82
CA MET A 1 -52.57 -74.13 -9.08
C MET A 1 -51.96 -73.20 -10.15
N LYS A 2 -52.69 -72.74 -11.17
CA LYS A 2 -52.14 -71.81 -12.20
C LYS A 2 -51.92 -70.35 -11.76
N HIS A 3 -52.51 -69.89 -10.65
CA HIS A 3 -52.33 -68.51 -10.16
C HIS A 3 -51.26 -68.37 -9.06
N LEU A 4 -50.75 -69.47 -8.51
CA LEU A 4 -49.71 -69.45 -7.47
C LEU A 4 -48.30 -69.45 -8.08
N LEU A 5 -48.11 -70.04 -9.27
CA LEU A 5 -46.83 -70.02 -9.99
C LEU A 5 -46.52 -68.65 -10.62
N THR A 6 -47.54 -67.90 -11.06
CA THR A 6 -47.35 -66.58 -11.68
C THR A 6 -47.00 -65.50 -10.64
N PHE A 7 -47.47 -65.64 -9.40
CA PHE A 7 -47.13 -64.72 -8.31
C PHE A 7 -45.70 -64.97 -7.80
N LEU A 8 -45.24 -66.23 -7.76
CA LEU A 8 -43.87 -66.57 -7.36
C LEU A 8 -42.82 -66.14 -8.40
N LEU A 9 -43.17 -66.15 -9.69
CA LEU A 9 -42.26 -65.72 -10.77
C LEU A 9 -42.12 -64.18 -10.86
N VAL A 10 -43.15 -63.42 -10.45
CA VAL A 10 -43.11 -61.95 -10.38
C VAL A 10 -42.36 -61.46 -9.14
N VAL A 11 -42.41 -62.19 -8.02
CA VAL A 11 -41.65 -61.87 -6.79
C VAL A 11 -40.16 -62.23 -6.93
N LEU A 12 -39.81 -63.28 -7.69
CA LEU A 12 -38.41 -63.64 -7.96
C LEU A 12 -37.74 -62.76 -9.04
N THR A 13 -38.51 -62.08 -9.90
CA THR A 13 -37.97 -61.10 -10.86
C THR A 13 -37.92 -59.67 -10.32
N SER A 14 -38.61 -59.36 -9.20
CA SER A 14 -38.54 -58.07 -8.52
C SER A 14 -37.52 -58.01 -7.37
N CYS A 15 -36.91 -59.12 -6.97
CA CYS A 15 -35.72 -59.13 -6.10
C CYS A 15 -34.39 -58.93 -6.84
N GLY A 16 -34.40 -58.80 -8.18
CA GLY A 16 -33.21 -58.54 -8.99
C GLY A 16 -32.96 -57.06 -9.34
N MET A 17 -33.82 -56.12 -8.92
CA MET A 17 -33.71 -54.68 -9.25
C MET A 17 -33.58 -53.77 -8.02
N LEU A 18 -33.22 -54.33 -6.86
CA LEU A 18 -32.62 -53.56 -5.76
C LEU A 18 -31.11 -53.80 -5.79
N ARG A 19 -30.45 -53.41 -6.89
CA ARG A 19 -29.08 -52.90 -6.71
C ARG A 19 -29.28 -51.63 -5.91
N ALA A 20 -28.83 -51.64 -4.65
CA ALA A 20 -28.49 -50.42 -3.96
C ALA A 20 -27.74 -49.57 -5.00
N GLN A 21 -28.28 -48.38 -5.27
CA GLN A 21 -27.60 -47.39 -6.09
C GLN A 21 -26.38 -47.00 -5.24
N GLU A 22 -25.29 -47.77 -5.37
CA GLU A 22 -23.98 -47.37 -4.84
C GLU A 22 -23.74 -46.00 -5.46
N THR A 23 -23.87 -44.98 -4.62
CA THR A 23 -23.50 -43.62 -4.97
C THR A 23 -22.08 -43.67 -5.50
N ALA A 24 -21.87 -43.24 -6.74
CA ALA A 24 -20.54 -43.16 -7.32
C ALA A 24 -19.58 -42.47 -6.33
N PRO A 25 -18.34 -42.95 -6.17
CA PRO A 25 -17.37 -42.38 -5.25
C PRO A 25 -17.24 -40.86 -5.45
N PHE A 26 -17.17 -40.10 -4.37
CA PHE A 26 -16.90 -38.67 -4.43
C PHE A 26 -15.47 -38.42 -4.92
N VAL A 27 -15.31 -37.56 -5.91
CA VAL A 27 -14.01 -37.13 -6.45
C VAL A 27 -13.92 -35.62 -6.30
N ASN A 28 -12.94 -35.14 -5.51
CA ASN A 28 -12.75 -33.71 -5.29
C ASN A 28 -11.98 -33.07 -6.46
N LEU A 29 -12.70 -32.55 -7.45
CA LEU A 29 -12.11 -31.87 -8.61
C LEU A 29 -12.79 -30.53 -8.88
N THR A 30 -12.05 -29.46 -8.64
CA THR A 30 -12.41 -28.07 -8.91
C THR A 30 -11.37 -27.46 -9.86
N PRO A 31 -11.79 -26.91 -11.02
CA PRO A 31 -13.12 -27.01 -11.62
C PRO A 31 -13.54 -28.44 -11.96
N LYS A 32 -14.86 -28.67 -12.11
CA LYS A 32 -15.39 -29.94 -12.57
C LYS A 32 -15.03 -30.18 -14.03
N PRO A 33 -14.48 -31.37 -14.40
CA PRO A 33 -14.15 -31.68 -15.77
C PRO A 33 -15.34 -31.67 -16.73
N LYS A 34 -15.10 -31.40 -18.01
CA LYS A 34 -16.10 -31.49 -19.09
C LYS A 34 -16.80 -32.85 -19.10
N THR A 35 -16.03 -33.94 -19.03
CA THR A 35 -16.56 -35.29 -18.84
C THR A 35 -15.73 -36.07 -17.84
N MET A 36 -16.40 -36.80 -16.95
CA MET A 36 -15.77 -37.67 -15.95
C MET A 36 -16.66 -38.88 -15.70
N THR A 37 -16.10 -40.09 -15.79
CA THR A 37 -16.76 -41.34 -15.41
C THR A 37 -15.98 -41.96 -14.26
N VAL A 38 -16.64 -42.14 -13.11
CA VAL A 38 -16.02 -42.74 -11.91
C VAL A 38 -16.28 -44.24 -11.91
N GLY A 39 -15.22 -45.03 -11.82
CA GLY A 39 -15.25 -46.49 -11.72
C GLY A 39 -15.24 -46.98 -10.27
N VAL A 40 -14.96 -48.27 -10.10
CA VAL A 40 -14.86 -48.92 -8.78
C VAL A 40 -13.39 -49.22 -8.48
N GLY A 41 -12.95 -48.86 -7.27
CA GLY A 41 -11.59 -49.10 -6.80
C GLY A 41 -10.70 -47.86 -6.90
N SER A 42 -9.42 -48.06 -6.62
CA SER A 42 -8.40 -47.03 -6.59
C SER A 42 -7.04 -47.57 -7.04
N TYR A 43 -6.16 -46.67 -7.47
CA TYR A 43 -4.75 -46.92 -7.73
C TYR A 43 -3.91 -46.27 -6.64
N VAL A 44 -3.24 -47.06 -5.82
CA VAL A 44 -2.30 -46.55 -4.82
C VAL A 44 -0.96 -46.27 -5.50
N ILE A 45 -0.52 -45.02 -5.46
CA ILE A 45 0.75 -44.61 -6.05
C ILE A 45 1.90 -45.25 -5.25
N PRO A 46 2.81 -46.02 -5.88
CA PRO A 46 3.97 -46.57 -5.20
C PRO A 46 5.01 -45.49 -4.88
N ALA A 47 5.76 -45.69 -3.79
CA ALA A 47 6.78 -44.74 -3.33
C ALA A 47 7.94 -44.55 -4.34
N ASP A 48 8.18 -45.53 -5.22
CA ASP A 48 9.17 -45.51 -6.30
C ASP A 48 8.51 -45.33 -7.68
N LEU A 49 7.39 -44.59 -7.74
CA LEU A 49 6.63 -44.36 -8.97
C LEU A 49 7.51 -43.94 -10.14
N LYS A 50 7.33 -44.59 -11.28
CA LYS A 50 7.93 -44.20 -12.55
C LYS A 50 6.87 -43.52 -13.43
N VAL A 51 7.19 -42.32 -13.89
CA VAL A 51 6.36 -41.56 -14.85
C VAL A 51 7.07 -41.54 -16.19
N SER A 52 6.42 -42.05 -17.25
CA SER A 52 7.04 -42.09 -18.59
C SER A 52 7.17 -40.69 -19.17
N ALA A 53 8.36 -40.33 -19.62
CA ALA A 53 8.64 -39.21 -20.51
C ALA A 53 9.08 -39.68 -21.91
N THR A 54 8.83 -40.95 -22.24
CA THR A 54 9.31 -41.59 -23.46
C THR A 54 8.65 -40.97 -24.70
N GLY A 55 9.44 -40.40 -25.60
CA GLY A 55 8.96 -39.85 -26.88
C GLY A 55 8.18 -38.54 -26.77
N LEU A 56 8.25 -37.86 -25.62
CA LEU A 56 7.66 -36.53 -25.45
C LEU A 56 8.61 -35.44 -26.02
N PRO A 57 8.05 -34.34 -26.53
CA PRO A 57 8.79 -33.10 -26.75
C PRO A 57 9.45 -32.58 -25.46
N ASP A 58 10.54 -31.80 -25.59
CA ASP A 58 11.36 -31.36 -24.45
C ASP A 58 10.57 -30.55 -23.41
N ASP A 59 9.66 -29.69 -23.84
CA ASP A 59 8.80 -28.87 -22.98
C ASP A 59 7.80 -29.72 -22.18
N MET A 60 7.18 -30.72 -22.80
CA MET A 60 6.30 -31.68 -22.11
C MET A 60 7.10 -32.60 -21.18
N ALA A 61 8.32 -33.00 -21.55
CA ALA A 61 9.19 -33.77 -20.67
C ALA A 61 9.64 -32.97 -19.44
N GLN A 62 9.84 -31.65 -19.59
CA GLN A 62 10.09 -30.75 -18.46
C GLN A 62 8.88 -30.68 -17.51
N GLU A 63 7.65 -30.62 -18.04
CA GLU A 63 6.43 -30.68 -17.21
C GLU A 63 6.32 -31.98 -16.42
N VAL A 64 6.67 -33.13 -17.02
CA VAL A 64 6.76 -34.41 -16.30
C VAL A 64 7.77 -34.32 -15.15
N GLY A 65 8.94 -33.73 -15.41
CA GLY A 65 9.98 -33.51 -14.40
C GLY A 65 9.51 -32.65 -13.23
N ARG A 66 8.79 -31.56 -13.52
CA ARG A 66 8.21 -30.66 -12.52
C ARG A 66 7.16 -31.38 -11.67
N PHE A 67 6.23 -32.11 -12.30
CA PHE A 67 5.24 -32.90 -11.58
C PHE A 67 5.87 -33.93 -10.63
N VAL A 68 6.92 -34.62 -11.07
CA VAL A 68 7.66 -35.58 -10.22
C VAL A 68 8.34 -34.87 -9.06
N ALA A 69 8.95 -33.70 -9.29
CA ALA A 69 9.59 -32.91 -8.24
C ALA A 69 8.57 -32.46 -7.17
N ASP A 70 7.43 -31.92 -7.61
CA ASP A 70 6.31 -31.53 -6.74
C ASP A 70 5.81 -32.72 -5.91
N LEU A 71 5.58 -33.87 -6.56
CA LEU A 71 5.10 -35.07 -5.90
C LEU A 71 6.09 -35.53 -4.82
N ASN A 72 7.38 -35.57 -5.13
CA ASN A 72 8.41 -35.97 -4.18
C ASN A 72 8.50 -34.98 -3.01
N GLY A 73 8.40 -33.68 -3.26
CA GLY A 73 8.38 -32.64 -2.22
C GLY A 73 7.23 -32.82 -1.24
N ALA A 74 6.03 -33.08 -1.76
CA ALA A 74 4.82 -33.18 -0.93
C ALA A 74 4.61 -34.55 -0.27
N THR A 75 5.17 -35.63 -0.83
CA THR A 75 4.95 -37.01 -0.33
C THR A 75 6.17 -37.61 0.36
N GLY A 76 7.37 -37.09 0.08
CA GLY A 76 8.63 -37.75 0.44
C GLY A 76 8.92 -39.02 -0.37
N PHE A 77 8.22 -39.25 -1.49
CA PHE A 77 8.47 -40.37 -2.39
C PHE A 77 9.77 -40.19 -3.18
N ASN A 78 10.20 -41.28 -3.81
CA ASN A 78 11.33 -41.34 -4.73
C ASN A 78 10.81 -41.58 -6.16
N ALA A 79 9.77 -40.84 -6.57
CA ALA A 79 9.25 -40.92 -7.92
C ALA A 79 10.29 -40.38 -8.92
N ALA A 80 10.28 -40.92 -10.14
CA ALA A 80 11.23 -40.55 -11.19
C ALA A 80 10.57 -40.46 -12.57
N ALA A 81 10.95 -39.45 -13.33
CA ALA A 81 10.67 -39.38 -14.76
C ALA A 81 11.61 -40.35 -15.51
N VAL A 82 11.07 -41.22 -16.36
CA VAL A 82 11.85 -42.23 -17.09
C VAL A 82 11.68 -42.10 -18.60
N ALA A 83 12.79 -42.06 -19.33
CA ALA A 83 12.81 -41.94 -20.80
C ALA A 83 12.71 -43.28 -21.54
N SER A 84 12.73 -44.41 -20.82
CA SER A 84 12.53 -45.75 -21.37
C SER A 84 12.13 -46.76 -20.28
N GLY A 85 11.51 -47.88 -20.67
CA GLY A 85 11.06 -48.94 -19.78
C GLY A 85 9.55 -48.90 -19.47
N THR A 86 9.06 -49.87 -18.69
CA THR A 86 7.65 -49.96 -18.31
C THR A 86 7.36 -49.04 -17.13
N ALA A 87 6.40 -48.13 -17.28
CA ALA A 87 5.94 -47.21 -16.25
C ALA A 87 4.43 -47.40 -16.04
N ALA A 88 3.98 -47.46 -14.78
CA ALA A 88 2.55 -47.55 -14.47
C ALA A 88 1.84 -46.20 -14.65
N PHE A 89 2.58 -45.08 -14.66
CA PHE A 89 2.07 -43.77 -15.06
C PHE A 89 2.66 -43.43 -16.44
N THR A 90 1.82 -43.43 -17.47
CA THR A 90 2.21 -43.13 -18.84
C THR A 90 1.72 -41.76 -19.28
N VAL A 91 2.58 -41.04 -20.01
CA VAL A 91 2.25 -39.75 -20.62
C VAL A 91 2.50 -39.87 -22.11
N SER A 92 1.57 -39.36 -22.92
CA SER A 92 1.62 -39.45 -24.38
C SER A 92 1.15 -38.16 -25.05
N VAL A 93 1.56 -37.98 -26.31
CA VAL A 93 1.13 -36.84 -27.13
C VAL A 93 -0.06 -37.25 -27.98
N ASP A 94 -1.17 -36.52 -27.87
CA ASP A 94 -2.31 -36.64 -28.77
C ASP A 94 -2.61 -35.29 -29.42
N LYS A 95 -2.24 -35.17 -30.70
CA LYS A 95 -2.42 -33.93 -31.49
C LYS A 95 -3.86 -33.67 -31.91
N SER A 96 -4.79 -34.58 -31.64
CA SER A 96 -6.23 -34.36 -31.89
C SER A 96 -6.91 -33.56 -30.77
N LEU A 97 -6.28 -33.46 -29.59
CA LEU A 97 -6.79 -32.69 -28.46
C LEU A 97 -6.53 -31.20 -28.66
N PRO A 98 -7.45 -30.32 -28.21
CA PRO A 98 -7.25 -28.88 -28.21
C PRO A 98 -6.05 -28.44 -27.36
N GLU A 99 -5.65 -27.19 -27.50
CA GLU A 99 -4.42 -26.65 -26.90
C GLU A 99 -4.34 -26.89 -25.39
N GLU A 100 -5.39 -26.55 -24.64
CA GLU A 100 -5.46 -26.75 -23.18
C GLU A 100 -6.12 -28.09 -22.79
N GLY A 101 -6.44 -28.95 -23.76
CA GLY A 101 -7.19 -30.18 -23.56
C GLY A 101 -6.33 -31.38 -23.15
N TYR A 102 -6.90 -32.28 -22.36
CA TYR A 102 -6.26 -33.53 -21.94
C TYR A 102 -7.24 -34.69 -21.77
N THR A 103 -6.69 -35.90 -21.77
CA THR A 103 -7.36 -37.11 -21.29
C THR A 103 -6.58 -37.71 -20.13
N LEU A 104 -7.29 -38.26 -19.15
CA LEU A 104 -6.73 -38.90 -17.97
C LEU A 104 -7.54 -40.17 -17.66
N SER A 105 -6.87 -41.32 -17.71
CA SER A 105 -7.41 -42.62 -17.35
C SER A 105 -6.67 -43.16 -16.13
N VAL A 106 -7.38 -43.42 -15.05
CA VAL A 106 -6.89 -44.10 -13.86
C VAL A 106 -7.59 -45.45 -13.76
N THR A 107 -6.81 -46.53 -13.78
CA THR A 107 -7.27 -47.90 -13.61
C THR A 107 -6.64 -48.49 -12.36
N THR A 108 -7.04 -49.68 -11.92
CA THR A 108 -6.40 -50.36 -10.78
C THR A 108 -4.92 -50.71 -11.02
N ASP A 109 -4.47 -50.71 -12.27
CA ASP A 109 -3.13 -51.13 -12.67
C ASP A 109 -2.20 -49.93 -12.97
N GLY A 110 -2.74 -48.73 -13.16
CA GLY A 110 -1.93 -47.55 -13.51
C GLY A 110 -2.73 -46.35 -14.00
N VAL A 111 -1.98 -45.33 -14.42
CA VAL A 111 -2.45 -44.01 -14.89
C VAL A 111 -1.98 -43.75 -16.32
N SER A 112 -2.84 -43.21 -17.16
CA SER A 112 -2.49 -42.76 -18.52
C SER A 112 -2.97 -41.34 -18.75
N VAL A 113 -2.08 -40.47 -19.23
CA VAL A 113 -2.39 -39.08 -19.59
C VAL A 113 -2.02 -38.85 -21.06
N ALA A 114 -2.88 -38.13 -21.78
CA ALA A 114 -2.56 -37.61 -23.11
C ALA A 114 -2.94 -36.14 -23.24
N ALA A 115 -2.07 -35.34 -23.87
CA ALA A 115 -2.29 -33.93 -24.17
C ALA A 115 -1.59 -33.55 -25.49
N SER A 116 -2.00 -32.44 -26.10
CA SER A 116 -1.39 -31.94 -27.35
C SER A 116 -0.19 -31.02 -27.10
N THR A 117 -0.13 -30.38 -25.93
CA THR A 117 0.79 -29.30 -25.53
C THR A 117 1.25 -29.45 -24.06
N PRO A 118 2.26 -28.69 -23.61
CA PRO A 118 2.64 -28.61 -22.20
C PRO A 118 1.53 -28.09 -21.28
N ILE A 119 0.73 -27.11 -21.71
CA ILE A 119 -0.33 -26.53 -20.86
C ILE A 119 -1.49 -27.52 -20.61
N GLY A 120 -1.89 -28.30 -21.62
CA GLY A 120 -2.86 -29.37 -21.44
C GLY A 120 -2.33 -30.46 -20.50
N LEU A 121 -1.05 -30.80 -20.62
CA LEU A 121 -0.39 -31.75 -19.71
C LEU A 121 -0.30 -31.21 -18.28
N TYR A 122 0.03 -29.94 -18.10
CA TYR A 122 0.06 -29.27 -16.81
C TYR A 122 -1.30 -29.37 -16.10
N TYR A 123 -2.40 -29.08 -16.80
CA TYR A 123 -3.74 -29.20 -16.21
C TYR A 123 -4.15 -30.64 -15.89
N ALA A 124 -3.71 -31.62 -16.67
CA ALA A 124 -3.87 -33.03 -16.31
C ALA A 124 -3.20 -33.34 -14.98
N PHE A 125 -1.97 -32.85 -14.76
CA PHE A 125 -1.26 -32.99 -13.50
C PHE A 125 -1.93 -32.23 -12.35
N GLN A 126 -2.48 -31.03 -12.59
CA GLN A 126 -3.28 -30.33 -11.58
C GLN A 126 -4.50 -31.17 -11.14
N SER A 127 -5.18 -31.82 -12.08
CA SER A 127 -6.30 -32.74 -11.76
C SER A 127 -5.83 -33.97 -10.98
N VAL A 128 -4.68 -34.56 -11.33
CA VAL A 128 -4.08 -35.66 -10.55
C VAL A 128 -3.76 -35.21 -9.13
N LYS A 129 -3.08 -34.07 -8.95
CA LYS A 129 -2.73 -33.51 -7.63
C LYS A 129 -3.98 -33.19 -6.79
N LYS A 130 -5.07 -32.70 -7.41
CA LYS A 130 -6.35 -32.43 -6.71
C LYS A 130 -7.09 -33.70 -6.26
N MET A 131 -6.98 -34.80 -7.00
CA MET A 131 -7.59 -36.08 -6.59
C MET A 131 -6.81 -36.79 -5.48
N LEU A 132 -5.53 -36.47 -5.31
CA LEU A 132 -4.71 -36.95 -4.20
C LEU A 132 -5.04 -36.20 -2.90
N PRO A 133 -4.57 -36.70 -1.73
CA PRO A 133 -4.62 -35.95 -0.49
C PRO A 133 -4.16 -34.49 -0.65
N ALA A 134 -4.88 -33.56 0.00
CA ALA A 134 -4.75 -32.12 -0.24
C ALA A 134 -3.33 -31.56 -0.03
N ASN A 135 -2.51 -32.20 0.81
CA ASN A 135 -1.12 -31.84 1.04
C ASN A 135 -0.28 -31.92 -0.26
N VAL A 136 -0.64 -32.81 -1.20
CA VAL A 136 0.04 -32.97 -2.50
C VAL A 136 -0.14 -31.73 -3.38
N MET A 137 -1.35 -31.19 -3.43
CA MET A 137 -1.59 -29.95 -4.17
C MET A 137 -0.95 -28.75 -3.47
N ALA A 138 -0.99 -28.69 -2.14
CA ALA A 138 -0.35 -27.64 -1.35
C ALA A 138 1.18 -27.64 -1.45
N GLY A 139 1.80 -28.74 -1.90
CA GLY A 139 3.25 -28.91 -1.87
C GLY A 139 3.81 -29.12 -0.46
N VAL A 140 2.96 -29.47 0.50
CA VAL A 140 3.33 -29.63 1.92
C VAL A 140 3.48 -31.11 2.26
N LYS A 141 4.57 -31.46 2.94
CA LYS A 141 4.77 -32.81 3.45
C LYS A 141 3.97 -33.01 4.74
N ASP A 142 3.15 -34.06 4.77
CA ASP A 142 2.36 -34.44 5.94
C ASP A 142 2.59 -35.92 6.30
N ALA A 143 3.15 -36.15 7.48
CA ALA A 143 3.46 -37.49 7.98
C ALA A 143 2.22 -38.31 8.38
N SER A 144 1.06 -37.68 8.60
CA SER A 144 -0.20 -38.39 8.87
C SER A 144 -0.76 -39.06 7.62
N VAL A 145 -0.36 -38.61 6.42
CA VAL A 145 -0.81 -39.18 5.16
C VAL A 145 0.08 -40.36 4.80
N THR A 146 -0.41 -41.57 5.10
CA THR A 146 0.35 -42.81 4.87
C THR A 146 0.08 -43.48 3.53
N GLU A 147 -0.92 -43.01 2.78
CA GLU A 147 -1.33 -43.59 1.50
C GLU A 147 -1.75 -42.49 0.50
N TYR A 148 -1.31 -42.62 -0.75
CA TYR A 148 -1.63 -41.70 -1.85
C TYR A 148 -2.39 -42.47 -2.94
N ALA A 149 -3.72 -42.54 -2.78
CA ALA A 149 -4.58 -43.29 -3.68
C ALA A 149 -5.36 -42.37 -4.64
N LEU A 150 -5.39 -42.74 -5.92
CA LEU A 150 -6.24 -42.12 -6.94
C LEU A 150 -7.49 -42.96 -7.17
N PRO A 151 -8.70 -42.37 -7.27
CA PRO A 151 -9.89 -43.11 -7.66
C PRO A 151 -9.79 -43.60 -9.11
N VAL A 152 -10.38 -44.76 -9.43
CA VAL A 152 -10.52 -45.21 -10.82
C VAL A 152 -11.44 -44.25 -11.56
N VAL A 153 -10.93 -43.54 -12.56
CA VAL A 153 -11.65 -42.50 -13.30
C VAL A 153 -11.23 -42.44 -14.76
N GLU A 154 -12.17 -42.06 -15.61
CA GLU A 154 -11.93 -41.68 -17.01
C GLU A 154 -12.35 -40.24 -17.20
N ILE A 155 -11.42 -39.38 -17.61
CA ILE A 155 -11.59 -37.94 -17.78
C ILE A 155 -11.18 -37.55 -19.20
N ALA A 156 -12.06 -36.83 -19.90
CA ALA A 156 -11.71 -36.05 -21.08
C ALA A 156 -12.16 -34.61 -20.84
N ASP A 157 -11.20 -33.68 -20.89
CA ASP A 157 -11.37 -32.36 -20.31
C ASP A 157 -10.68 -31.28 -21.14
N GLU A 158 -11.30 -30.10 -21.13
CA GLU A 158 -10.86 -28.88 -21.81
C GLU A 158 -11.65 -27.69 -21.23
N PRO A 159 -11.08 -26.47 -21.25
CA PRO A 159 -11.79 -25.31 -20.72
C PRO A 159 -12.97 -24.89 -21.61
N ARG A 160 -14.03 -24.36 -20.99
CA ARG A 160 -15.14 -23.70 -21.70
C ARG A 160 -14.71 -22.41 -22.40
N PHE A 161 -13.79 -21.66 -21.78
CA PHE A 161 -13.30 -20.38 -22.29
C PHE A 161 -11.77 -20.34 -22.28
N GLY A 162 -11.17 -19.74 -23.31
CA GLY A 162 -9.72 -19.54 -23.40
C GLY A 162 -9.17 -18.53 -22.38
N TYR A 163 -10.01 -17.59 -21.93
CA TYR A 163 -9.65 -16.60 -20.90
C TYR A 163 -10.33 -16.89 -19.56
N ARG A 164 -9.54 -17.08 -18.50
CA ARG A 164 -10.02 -17.35 -17.14
C ARG A 164 -9.21 -16.52 -16.15
N GLY A 165 -9.73 -15.34 -15.83
CA GLY A 165 -8.98 -14.27 -15.21
C GLY A 165 -9.20 -14.06 -13.72
N PHE A 166 -8.16 -13.54 -13.07
CA PHE A 166 -8.23 -12.86 -11.77
C PHE A 166 -7.57 -11.50 -11.93
N MET A 167 -8.28 -10.43 -11.57
CA MET A 167 -7.72 -9.09 -11.49
C MET A 167 -7.48 -8.71 -10.03
N LEU A 168 -6.28 -8.18 -9.75
CA LEU A 168 -5.91 -7.63 -8.44
C LEU A 168 -5.45 -6.18 -8.59
N ASP A 169 -6.14 -5.29 -7.87
CA ASP A 169 -5.76 -3.91 -7.64
C ASP A 169 -4.64 -3.82 -6.60
N VAL A 170 -3.46 -3.41 -7.05
CA VAL A 170 -2.34 -3.10 -6.16
C VAL A 170 -2.04 -1.59 -6.11
N SER A 171 -2.83 -0.81 -6.84
CA SER A 171 -2.72 0.64 -6.91
C SER A 171 -3.33 1.29 -5.68
N ARG A 172 -4.56 0.92 -5.30
CA ARG A 172 -5.25 1.53 -4.14
C ARG A 172 -4.59 1.12 -2.82
N HIS A 173 -4.26 -0.16 -2.67
CA HIS A 173 -3.40 -0.69 -1.62
C HIS A 173 -2.37 -1.65 -2.20
N PHE A 174 -1.13 -1.55 -1.74
CA PHE A 174 -0.03 -2.35 -2.24
C PHE A 174 -0.01 -3.74 -1.61
N PHE A 175 0.39 -4.73 -2.40
CA PHE A 175 0.65 -6.10 -1.94
C PHE A 175 2.07 -6.47 -2.36
N THR A 176 2.79 -7.16 -1.50
CA THR A 176 4.15 -7.63 -1.79
C THR A 176 4.16 -8.67 -2.91
N THR A 177 5.32 -8.88 -3.54
CA THR A 177 5.49 -9.91 -4.58
C THR A 177 5.14 -11.31 -4.09
N ASP A 178 5.44 -11.63 -2.83
CA ASP A 178 5.11 -12.92 -2.23
C ASP A 178 3.60 -13.08 -2.03
N GLU A 179 2.89 -12.03 -1.63
CA GLU A 179 1.42 -12.02 -1.54
C GLU A 179 0.77 -12.21 -2.92
N VAL A 180 1.31 -11.59 -3.96
CA VAL A 180 0.86 -11.79 -5.35
C VAL A 180 1.11 -13.24 -5.80
N LYS A 181 2.32 -13.79 -5.55
CA LYS A 181 2.66 -15.18 -5.88
C LYS A 181 1.75 -16.19 -5.20
N ARG A 182 1.34 -15.94 -3.95
CA ARG A 182 0.34 -16.78 -3.25
C ARG A 182 -0.97 -16.84 -4.01
N MET A 183 -1.46 -15.72 -4.54
CA MET A 183 -2.68 -15.73 -5.36
C MET A 183 -2.48 -16.40 -6.72
N LEU A 184 -1.27 -16.34 -7.31
CA LEU A 184 -0.93 -17.11 -8.51
C LEU A 184 -0.95 -18.63 -8.24
N ASP A 185 -0.57 -19.08 -7.05
CA ASP A 185 -0.72 -20.48 -6.64
C ASP A 185 -2.19 -20.89 -6.57
N VAL A 186 -3.04 -20.06 -5.95
CA VAL A 186 -4.50 -20.27 -5.94
C VAL A 186 -5.05 -20.34 -7.36
N MET A 187 -4.67 -19.42 -8.25
CA MET A 187 -5.08 -19.44 -9.65
C MET A 187 -4.70 -20.75 -10.34
N SER A 188 -3.46 -21.21 -10.12
CA SER A 188 -2.95 -22.46 -10.67
C SER A 188 -3.75 -23.68 -10.21
N TYR A 189 -4.07 -23.77 -8.90
CA TYR A 189 -4.86 -24.89 -8.36
C TYR A 189 -6.20 -25.07 -9.05
N TYR A 190 -6.79 -23.95 -9.50
CA TYR A 190 -8.11 -23.90 -10.11
C TYR A 190 -8.08 -23.63 -11.62
N LYS A 191 -6.91 -23.76 -12.27
CA LYS A 191 -6.74 -23.64 -13.72
C LYS A 191 -7.15 -22.27 -14.31
N LEU A 192 -7.03 -21.20 -13.53
CA LEU A 192 -7.08 -19.83 -14.03
C LEU A 192 -5.76 -19.52 -14.75
N ASN A 193 -5.81 -18.79 -15.86
CA ASN A 193 -4.67 -18.65 -16.78
C ASN A 193 -4.33 -17.20 -17.15
N ARG A 194 -5.05 -16.22 -16.59
CA ARG A 194 -4.81 -14.79 -16.84
C ARG A 194 -4.80 -14.01 -15.54
N PHE A 195 -3.67 -13.41 -15.20
CA PHE A 195 -3.56 -12.51 -14.06
C PHE A 195 -3.56 -11.07 -14.57
N HIS A 196 -4.64 -10.36 -14.33
CA HIS A 196 -4.78 -8.96 -14.72
C HIS A 196 -4.29 -8.09 -13.55
N TRP A 197 -3.15 -7.41 -13.74
CA TRP A 197 -2.47 -6.71 -12.66
C TRP A 197 -2.62 -5.20 -12.82
N HIS A 198 -3.44 -4.60 -11.96
CA HIS A 198 -3.75 -3.17 -12.01
C HIS A 198 -2.74 -2.36 -11.19
N LEU A 199 -1.82 -1.71 -11.91
CA LEU A 199 -0.56 -1.18 -11.38
C LEU A 199 -0.54 0.36 -11.25
N SER A 200 -1.55 1.07 -11.75
CA SER A 200 -1.65 2.52 -11.59
C SER A 200 -3.09 2.98 -11.46
N ASP A 201 -3.31 3.96 -10.59
CA ASP A 201 -4.59 4.66 -10.42
C ASP A 201 -4.36 6.03 -9.76
N ASP A 202 -5.44 6.70 -9.30
CA ASP A 202 -5.39 7.98 -8.61
C ASP A 202 -4.62 7.93 -7.28
N GLN A 203 -4.67 6.80 -6.57
CA GLN A 203 -4.08 6.62 -5.24
C GLN A 203 -2.66 6.04 -5.27
N GLY A 204 -2.16 5.65 -6.44
CA GLY A 204 -0.75 5.41 -6.58
C GLY A 204 -0.28 4.82 -7.91
N TRP A 205 1.03 4.82 -8.05
CA TRP A 205 1.74 4.28 -9.19
C TRP A 205 2.75 3.23 -8.73
N ARG A 206 2.67 2.01 -9.27
CA ARG A 206 3.31 0.83 -8.68
C ARG A 206 4.42 0.20 -9.51
N MET A 207 4.82 0.77 -10.64
CA MET A 207 5.92 0.24 -11.46
C MET A 207 7.00 1.30 -11.70
N GLU A 208 8.26 0.94 -11.57
CA GLU A 208 9.35 1.78 -12.04
C GLU A 208 9.30 2.02 -13.57
N ILE A 209 9.33 3.30 -13.97
CA ILE A 209 9.52 3.75 -15.35
C ILE A 209 10.79 4.60 -15.36
N GLU A 210 11.87 4.08 -15.93
CA GLU A 210 13.21 4.68 -15.85
C GLU A 210 13.25 6.06 -16.49
N LYS A 211 12.52 6.25 -17.60
CA LYS A 211 12.43 7.55 -18.27
C LYS A 211 11.63 8.58 -17.44
N TYR A 212 10.76 8.12 -16.54
CA TYR A 212 9.87 8.97 -15.74
C TYR A 212 9.94 8.64 -14.25
N PRO A 213 11.10 8.87 -13.57
CA PRO A 213 11.34 8.42 -12.20
C PRO A 213 10.38 9.03 -11.16
N ARG A 214 9.82 10.24 -11.40
CA ARG A 214 8.83 10.84 -10.49
C ARG A 214 7.55 10.01 -10.34
N LEU A 215 7.25 9.09 -11.24
CA LEU A 215 6.12 8.18 -11.09
C LEU A 215 6.26 7.31 -9.83
N THR A 216 7.48 6.91 -9.45
CA THR A 216 7.71 6.16 -8.20
C THR A 216 8.27 7.01 -7.07
N THR A 217 9.01 8.09 -7.34
CA THR A 217 9.47 8.98 -6.24
C THR A 217 8.39 9.93 -5.71
N VAL A 218 7.33 10.16 -6.48
CA VAL A 218 6.15 10.95 -6.07
C VAL A 218 4.88 10.09 -6.12
N GLY A 219 4.56 9.54 -7.30
CA GLY A 219 3.29 8.83 -7.53
C GLY A 219 3.09 7.55 -6.71
N ALA A 220 4.15 6.97 -6.14
CA ALA A 220 4.03 5.78 -5.28
C ALA A 220 3.68 6.10 -3.81
N THR A 221 3.59 7.39 -3.43
CA THR A 221 3.33 7.82 -2.05
C THR A 221 2.06 8.67 -1.98
N ALA A 222 1.00 8.12 -1.40
CA ALA A 222 -0.18 8.92 -1.07
C ALA A 222 0.04 9.68 0.26
N PRO A 223 -0.56 10.87 0.45
CA PRO A 223 -0.40 11.62 1.71
C PRO A 223 -1.11 10.95 2.90
N ASN A 224 -2.05 10.03 2.64
CA ASN A 224 -2.74 9.20 3.63
C ASN A 224 -3.39 7.98 2.93
N SER A 225 -3.88 7.03 3.70
CA SER A 225 -4.74 5.94 3.21
C SER A 225 -5.76 5.50 4.27
N ARG A 226 -6.86 4.90 3.81
CA ARG A 226 -7.96 4.40 4.66
C ARG A 226 -7.95 2.88 4.71
N PHE A 227 -7.65 2.34 5.88
CA PHE A 227 -7.55 0.90 6.12
C PHE A 227 -8.84 0.36 6.71
N THR A 228 -9.07 -0.94 6.52
CA THR A 228 -10.15 -1.69 7.17
C THR A 228 -9.53 -2.79 8.03
N ASP A 229 -9.91 -2.85 9.29
CA ASP A 229 -9.54 -3.98 10.16
C ASP A 229 -10.66 -5.03 10.10
N MET A 230 -10.33 -6.21 9.57
CA MET A 230 -11.30 -7.29 9.36
C MET A 230 -11.86 -7.85 10.68
N TRP A 231 -11.07 -7.83 11.75
CA TRP A 231 -11.39 -8.48 13.01
C TRP A 231 -12.29 -7.60 13.89
N THR A 232 -11.92 -6.33 14.03
CA THR A 232 -12.74 -5.32 14.74
C THR A 232 -13.90 -4.80 13.90
N LYS A 233 -13.88 -5.04 12.59
CA LYS A 233 -14.87 -4.58 11.61
C LYS A 233 -15.01 -3.06 11.59
N THR A 234 -13.88 -2.35 11.64
CA THR A 234 -13.80 -0.89 11.64
C THR A 234 -12.96 -0.38 10.47
N GLN A 235 -13.11 0.89 10.09
CA GLN A 235 -12.25 1.54 9.10
C GLN A 235 -11.58 2.76 9.73
N TYR A 236 -10.31 2.97 9.45
CA TYR A 236 -9.56 4.08 10.03
C TYR A 236 -8.58 4.66 9.00
N TRP A 237 -8.35 5.97 9.09
CA TRP A 237 -7.26 6.64 8.39
C TRP A 237 -5.95 6.36 9.12
N ILE A 238 -4.89 6.03 8.39
CA ILE A 238 -3.57 5.79 8.98
C ILE A 238 -2.87 7.10 9.41
N ASN A 239 -3.32 8.24 8.89
CA ASN A 239 -2.87 9.60 9.23
C ASN A 239 -1.36 9.83 9.07
N ARG A 240 -0.76 9.14 8.09
CA ARG A 240 0.63 9.26 7.66
C ARG A 240 0.74 9.03 6.15
N PRO A 241 1.83 9.46 5.50
CA PRO A 241 2.08 9.08 4.12
C PRO A 241 2.07 7.56 3.95
N TYR A 242 1.44 7.10 2.86
CA TYR A 242 1.33 5.70 2.48
C TYR A 242 2.23 5.43 1.28
N GLY A 243 3.44 4.96 1.54
CA GLY A 243 4.48 4.71 0.54
C GLY A 243 5.83 5.37 0.88
N PRO A 244 6.80 5.33 -0.04
CA PRO A 244 6.66 4.87 -1.43
C PRO A 244 6.51 3.35 -1.52
N TYR A 245 5.46 2.90 -2.20
CA TYR A 245 5.22 1.49 -2.49
C TYR A 245 5.11 1.25 -3.99
N PHE A 246 6.07 0.53 -4.55
CA PHE A 246 6.12 0.15 -5.96
C PHE A 246 6.99 -1.11 -6.13
N TYR A 247 6.86 -1.77 -7.28
CA TYR A 247 7.72 -2.87 -7.70
C TYR A 247 8.83 -2.34 -8.62
N THR A 248 10.04 -2.81 -8.36
CA THR A 248 11.15 -2.68 -9.31
C THR A 248 10.90 -3.55 -10.54
N LYS A 249 11.56 -3.23 -11.67
CA LYS A 249 11.44 -4.07 -12.87
C LYS A 249 11.88 -5.52 -12.64
N ASP A 250 12.85 -5.76 -11.76
CA ASP A 250 13.35 -7.11 -11.47
C ASP A 250 12.37 -7.93 -10.63
N GLU A 251 11.71 -7.31 -9.65
CA GLU A 251 10.61 -7.94 -8.90
C GLU A 251 9.44 -8.31 -9.82
N LEU A 252 9.08 -7.43 -10.77
CA LEU A 252 8.05 -7.72 -11.76
C LEU A 252 8.45 -8.89 -12.67
N ARG A 253 9.70 -8.92 -13.14
CA ARG A 253 10.23 -10.03 -13.97
C ARG A 253 10.23 -11.36 -13.21
N ASP A 254 10.54 -11.34 -11.91
CA ASP A 254 10.48 -12.51 -11.05
C ASP A 254 9.04 -13.04 -10.92
N VAL A 255 8.06 -12.17 -10.66
CA VAL A 255 6.64 -12.56 -10.62
C VAL A 255 6.15 -13.07 -11.99
N VAL A 256 6.56 -12.44 -13.10
CA VAL A 256 6.28 -12.91 -14.47
C VAL A 256 6.84 -14.30 -14.70
N ALA A 257 8.08 -14.57 -14.28
CA ALA A 257 8.68 -15.90 -14.39
C ALA A 257 7.91 -16.93 -13.55
N TYR A 258 7.56 -16.58 -12.31
CA TYR A 258 6.78 -17.44 -11.41
C TYR A 258 5.40 -17.80 -11.98
N ALA A 259 4.70 -16.83 -12.57
CA ALA A 259 3.41 -17.01 -13.23
C ALA A 259 3.54 -17.91 -14.48
N LYS A 260 4.60 -17.69 -15.29
CA LYS A 260 4.87 -18.48 -16.49
C LYS A 260 5.03 -19.96 -16.19
N GLU A 261 5.70 -20.31 -15.09
CA GLU A 261 5.86 -21.71 -14.68
C GLU A 261 4.54 -22.41 -14.33
N ARG A 262 3.50 -21.63 -14.05
CA ARG A 262 2.14 -22.08 -13.75
C ARG A 262 1.19 -21.93 -14.93
N HIS A 263 1.72 -21.62 -16.12
CA HIS A 263 0.95 -21.35 -17.33
C HIS A 263 -0.05 -20.19 -17.17
N ILE A 264 0.30 -19.19 -16.35
CA ILE A 264 -0.48 -17.97 -16.14
C ILE A 264 0.19 -16.83 -16.91
N GLU A 265 -0.56 -16.16 -17.78
CA GLU A 265 -0.10 -14.94 -18.44
C GLU A 265 -0.48 -13.71 -17.60
N ILE A 266 0.47 -12.80 -17.41
CA ILE A 266 0.23 -11.52 -16.73
C ILE A 266 -0.15 -10.46 -17.77
N ILE A 267 -1.28 -9.80 -17.55
CA ILE A 267 -1.74 -8.64 -18.31
C ILE A 267 -1.54 -7.40 -17.42
N PRO A 268 -0.54 -6.55 -17.68
CA PRO A 268 -0.36 -5.32 -16.94
C PRO A 268 -1.43 -4.30 -17.33
N GLU A 269 -1.97 -3.59 -16.35
CA GLU A 269 -2.85 -2.45 -16.55
C GLU A 269 -2.23 -1.17 -16.01
N PHE A 270 -2.17 -0.18 -16.89
CA PHE A 270 -1.86 1.21 -16.57
C PHE A 270 -3.01 2.07 -17.07
N ASP A 271 -3.93 2.40 -16.17
CA ASP A 271 -5.17 3.09 -16.53
C ASP A 271 -4.88 4.49 -17.09
N MET A 272 -5.52 4.82 -18.22
CA MET A 272 -5.42 6.11 -18.88
C MET A 272 -6.59 6.31 -19.87
N PRO A 273 -7.03 7.55 -20.13
CA PRO A 273 -6.53 8.82 -19.60
C PRO A 273 -7.18 9.28 -18.28
N GLY A 274 -8.17 8.53 -17.77
CA GLY A 274 -8.74 8.68 -16.43
C GLY A 274 -7.90 7.98 -15.37
N HIS A 275 -8.34 8.01 -14.11
CA HIS A 275 -7.66 7.33 -12.99
C HIS A 275 -6.15 7.59 -12.95
N PHE A 276 -5.76 8.85 -13.17
CA PHE A 276 -4.40 9.24 -13.48
C PHE A 276 -3.77 10.22 -12.49
N CYS A 277 -4.41 10.49 -11.34
CA CYS A 277 -3.91 11.50 -10.39
C CYS A 277 -2.49 11.24 -9.90
N ALA A 278 -2.10 9.98 -9.67
CA ALA A 278 -0.74 9.69 -9.23
C ALA A 278 0.31 10.10 -10.29
N ALA A 279 -0.02 9.91 -11.57
CA ALA A 279 0.81 10.36 -12.68
C ALA A 279 0.74 11.89 -12.87
N MET A 280 -0.41 12.53 -12.68
CA MET A 280 -0.55 14.00 -12.78
C MET A 280 0.14 14.73 -11.61
N ALA A 281 0.16 14.15 -10.41
CA ALA A 281 0.96 14.65 -9.30
C ALA A 281 2.47 14.53 -9.58
N ALA A 282 2.87 13.45 -10.24
CA ALA A 282 4.26 13.21 -10.64
C ALA A 282 4.71 14.06 -11.85
N TYR A 283 3.83 14.34 -12.81
CA TYR A 283 4.12 15.10 -14.04
C TYR A 283 2.94 16.00 -14.42
N PRO A 284 2.71 17.10 -13.67
CA PRO A 284 1.57 17.99 -13.87
C PRO A 284 1.55 18.65 -15.25
N GLU A 285 2.72 18.82 -15.89
CA GLU A 285 2.86 19.35 -17.26
C GLU A 285 2.07 18.56 -18.33
N PHE A 286 1.66 17.32 -18.05
CA PHE A 286 0.87 16.49 -18.95
C PHE A 286 -0.65 16.53 -18.66
N SER A 287 -1.09 17.21 -17.60
CA SER A 287 -2.51 17.41 -17.28
C SER A 287 -3.18 18.44 -18.19
N CYS A 288 -4.52 18.43 -18.25
CA CYS A 288 -5.30 19.50 -18.85
C CYS A 288 -5.21 20.84 -18.11
N ASN A 289 -4.72 20.83 -16.86
CA ASN A 289 -4.51 22.02 -16.06
C ASN A 289 -3.15 21.97 -15.33
N PRO A 290 -2.02 22.17 -16.03
CA PRO A 290 -0.68 22.00 -15.44
C PRO A 290 -0.35 22.87 -14.23
N ASP A 291 -0.99 24.03 -14.10
CA ASP A 291 -0.85 24.94 -12.96
C ASP A 291 -1.84 24.61 -11.81
N GLY A 292 -2.55 23.48 -11.93
CA GLY A 292 -3.52 22.99 -10.96
C GLY A 292 -2.87 22.45 -9.69
N ASN A 293 -3.71 22.20 -8.68
CA ASN A 293 -3.27 21.47 -7.49
C ASN A 293 -3.37 19.97 -7.77
N HIS A 294 -2.23 19.33 -8.02
CA HIS A 294 -2.14 17.90 -8.28
C HIS A 294 -1.62 17.19 -7.03
N GLU A 295 -2.38 16.20 -6.55
CA GLU A 295 -1.98 15.37 -5.41
C GLU A 295 -2.38 13.92 -5.65
N VAL A 296 -1.57 12.98 -5.15
CA VAL A 296 -1.96 11.57 -5.09
C VAL A 296 -3.16 11.44 -4.14
N TRP A 297 -4.23 10.80 -4.59
CA TRP A 297 -5.44 10.71 -3.79
C TRP A 297 -5.27 9.73 -2.62
N SER A 298 -6.01 9.98 -1.53
CA SER A 298 -5.99 9.12 -0.33
C SER A 298 -7.26 8.28 -0.17
N ASP A 299 -8.29 8.50 -0.98
CA ASP A 299 -9.56 7.78 -0.95
C ASP A 299 -10.00 7.45 -2.38
N GLY A 300 -10.96 6.52 -2.51
CA GLY A 300 -11.54 6.13 -3.81
C GLY A 300 -12.45 7.21 -4.42
N GLY A 301 -12.64 7.16 -5.73
CA GLY A 301 -13.57 8.04 -6.47
C GLY A 301 -13.19 8.19 -7.94
N ILE A 302 -13.90 9.07 -8.64
CA ILE A 302 -13.63 9.43 -10.04
C ILE A 302 -13.00 10.81 -10.09
N SER A 303 -11.75 10.90 -10.55
CA SER A 303 -11.04 12.17 -10.68
C SER A 303 -11.35 12.92 -11.98
N SER A 304 -11.33 14.25 -11.89
CA SER A 304 -11.33 15.14 -13.04
C SER A 304 -9.94 15.61 -13.47
N ASP A 305 -8.90 15.22 -12.73
CA ASP A 305 -7.50 15.49 -13.07
C ASP A 305 -6.98 14.39 -14.02
N VAL A 306 -7.23 14.62 -15.31
CA VAL A 306 -7.02 13.65 -16.39
C VAL A 306 -5.91 14.09 -17.32
N LEU A 307 -5.32 13.11 -18.02
CA LEU A 307 -4.29 13.36 -19.02
C LEU A 307 -4.80 14.28 -20.15
N ASN A 308 -3.98 15.24 -20.57
CA ASN A 308 -4.26 16.05 -21.75
C ASN A 308 -3.97 15.27 -23.03
N VAL A 309 -4.98 14.55 -23.51
CA VAL A 309 -4.89 13.73 -24.73
C VAL A 309 -4.69 14.52 -26.03
N ALA A 310 -4.76 15.85 -25.99
CA ALA A 310 -4.46 16.71 -27.14
C ALA A 310 -3.02 17.24 -27.16
N ASN A 311 -2.32 17.18 -26.02
CA ASN A 311 -0.92 17.57 -25.92
C ASN A 311 -0.02 16.47 -26.50
N PRO A 312 0.76 16.73 -27.57
CA PRO A 312 1.65 15.73 -28.16
C PRO A 312 2.68 15.16 -27.18
N GLY A 313 3.18 15.96 -26.25
CA GLY A 313 4.10 15.53 -25.20
C GLY A 313 3.45 14.55 -24.22
N ALA A 314 2.21 14.80 -23.81
CA ALA A 314 1.44 13.91 -22.95
C ALA A 314 1.11 12.57 -23.63
N VAL A 315 0.79 12.60 -24.93
CA VAL A 315 0.57 11.37 -25.70
C VAL A 315 1.88 10.59 -25.87
N GLN A 316 3.01 11.27 -26.07
CA GLN A 316 4.32 10.62 -26.13
C GLN A 316 4.73 10.01 -24.78
N PHE A 317 4.46 10.72 -23.67
CA PHE A 317 4.63 10.20 -22.31
C PHE A 317 3.90 8.86 -22.12
N ALA A 318 2.61 8.78 -22.49
CA ALA A 318 1.84 7.53 -22.40
C ALA A 318 2.45 6.40 -23.26
N LYS A 319 2.94 6.71 -24.46
CA LYS A 319 3.60 5.73 -25.35
C LYS A 319 4.93 5.23 -24.78
N ASP A 320 5.72 6.12 -24.19
CA ASP A 320 6.99 5.78 -23.57
C ASP A 320 6.78 4.86 -22.35
N VAL A 321 5.80 5.18 -21.49
CA VAL A 321 5.37 4.29 -20.40
C VAL A 321 5.05 2.90 -20.94
N LEU A 322 4.19 2.80 -21.96
CA LEU A 322 3.82 1.52 -22.57
C LEU A 322 5.02 0.79 -23.16
N THR A 323 6.03 1.50 -23.66
CA THR A 323 7.26 0.89 -24.19
C THR A 323 8.00 0.14 -23.08
N GLU A 324 8.23 0.78 -21.93
CA GLU A 324 8.91 0.14 -20.79
C GLU A 324 8.06 -0.98 -20.15
N VAL A 325 6.73 -0.83 -20.13
CA VAL A 325 5.81 -1.89 -19.70
C VAL A 325 5.97 -3.14 -20.57
N MET A 326 5.97 -2.97 -21.90
CA MET A 326 6.09 -4.09 -22.84
C MET A 326 7.45 -4.80 -22.81
N GLU A 327 8.49 -4.17 -22.24
CA GLU A 327 9.81 -4.78 -22.01
C GLU A 327 9.81 -5.74 -20.82
N VAL A 328 9.01 -5.45 -19.78
CA VAL A 328 8.91 -6.28 -18.58
C VAL A 328 7.90 -7.40 -18.76
N PHE A 329 6.76 -7.12 -19.40
CA PHE A 329 5.67 -8.08 -19.58
C PHE A 329 5.70 -8.70 -20.98
N PRO A 330 6.12 -9.97 -21.12
CA PRO A 330 6.38 -10.58 -22.43
C PRO A 330 5.13 -11.05 -23.16
N TYR A 331 3.94 -10.93 -22.58
CA TYR A 331 2.67 -11.44 -23.13
C TYR A 331 2.03 -10.48 -24.13
N PRO A 332 1.24 -10.97 -25.11
CA PRO A 332 0.81 -10.15 -26.26
C PRO A 332 -0.22 -9.06 -25.94
N VAL A 333 -0.70 -8.97 -24.69
CA VAL A 333 -1.80 -8.09 -24.30
C VAL A 333 -1.34 -7.10 -23.23
N VAL A 334 -1.71 -5.83 -23.39
CA VAL A 334 -1.55 -4.77 -22.37
C VAL A 334 -2.90 -4.08 -22.20
N HIS A 335 -3.30 -3.83 -20.96
CA HIS A 335 -4.53 -3.12 -20.62
C HIS A 335 -4.21 -1.64 -20.35
N ILE A 336 -5.04 -0.73 -20.87
CA ILE A 336 -4.85 0.72 -20.65
C ILE A 336 -6.02 1.36 -19.90
N GLY A 337 -6.88 0.53 -19.32
CA GLY A 337 -8.07 0.96 -18.59
C GLY A 337 -9.08 1.66 -19.49
N GLY A 338 -9.31 2.94 -19.22
CA GLY A 338 -10.21 3.81 -19.97
C GLY A 338 -11.64 3.88 -19.42
N ASP A 339 -11.87 3.35 -18.23
CA ASP A 339 -13.10 3.47 -17.45
C ASP A 339 -13.23 4.84 -16.80
N GLU A 340 -14.47 5.18 -16.45
CA GLU A 340 -14.90 6.34 -15.64
C GLU A 340 -14.30 7.73 -15.97
N CYS A 341 -13.61 7.92 -17.10
CA CYS A 341 -12.88 9.14 -17.41
C CYS A 341 -13.83 10.33 -17.72
N PRO A 342 -13.86 11.42 -16.93
CA PRO A 342 -14.71 12.57 -17.24
C PRO A 342 -14.19 13.39 -18.43
N THR A 343 -15.08 13.98 -19.23
CA THR A 343 -14.70 14.84 -20.39
C THR A 343 -14.53 16.31 -20.03
N GLY A 344 -14.95 16.73 -18.83
CA GLY A 344 -15.06 18.15 -18.45
C GLY A 344 -13.74 18.92 -18.53
N ALA A 345 -12.60 18.28 -18.22
CA ALA A 345 -11.29 18.89 -18.35
C ALA A 345 -10.92 19.20 -19.80
N TRP A 346 -11.23 18.29 -20.73
CA TRP A 346 -11.02 18.49 -22.17
C TRP A 346 -11.93 19.57 -22.75
N GLU A 347 -13.18 19.65 -22.29
CA GLU A 347 -14.13 20.67 -22.70
C GLU A 347 -13.66 22.10 -22.35
N GLY A 348 -12.94 22.25 -21.23
CA GLY A 348 -12.37 23.52 -20.77
C GLY A 348 -10.97 23.84 -21.30
N ASN A 349 -10.27 22.89 -21.91
CA ASN A 349 -8.87 23.02 -22.33
C ASN A 349 -8.75 23.47 -23.80
N ALA A 350 -7.93 24.49 -24.06
CA ALA A 350 -7.80 25.11 -25.38
C ALA A 350 -7.18 24.18 -26.44
N GLU A 351 -6.23 23.32 -26.07
CA GLU A 351 -5.61 22.35 -26.98
C GLU A 351 -6.61 21.26 -27.36
N CYS A 352 -7.37 20.76 -26.39
CA CYS A 352 -8.45 19.79 -26.62
C CYS A 352 -9.55 20.37 -27.52
N GLN A 353 -9.98 21.61 -27.28
CA GLN A 353 -10.95 22.32 -28.14
C GLN A 353 -10.45 22.47 -29.58
N ALA A 354 -9.16 22.77 -29.76
CA ALA A 354 -8.53 22.88 -31.07
C ALA A 354 -8.48 21.53 -31.79
N LEU A 355 -8.06 20.46 -31.11
CA LEU A 355 -8.02 19.12 -31.68
C LEU A 355 -9.42 18.59 -32.02
N TYR A 356 -10.38 18.79 -31.11
CA TYR A 356 -11.80 18.47 -31.32
C TYR A 356 -12.34 19.11 -32.59
N SER A 357 -12.06 20.41 -32.79
CA SER A 357 -12.48 21.16 -33.98
C SER A 357 -11.77 20.68 -35.24
N LYS A 358 -10.45 20.45 -35.16
CA LYS A 358 -9.60 19.99 -36.27
C LYS A 358 -10.05 18.63 -36.82
N LEU A 359 -10.41 17.70 -35.93
CA LEU A 359 -10.86 16.35 -36.30
C LEU A 359 -12.35 16.29 -36.63
N GLY A 360 -13.07 17.41 -36.53
CA GLY A 360 -14.50 17.47 -36.84
C GLY A 360 -15.35 16.60 -35.92
N MET A 361 -14.96 16.48 -34.65
CA MET A 361 -15.64 15.66 -33.66
C MET A 361 -16.99 16.27 -33.26
N THR A 362 -17.88 15.41 -32.77
CA THR A 362 -19.24 15.73 -32.33
C THR A 362 -19.47 15.52 -30.83
N SER A 363 -18.54 14.82 -30.16
CA SER A 363 -18.50 14.63 -28.71
C SER A 363 -17.05 14.65 -28.23
N TYR A 364 -16.77 15.33 -27.10
CA TYR A 364 -15.44 15.33 -26.49
C TYR A 364 -14.99 13.93 -26.07
N ARG A 365 -15.93 13.00 -25.86
CA ARG A 365 -15.63 11.57 -25.64
C ARG A 365 -14.82 10.97 -26.80
N GLN A 366 -14.98 11.46 -28.03
CA GLN A 366 -14.23 10.97 -29.19
C GLN A 366 -12.73 11.28 -29.09
N LEU A 367 -12.30 12.25 -28.25
CA LEU A 367 -10.88 12.45 -27.96
C LEU A 367 -10.27 11.24 -27.25
N GLN A 368 -11.01 10.60 -26.33
CA GLN A 368 -10.57 9.35 -25.71
C GLN A 368 -10.46 8.22 -26.74
N SER A 369 -11.46 8.06 -27.62
CA SER A 369 -11.40 7.05 -28.71
C SER A 369 -10.20 7.29 -29.63
N HIS A 370 -9.89 8.56 -29.94
CA HIS A 370 -8.72 8.95 -30.73
C HIS A 370 -7.41 8.62 -30.02
N PHE A 371 -7.30 8.95 -28.75
CA PHE A 371 -6.13 8.62 -27.92
C PHE A 371 -5.91 7.10 -27.84
N ILE A 372 -6.95 6.32 -27.56
CA ILE A 372 -6.92 4.84 -27.59
C ILE A 372 -6.38 4.35 -28.93
N LYS A 373 -6.81 4.94 -30.05
CA LYS A 373 -6.32 4.55 -31.38
C LYS A 373 -4.83 4.84 -31.57
N GLN A 374 -4.32 5.95 -31.03
CA GLN A 374 -2.90 6.27 -31.10
C GLN A 374 -2.04 5.31 -30.26
N LEU A 375 -2.55 4.85 -29.12
CA LEU A 375 -1.87 3.84 -28.31
C LEU A 375 -1.96 2.45 -28.95
N ASP A 376 -3.08 2.10 -29.57
CA ASP A 376 -3.27 0.86 -30.35
C ASP A 376 -2.19 0.74 -31.43
N GLU A 377 -2.00 1.80 -32.22
CA GLU A 377 -0.98 1.85 -33.27
C GLU A 377 0.43 1.68 -32.72
N HIS A 378 0.71 2.27 -31.55
CA HIS A 378 2.01 2.15 -30.87
C HIS A 378 2.29 0.72 -30.40
N VAL A 379 1.36 0.09 -29.68
CA VAL A 379 1.57 -1.26 -29.15
C VAL A 379 1.56 -2.32 -30.26
N LYS A 380 0.77 -2.13 -31.31
CA LYS A 380 0.76 -3.01 -32.50
C LYS A 380 2.09 -2.99 -33.25
N ALA A 381 2.79 -1.85 -33.27
CA ALA A 381 4.13 -1.80 -33.86
C ALA A 381 5.12 -2.75 -33.14
N SER A 382 4.84 -3.10 -31.88
CA SER A 382 5.58 -4.08 -31.09
C SER A 382 4.91 -5.48 -31.07
N GLY A 383 3.94 -5.73 -31.94
CA GLY A 383 3.22 -7.00 -32.03
C GLY A 383 2.26 -7.28 -30.86
N ARG A 384 1.85 -6.24 -30.12
CA ARG A 384 0.89 -6.36 -29.01
C ARG A 384 -0.53 -5.96 -29.40
N THR A 385 -1.49 -6.25 -28.54
CA THR A 385 -2.91 -5.88 -28.66
C THR A 385 -3.40 -5.23 -27.38
N LEU A 386 -4.24 -4.20 -27.49
CA LEU A 386 -4.82 -3.53 -26.32
C LEU A 386 -5.98 -4.32 -25.71
N SER A 387 -6.18 -4.08 -24.42
CA SER A 387 -7.42 -4.35 -23.69
C SER A 387 -7.96 -3.07 -23.09
N LEU A 388 -9.29 -2.98 -23.00
CA LEU A 388 -10.03 -1.78 -22.58
C LEU A 388 -11.21 -2.19 -21.69
N TRP A 389 -11.56 -1.34 -20.73
CA TRP A 389 -12.88 -1.37 -20.11
C TRP A 389 -13.96 -0.95 -21.12
N ASP A 390 -15.19 -1.41 -20.89
CA ASP A 390 -16.27 -1.35 -21.88
C ASP A 390 -16.83 0.05 -22.15
N GLU A 391 -16.54 1.06 -21.33
CA GLU A 391 -16.88 2.46 -21.64
C GLU A 391 -16.26 2.96 -22.95
N SER A 392 -15.16 2.36 -23.38
CA SER A 392 -14.59 2.59 -24.71
C SER A 392 -15.61 2.38 -25.85
N ILE A 393 -16.63 1.54 -25.64
CA ILE A 393 -17.74 1.32 -26.57
C ILE A 393 -19.11 1.71 -26.01
N SER A 394 -19.31 1.62 -24.69
CA SER A 394 -20.62 1.78 -24.04
C SER A 394 -20.92 3.23 -23.65
N ALA A 395 -19.90 4.08 -23.47
CA ALA A 395 -20.09 5.47 -23.08
C ALA A 395 -20.75 6.27 -24.21
N SER A 396 -21.65 7.17 -23.82
CA SER A 396 -22.34 8.04 -24.79
C SER A 396 -21.34 8.91 -25.54
N GLY A 397 -21.40 8.87 -26.88
CA GLY A 397 -20.53 9.64 -27.76
C GLY A 397 -19.14 9.03 -28.00
N ALA A 398 -18.87 7.80 -27.54
CA ALA A 398 -17.69 7.05 -27.94
C ALA A 398 -17.72 6.70 -29.44
N ASP A 399 -16.56 6.72 -30.09
CA ASP A 399 -16.42 6.34 -31.50
C ASP A 399 -16.22 4.82 -31.64
N THR A 400 -17.33 4.09 -31.76
CA THR A 400 -17.31 2.63 -31.80
C THR A 400 -16.64 2.05 -33.04
N ASP A 401 -16.63 2.78 -34.16
CA ASP A 401 -15.95 2.33 -35.39
C ASP A 401 -14.43 2.44 -35.21
N MET A 402 -13.97 3.51 -34.57
CA MET A 402 -12.56 3.69 -34.22
C MET A 402 -12.09 2.61 -33.23
N VAL A 403 -12.84 2.37 -32.16
CA VAL A 403 -12.50 1.32 -31.19
C VAL A 403 -12.56 -0.07 -31.84
N LYS A 404 -13.53 -0.35 -32.70
CA LYS A 404 -13.57 -1.59 -33.49
C LYS A 404 -12.30 -1.80 -34.32
N SER A 405 -11.71 -0.74 -34.88
CA SER A 405 -10.47 -0.84 -35.66
C SER A 405 -9.23 -1.24 -34.85
N THR A 406 -9.32 -1.22 -33.52
CA THR A 406 -8.23 -1.61 -32.62
C THR A 406 -8.14 -3.12 -32.45
N ASP A 407 -9.21 -3.89 -32.71
CA ASP A 407 -9.28 -5.32 -32.38
C ASP A 407 -9.01 -5.59 -30.87
N ALA A 408 -9.24 -4.60 -30.00
CA ALA A 408 -8.98 -4.73 -28.57
C ALA A 408 -9.88 -5.77 -27.89
N PHE A 409 -9.41 -6.31 -26.77
CA PHE A 409 -10.28 -7.04 -25.84
C PHE A 409 -11.12 -6.04 -25.03
N ILE A 410 -12.38 -6.37 -24.80
CA ILE A 410 -13.32 -5.51 -24.08
C ILE A 410 -13.74 -6.19 -22.77
N TYR A 411 -13.48 -5.54 -21.65
CA TYR A 411 -13.81 -6.02 -20.32
C TYR A 411 -15.19 -5.48 -19.93
N CYS A 412 -16.19 -6.36 -19.99
CA CYS A 412 -17.60 -6.00 -19.84
C CYS A 412 -18.00 -5.95 -18.36
N TRP A 413 -18.11 -4.73 -17.83
CA TRP A 413 -18.43 -4.44 -16.44
C TRP A 413 -19.59 -3.43 -16.26
N THR A 414 -19.78 -2.46 -17.19
CA THR A 414 -20.74 -1.34 -17.06
C THR A 414 -22.10 -1.48 -17.78
N VAL A 415 -23.02 -0.60 -17.34
CA VAL A 415 -24.34 -0.18 -17.86
C VAL A 415 -25.41 -1.25 -18.06
N GLY A 416 -26.38 -1.30 -17.12
CA GLY A 416 -27.65 -2.02 -17.25
C GLY A 416 -27.58 -3.55 -17.14
N THR A 417 -26.43 -4.17 -17.46
CA THR A 417 -25.84 -5.46 -17.04
C THR A 417 -24.59 -5.66 -17.91
N ALA A 418 -23.53 -6.34 -17.45
CA ALA A 418 -22.37 -6.71 -18.28
C ALA A 418 -22.76 -7.45 -19.58
N ASP A 419 -23.94 -8.08 -19.59
CA ASP A 419 -24.58 -8.67 -20.76
C ASP A 419 -24.86 -7.66 -21.89
N ALA A 420 -25.23 -6.41 -21.56
CA ALA A 420 -25.48 -5.37 -22.56
C ALA A 420 -24.17 -4.95 -23.25
N ALA A 421 -23.12 -4.69 -22.47
CA ALA A 421 -21.79 -4.39 -22.99
C ALA A 421 -21.23 -5.56 -23.81
N ALA A 422 -21.36 -6.79 -23.32
CA ALA A 422 -20.93 -7.97 -24.07
C ALA A 422 -21.70 -8.13 -25.38
N LYS A 423 -23.02 -7.92 -25.38
CA LYS A 423 -23.82 -7.94 -26.61
C LYS A 423 -23.36 -6.87 -27.60
N GLN A 424 -23.02 -5.67 -27.13
CA GLN A 424 -22.52 -4.60 -27.99
C GLN A 424 -21.13 -4.92 -28.55
N GLY A 425 -20.18 -5.31 -27.70
CA GLY A 425 -18.81 -5.64 -28.11
C GLY A 425 -18.76 -6.82 -29.08
N THR A 426 -19.49 -7.90 -28.79
CA THR A 426 -19.58 -9.06 -29.69
C THR A 426 -20.25 -8.72 -31.03
N ALA A 427 -21.26 -7.83 -31.05
CA ALA A 427 -21.86 -7.34 -32.30
C ALA A 427 -20.91 -6.47 -33.13
N LEU A 428 -19.93 -5.83 -32.49
CA LEU A 428 -18.83 -5.11 -33.17
C LEU A 428 -17.74 -6.07 -33.69
N GLY A 429 -17.75 -7.34 -33.26
CA GLY A 429 -16.73 -8.34 -33.58
C GLY A 429 -15.50 -8.26 -32.66
N LEU A 430 -15.65 -7.70 -31.46
CA LEU A 430 -14.59 -7.57 -30.47
C LEU A 430 -14.65 -8.70 -29.44
N ARG A 431 -13.49 -9.17 -28.98
CA ARG A 431 -13.38 -10.24 -27.97
C ARG A 431 -13.76 -9.71 -26.60
N CYS A 432 -14.82 -10.26 -26.01
CA CYS A 432 -15.35 -9.79 -24.73
C CYS A 432 -14.94 -10.69 -23.56
N ILE A 433 -14.54 -10.08 -22.45
CA ILE A 433 -14.33 -10.71 -21.14
C ILE A 433 -15.49 -10.32 -20.22
N TYR A 434 -16.20 -11.30 -19.67
CA TYR A 434 -17.36 -11.05 -18.83
C TYR A 434 -16.94 -10.87 -17.37
N THR A 435 -17.15 -9.67 -16.82
CA THR A 435 -16.71 -9.29 -15.48
C THR A 435 -17.68 -8.30 -14.81
N PRO A 436 -18.94 -8.68 -14.57
CA PRO A 436 -19.95 -7.78 -14.02
C PRO A 436 -19.57 -7.24 -12.65
N TRP A 437 -19.90 -5.96 -12.43
CA TRP A 437 -19.79 -5.27 -11.14
C TRP A 437 -20.36 -6.05 -9.93
N GLY A 438 -21.33 -6.93 -10.15
CA GLY A 438 -21.68 -7.99 -9.20
C GLY A 438 -22.32 -9.16 -9.93
N PRO A 439 -22.02 -10.43 -9.60
CA PRO A 439 -21.25 -10.89 -8.44
C PRO A 439 -19.77 -11.25 -8.74
N TYR A 440 -19.16 -10.72 -9.82
CA TYR A 440 -17.77 -11.05 -10.19
C TYR A 440 -16.75 -10.05 -9.65
N TYR A 441 -17.18 -8.93 -9.08
CA TYR A 441 -16.33 -8.12 -8.21
C TYR A 441 -16.28 -8.81 -6.84
N ILE A 442 -15.23 -9.59 -6.64
CA ILE A 442 -15.06 -10.50 -5.51
C ILE A 442 -14.35 -9.85 -4.32
N ASN A 443 -14.21 -8.52 -4.33
CA ASN A 443 -13.89 -7.69 -3.17
C ASN A 443 -15.15 -7.20 -2.40
N ARG A 444 -16.35 -7.47 -2.92
CA ARG A 444 -17.63 -7.02 -2.34
C ARG A 444 -18.09 -7.91 -1.19
N ARG A 445 -19.02 -7.45 -0.34
CA ARG A 445 -19.51 -8.25 0.81
C ARG A 445 -20.21 -9.53 0.36
N GLN A 446 -19.96 -10.62 1.09
CA GLN A 446 -20.63 -11.92 0.96
C GLN A 446 -21.77 -12.08 1.99
N ASP A 447 -21.73 -11.34 3.10
CA ASP A 447 -22.78 -11.31 4.12
C ASP A 447 -22.88 -9.93 4.83
N ALA A 448 -23.96 -9.73 5.58
CA ALA A 448 -24.17 -8.53 6.39
C ALA A 448 -23.09 -8.32 7.45
N ASN A 449 -22.50 -9.42 7.96
CA ASN A 449 -21.51 -9.41 9.03
C ASN A 449 -20.07 -9.21 8.54
N ASP A 450 -19.83 -9.16 7.22
CA ASP A 450 -18.49 -8.87 6.70
C ASP A 450 -18.06 -7.43 7.09
N PRO A 451 -16.74 -7.18 7.21
CA PRO A 451 -16.22 -5.87 7.58
C PRO A 451 -16.72 -4.74 6.65
N PRO A 452 -16.70 -3.49 7.14
CA PRO A 452 -17.02 -2.33 6.31
C PRO A 452 -16.05 -2.16 5.13
N GLY A 453 -16.39 -1.28 4.19
CA GLY A 453 -15.52 -0.98 3.04
C GLY A 453 -15.56 -1.99 1.88
N ALA A 454 -15.88 -3.26 2.12
CA ALA A 454 -16.23 -4.16 1.01
C ALA A 454 -17.53 -3.65 0.35
N GLY A 455 -17.49 -3.36 -0.95
CA GLY A 455 -18.61 -2.75 -1.68
C GLY A 455 -19.94 -3.48 -1.52
N GLY A 456 -21.06 -2.76 -1.57
CA GLY A 456 -22.41 -3.32 -1.45
C GLY A 456 -23.49 -2.23 -1.34
N ASN A 457 -24.33 -2.09 -2.37
CA ASN A 457 -25.48 -1.18 -2.34
C ASN A 457 -26.77 -1.97 -2.05
N GLY A 458 -27.59 -1.46 -1.11
CA GLY A 458 -28.98 -1.89 -0.96
C GLY A 458 -29.21 -3.30 -0.40
N GLY A 459 -28.28 -3.84 0.41
CA GLY A 459 -28.48 -5.11 1.12
C GLY A 459 -28.40 -6.37 0.26
N THR A 460 -27.80 -6.29 -0.94
CA THR A 460 -27.53 -7.46 -1.77
C THR A 460 -26.08 -7.94 -1.56
N PHE A 461 -25.90 -9.22 -1.27
CA PHE A 461 -24.58 -9.82 -1.02
C PHE A 461 -24.10 -10.66 -2.21
N ASP A 462 -22.84 -10.52 -2.58
CA ASP A 462 -22.20 -11.23 -3.70
C ASP A 462 -21.48 -12.47 -3.19
N HIS A 463 -22.22 -13.34 -2.48
CA HIS A 463 -21.71 -14.60 -1.94
C HIS A 463 -21.41 -15.62 -3.05
N VAL A 464 -20.59 -16.64 -2.72
CA VAL A 464 -20.14 -17.69 -3.67
C VAL A 464 -21.25 -18.34 -4.49
N LYS A 465 -22.42 -18.64 -3.91
CA LYS A 465 -23.54 -19.21 -4.67
C LYS A 465 -24.03 -18.28 -5.80
N ARG A 466 -24.06 -16.97 -5.58
CA ARG A 466 -24.49 -15.99 -6.58
C ARG A 466 -23.46 -15.88 -7.71
N THR A 467 -22.17 -15.85 -7.35
CA THR A 467 -21.05 -15.94 -8.30
C THR A 467 -21.15 -17.20 -9.15
N TYR A 468 -21.43 -18.35 -8.53
CA TYR A 468 -21.60 -19.61 -9.24
C TYR A 468 -22.83 -19.63 -10.16
N ASP A 469 -23.98 -19.15 -9.70
CA ASP A 469 -25.25 -19.19 -10.45
C ASP A 469 -25.28 -18.22 -11.64
N THR A 470 -24.35 -17.26 -11.70
CA THR A 470 -24.23 -16.34 -12.83
C THR A 470 -23.90 -17.10 -14.11
N VAL A 471 -24.64 -16.80 -15.18
CA VAL A 471 -24.47 -17.39 -16.51
C VAL A 471 -23.82 -16.34 -17.44
N PRO A 472 -22.51 -16.43 -17.71
CA PRO A 472 -21.83 -15.47 -18.56
C PRO A 472 -22.40 -15.44 -19.98
N PHE A 473 -22.48 -14.23 -20.56
CA PHE A 473 -22.93 -14.01 -21.93
C PHE A 473 -24.34 -14.56 -22.21
N SER A 474 -25.24 -14.56 -21.24
CA SER A 474 -26.57 -15.19 -21.37
C SER A 474 -27.40 -14.56 -22.51
N THR A 475 -27.20 -13.28 -22.79
CA THR A 475 -27.98 -12.53 -23.79
C THR A 475 -27.33 -12.41 -25.18
N VAL A 476 -26.10 -12.91 -25.34
CA VAL A 476 -25.37 -12.85 -26.63
C VAL A 476 -25.96 -13.85 -27.63
N ALA A 477 -26.19 -13.39 -28.86
CA ALA A 477 -26.76 -14.18 -29.94
C ALA A 477 -25.83 -15.33 -30.35
N SER A 478 -26.40 -16.48 -30.75
CA SER A 478 -25.61 -17.67 -31.10
C SER A 478 -24.55 -17.42 -32.19
N LYS A 479 -24.84 -16.53 -33.14
CA LYS A 479 -23.92 -16.18 -34.23
C LYS A 479 -22.68 -15.40 -33.77
N ASP A 480 -22.73 -14.75 -32.61
CA ASP A 480 -21.66 -13.89 -32.10
C ASP A 480 -20.92 -14.56 -30.91
N ARG A 481 -21.19 -15.84 -30.64
CA ARG A 481 -20.62 -16.59 -29.51
C ARG A 481 -19.12 -16.80 -29.59
N GLU A 482 -18.53 -16.76 -30.79
CA GLU A 482 -17.08 -16.85 -30.99
C GLU A 482 -16.31 -15.69 -30.33
N TYR A 483 -16.98 -14.55 -30.12
CA TYR A 483 -16.41 -13.37 -29.46
C TYR A 483 -16.58 -13.38 -27.93
N CYS A 484 -17.27 -14.38 -27.37
CA CYS A 484 -17.39 -14.57 -25.92
C CYS A 484 -16.12 -15.27 -25.40
N TYR A 485 -15.08 -14.50 -25.10
CA TYR A 485 -13.72 -15.04 -24.96
C TYR A 485 -13.42 -15.58 -23.56
N GLY A 486 -14.05 -15.03 -22.52
CA GLY A 486 -13.94 -15.61 -21.18
C GLY A 486 -14.53 -14.81 -20.03
N VAL A 487 -14.08 -15.14 -18.82
CA VAL A 487 -14.59 -14.59 -17.55
C VAL A 487 -13.46 -14.09 -16.66
N GLN A 488 -13.74 -13.12 -15.79
CA GLN A 488 -12.78 -12.64 -14.80
C GLN A 488 -13.46 -12.35 -13.45
N GLY A 489 -12.78 -12.71 -12.37
CA GLY A 489 -13.06 -12.16 -11.04
C GLY A 489 -12.21 -10.91 -10.83
N THR A 490 -12.85 -9.79 -10.50
CA THR A 490 -12.19 -8.48 -10.32
C THR A 490 -12.11 -8.15 -8.84
N PHE A 491 -10.95 -7.68 -8.38
CA PHE A 491 -10.68 -7.41 -6.98
C PHE A 491 -10.07 -6.02 -6.81
N TRP A 492 -10.94 -5.03 -6.53
CA TRP A 492 -10.54 -3.66 -6.20
C TRP A 492 -10.20 -3.51 -4.71
N CYS A 493 -9.25 -2.62 -4.41
CA CYS A 493 -8.62 -2.53 -3.09
C CYS A 493 -8.75 -1.15 -2.45
N GLU A 494 -9.81 -0.38 -2.70
CA GLU A 494 -10.03 0.93 -2.06
C GLU A 494 -10.00 0.85 -0.53
N HIS A 495 -10.45 -0.28 0.02
CA HIS A 495 -10.60 -0.51 1.46
C HIS A 495 -10.08 -1.88 1.92
N VAL A 496 -9.32 -2.59 1.08
CA VAL A 496 -8.70 -3.88 1.40
C VAL A 496 -7.19 -3.67 1.47
N SER A 497 -6.68 -3.53 2.69
CA SER A 497 -5.32 -3.05 2.96
C SER A 497 -4.29 -4.14 3.27
N ASP A 498 -4.72 -5.40 3.38
CA ASP A 498 -3.85 -6.52 3.74
C ASP A 498 -4.28 -7.83 3.08
N ARG A 499 -3.35 -8.80 3.08
CA ARG A 499 -3.52 -10.14 2.51
C ARG A 499 -4.69 -10.91 3.13
N GLU A 500 -4.85 -10.84 4.45
CA GLU A 500 -5.85 -11.63 5.17
C GLU A 500 -7.26 -11.29 4.72
N TYR A 501 -7.55 -9.99 4.64
CA TYR A 501 -8.85 -9.53 4.18
C TYR A 501 -9.07 -9.77 2.69
N MET A 502 -8.01 -9.65 1.87
CA MET A 502 -8.05 -10.00 0.44
C MET A 502 -8.43 -11.48 0.25
N GLU A 503 -7.72 -12.39 0.91
CA GLU A 503 -7.95 -13.83 0.82
C GLU A 503 -9.38 -14.18 1.29
N TYR A 504 -9.82 -13.65 2.45
CA TYR A 504 -11.15 -13.86 3.00
C TYR A 504 -12.27 -13.47 2.03
N LEU A 505 -12.14 -12.31 1.36
CA LEU A 505 -13.11 -11.87 0.38
C LEU A 505 -13.00 -12.68 -0.94
N ALA A 506 -11.80 -12.96 -1.42
CA ALA A 506 -11.62 -13.63 -2.70
C ALA A 506 -12.08 -15.10 -2.66
N LEU A 507 -11.86 -15.80 -1.54
CA LEU A 507 -12.14 -17.22 -1.39
C LEU A 507 -13.45 -17.46 -0.62
N PRO A 508 -14.31 -18.40 -1.07
CA PRO A 508 -14.15 -19.34 -2.19
C PRO A 508 -14.67 -18.81 -3.55
N ARG A 509 -14.97 -17.51 -3.70
CA ARG A 509 -15.60 -16.96 -4.91
C ARG A 509 -14.74 -17.07 -6.16
N LEU A 510 -13.42 -16.94 -6.02
CA LEU A 510 -12.48 -17.15 -7.11
C LEU A 510 -12.54 -18.59 -7.67
N ILE A 511 -12.86 -19.58 -6.84
CA ILE A 511 -13.10 -20.97 -7.26
C ILE A 511 -14.38 -21.07 -8.11
N ALA A 512 -15.41 -20.29 -7.78
CA ALA A 512 -16.64 -20.23 -8.58
C ALA A 512 -16.43 -19.55 -9.95
N ILE A 513 -15.54 -18.55 -10.02
CA ILE A 513 -15.09 -17.95 -11.29
C ILE A 513 -14.35 -18.99 -12.14
N ALA A 514 -13.43 -19.74 -11.53
CA ALA A 514 -12.71 -20.82 -12.20
C ALA A 514 -13.66 -21.88 -12.78
N GLU A 515 -14.68 -22.29 -12.02
CA GLU A 515 -15.71 -23.21 -12.51
C GLU A 515 -16.52 -22.61 -13.67
N ALA A 516 -16.87 -21.32 -13.62
CA ALA A 516 -17.56 -20.66 -14.74
C ALA A 516 -16.70 -20.60 -16.01
N GLY A 517 -15.38 -20.46 -15.84
CA GLY A 517 -14.36 -20.44 -16.90
C GLY A 517 -14.10 -21.81 -17.54
N TRP A 518 -14.25 -22.89 -16.77
CA TRP A 518 -13.84 -24.24 -17.17
C TRP A 518 -15.00 -25.18 -17.47
N THR A 519 -15.95 -25.34 -16.55
CA THR A 519 -17.00 -26.36 -16.65
C THR A 519 -18.09 -25.95 -17.65
N PRO A 520 -18.56 -26.86 -18.53
CA PRO A 520 -19.71 -26.60 -19.40
C PRO A 520 -20.93 -26.12 -18.61
N GLN A 521 -21.68 -25.16 -19.16
CA GLN A 521 -22.79 -24.51 -18.45
C GLN A 521 -23.88 -25.49 -18.00
N ASP A 522 -24.17 -26.51 -18.80
CA ASP A 522 -25.14 -27.58 -18.54
C ASP A 522 -24.61 -28.65 -17.56
N GLY A 523 -23.30 -28.71 -17.34
CA GLY A 523 -22.63 -29.60 -16.39
C GLY A 523 -22.54 -29.07 -14.96
N LYS A 524 -22.87 -27.79 -14.75
CA LYS A 524 -22.83 -27.08 -13.45
C LYS A 524 -23.96 -27.56 -12.53
N ASN A 525 -23.61 -27.95 -11.30
CA ASN A 525 -24.55 -28.25 -10.21
C ASN A 525 -24.03 -27.63 -8.90
N PHE A 526 -24.77 -26.69 -8.30
CA PHE A 526 -24.28 -25.98 -7.12
C PHE A 526 -24.10 -26.91 -5.90
N ALA A 527 -24.99 -27.88 -5.66
CA ALA A 527 -24.85 -28.78 -4.51
C ALA A 527 -23.62 -29.70 -4.63
N ASP A 528 -23.25 -30.09 -5.85
CA ASP A 528 -22.00 -30.80 -6.13
C ASP A 528 -20.78 -29.89 -5.94
N PHE A 529 -20.83 -28.68 -6.51
CA PHE A 529 -19.79 -27.66 -6.34
C PHE A 529 -19.55 -27.34 -4.87
N GLN A 530 -20.62 -27.16 -4.10
CA GLN A 530 -20.59 -26.91 -2.66
C GLN A 530 -19.80 -27.98 -1.91
N LYS A 531 -20.01 -29.28 -2.23
CA LYS A 531 -19.25 -30.38 -1.64
C LYS A 531 -17.76 -30.29 -1.97
N ARG A 532 -17.42 -29.95 -3.22
CA ARG A 532 -16.03 -29.85 -3.66
C ARG A 532 -15.31 -28.65 -3.06
N ILE A 533 -15.90 -27.46 -3.07
CA ILE A 533 -15.28 -26.30 -2.40
C ILE A 533 -15.17 -26.49 -0.90
N SER A 534 -16.10 -27.20 -0.27
CA SER A 534 -15.95 -27.59 1.13
C SER A 534 -14.82 -28.56 1.33
N ALA A 535 -14.58 -29.53 0.44
CA ALA A 535 -13.42 -30.41 0.52
C ALA A 535 -12.10 -29.67 0.24
N ASP A 536 -12.11 -28.63 -0.60
CA ASP A 536 -10.95 -27.78 -0.89
C ASP A 536 -10.49 -26.94 0.30
N THR A 537 -11.31 -26.71 1.32
CA THR A 537 -10.88 -26.02 2.55
C THR A 537 -9.62 -26.65 3.15
N LYS A 538 -9.52 -27.98 3.16
CA LYS A 538 -8.32 -28.68 3.64
C LYS A 538 -7.06 -28.31 2.85
N LEU A 539 -7.18 -28.07 1.54
CA LEU A 539 -6.07 -27.56 0.73
C LEU A 539 -5.71 -26.12 1.12
N LEU A 540 -6.74 -25.29 1.30
CA LEU A 540 -6.56 -23.89 1.70
C LEU A 540 -5.90 -23.80 3.10
N ASP A 541 -6.26 -24.68 4.03
CA ASP A 541 -5.69 -24.78 5.36
C ASP A 541 -4.19 -25.15 5.32
N TYR A 542 -3.79 -26.14 4.52
CA TYR A 542 -2.35 -26.45 4.33
C TYR A 542 -1.57 -25.25 3.79
N GLY A 543 -2.21 -24.41 2.96
CA GLY A 543 -1.61 -23.20 2.42
C GLY A 543 -1.67 -21.97 3.34
N GLY A 544 -2.38 -22.06 4.48
CA GLY A 544 -2.60 -20.93 5.39
C GLY A 544 -3.42 -19.79 4.76
N TYR A 545 -4.37 -20.12 3.89
CA TYR A 545 -5.26 -19.13 3.26
C TYR A 545 -6.48 -18.86 4.13
N LEU A 546 -6.86 -17.60 4.28
CA LEU A 546 -8.16 -17.24 4.86
C LEU A 546 -9.26 -17.28 3.80
N TYR A 547 -10.45 -17.74 4.19
CA TYR A 547 -11.60 -17.83 3.28
C TYR A 547 -12.90 -17.60 4.02
N ALA A 548 -13.89 -17.03 3.34
CA ALA A 548 -15.20 -16.84 3.94
C ALA A 548 -15.96 -18.17 4.08
N PRO A 549 -16.64 -18.41 5.23
CA PRO A 549 -17.27 -19.70 5.50
C PRO A 549 -18.63 -19.88 4.79
N TYR A 550 -19.15 -18.85 4.13
CA TYR A 550 -20.52 -18.85 3.60
C TYR A 550 -20.73 -19.94 2.53
N PHE A 551 -21.84 -20.67 2.67
CA PHE A 551 -22.22 -21.79 1.81
C PHE A 551 -21.25 -22.97 1.80
N LEU A 552 -20.30 -23.08 2.73
CA LEU A 552 -19.57 -24.33 2.91
C LEU A 552 -20.46 -25.33 3.68
N LEU A 553 -20.48 -26.59 3.26
CA LEU A 553 -21.10 -27.67 4.03
C LEU A 553 -20.30 -27.90 5.31
N ASN A 554 -21.02 -28.24 6.40
CA ASN A 554 -20.47 -28.61 7.71
C ASN A 554 -19.28 -29.59 7.58
N GLN A 555 -18.10 -29.02 7.41
CA GLN A 555 -16.95 -29.45 8.16
C GLN A 555 -17.11 -28.82 9.54
N GLY A 556 -16.52 -29.40 10.57
CA GLY A 556 -16.34 -28.71 11.86
C GLY A 556 -15.38 -27.52 11.72
N GLY A 557 -15.63 -26.63 10.76
CA GLY A 557 -15.08 -25.30 10.69
C GLY A 557 -15.93 -24.47 11.63
N GLU A 558 -15.44 -24.40 12.85
CA GLU A 558 -15.81 -23.44 13.86
C GLU A 558 -16.04 -22.05 13.20
N GLU A 559 -17.03 -21.27 13.66
CA GLU A 559 -16.85 -19.81 13.67
C GLU A 559 -15.42 -19.52 14.14
N PRO A 560 -14.71 -18.44 13.74
CA PRO A 560 -13.41 -18.15 14.33
C PRO A 560 -13.56 -18.16 15.85
N LYS A 561 -13.17 -19.27 16.47
CA LYS A 561 -13.39 -19.49 17.88
C LYS A 561 -12.25 -18.80 18.58
N PRO A 562 -12.54 -18.11 19.68
CA PRO A 562 -11.56 -17.28 20.34
C PRO A 562 -10.39 -18.15 20.80
N VAL A 563 -9.20 -17.76 20.32
CA VAL A 563 -7.86 -18.21 20.70
C VAL A 563 -7.73 -19.74 20.78
N THR A 564 -7.40 -20.39 19.66
CA THR A 564 -6.59 -21.61 19.72
C THR A 564 -5.33 -21.30 20.53
N PRO A 565 -4.87 -22.20 21.43
CA PRO A 565 -3.62 -22.00 22.15
C PRO A 565 -2.51 -21.71 21.13
N ASP A 566 -1.95 -20.51 21.19
CA ASP A 566 -0.85 -20.08 20.36
C ASP A 566 0.34 -21.00 20.68
N PRO A 567 0.83 -21.77 19.69
CA PRO A 567 1.90 -22.74 19.93
C PRO A 567 3.22 -22.06 20.31
N THR A 568 3.34 -20.75 20.12
CA THR A 568 4.49 -19.95 20.51
C THR A 568 4.43 -19.46 21.96
N LYS A 569 3.31 -19.68 22.66
CA LYS A 569 3.07 -19.19 24.02
C LYS A 569 2.98 -20.33 25.04
N TRP A 570 3.40 -20.04 26.25
CA TRP A 570 3.19 -20.88 27.42
C TRP A 570 1.94 -20.42 28.16
N TYR A 571 1.25 -21.31 28.88
CA TYR A 571 0.00 -21.01 29.57
C TYR A 571 -0.06 -21.63 30.97
N ARG A 572 -0.56 -20.91 31.98
CA ARG A 572 -1.12 -21.51 33.18
C ARG A 572 -2.54 -21.99 32.89
N LEU A 573 -2.82 -23.24 33.27
CA LEU A 573 -4.16 -23.80 33.20
C LEU A 573 -4.85 -23.58 34.55
N VAL A 574 -5.68 -22.53 34.65
CA VAL A 574 -6.32 -22.11 35.90
C VAL A 574 -7.72 -22.70 36.00
N SER A 575 -7.95 -23.47 37.05
CA SER A 575 -9.22 -24.15 37.32
C SER A 575 -10.35 -23.15 37.59
N GLN A 576 -11.51 -23.39 36.97
CA GLN A 576 -12.78 -22.68 37.23
C GLN A 576 -13.76 -23.51 38.09
N ALA A 577 -13.33 -24.68 38.58
CA ALA A 577 -14.18 -25.55 39.40
C ALA A 577 -14.47 -24.94 40.78
N SER A 578 -15.73 -25.06 41.24
CA SER A 578 -16.21 -24.53 42.52
C SER A 578 -15.29 -24.92 43.69
N ASN A 579 -14.92 -23.98 44.56
CA ASN A 579 -14.00 -24.16 45.71
C ASN A 579 -12.54 -24.52 45.36
N ARG A 580 -12.15 -24.50 44.08
CA ARG A 580 -10.76 -24.69 43.57
C ARG A 580 -10.41 -23.63 42.51
N GLU A 581 -11.19 -22.58 42.46
CA GLU A 581 -10.98 -21.44 41.57
C GLU A 581 -9.61 -20.81 41.84
N GLY A 582 -8.89 -20.46 40.79
CA GLY A 582 -7.56 -19.83 40.89
C GLY A 582 -6.40 -20.81 41.10
N LEU A 583 -6.65 -22.10 41.38
CA LEU A 583 -5.59 -23.11 41.38
C LEU A 583 -5.15 -23.45 39.95
N CYS A 584 -3.86 -23.66 39.74
CA CYS A 584 -3.30 -24.01 38.44
C CYS A 584 -2.71 -25.43 38.42
N VAL A 585 -2.57 -25.98 37.22
CA VAL A 585 -1.89 -27.27 36.99
C VAL A 585 -0.38 -27.10 37.15
N GLU A 586 0.25 -27.89 38.01
CA GLU A 586 1.69 -27.93 38.30
C GLU A 586 2.26 -29.32 37.99
N LEU A 587 3.42 -29.37 37.34
CA LEU A 587 4.26 -30.55 37.23
C LEU A 587 5.12 -30.69 38.49
N LEU A 588 4.89 -31.72 39.31
CA LEU A 588 5.63 -31.89 40.55
C LEU A 588 7.11 -32.21 40.29
N ALA A 589 8.00 -31.41 40.90
CA ALA A 589 9.45 -31.55 40.84
C ALA A 589 10.06 -31.96 42.20
N GLU A 590 11.33 -32.38 42.18
CA GLU A 590 12.07 -32.68 43.42
C GLU A 590 12.07 -31.45 44.35
N GLY A 591 11.65 -31.66 45.61
CA GLY A 591 11.50 -30.59 46.60
C GLY A 591 10.10 -29.95 46.69
N SER A 592 9.14 -30.33 45.85
CA SER A 592 7.75 -29.83 45.98
C SER A 592 7.12 -30.26 47.32
N PRO A 593 6.46 -29.35 48.07
CA PRO A 593 5.85 -29.65 49.36
C PRO A 593 4.63 -30.59 49.26
N LYS A 594 4.17 -30.89 48.03
CA LYS A 594 3.06 -31.82 47.78
C LYS A 594 3.50 -33.28 47.79
N ILE A 595 4.79 -33.57 47.60
CA ILE A 595 5.32 -34.94 47.51
C ILE A 595 5.13 -35.68 48.84
N GLY A 596 4.67 -36.94 48.76
CA GLY A 596 4.53 -37.83 49.91
C GLY A 596 3.11 -37.97 50.48
N THR A 597 2.11 -37.29 49.92
CA THR A 597 0.69 -37.46 50.28
C THR A 597 -0.17 -37.80 49.05
N ASN A 598 -1.21 -38.64 49.20
CA ASN A 598 -2.20 -38.98 48.15
C ASN A 598 -1.63 -39.44 46.79
N ASN A 599 -0.45 -40.08 46.80
CA ASN A 599 0.31 -40.52 45.62
C ASN A 599 0.89 -39.36 44.79
N ALA A 600 1.15 -38.19 45.38
CA ALA A 600 1.95 -37.14 44.75
C ALA A 600 3.44 -37.53 44.73
N GLN A 601 4.05 -37.51 43.55
CA GLN A 601 5.46 -37.85 43.31
C GLN A 601 6.02 -36.99 42.18
N VAL A 602 7.34 -36.99 42.00
CA VAL A 602 8.02 -36.31 40.89
C VAL A 602 7.46 -36.81 39.55
N ASP A 603 7.34 -35.89 38.58
CA ASP A 603 6.82 -36.13 37.24
C ASP A 603 5.33 -36.51 37.19
N ARG A 604 4.53 -35.96 38.11
CA ARG A 604 3.07 -36.10 38.14
C ARG A 604 2.39 -34.74 38.24
N LEU A 605 1.19 -34.63 37.67
CA LEU A 605 0.43 -33.38 37.66
C LEU A 605 -0.42 -33.22 38.92
N TRP A 606 -0.33 -32.05 39.53
CA TRP A 606 -1.08 -31.67 40.73
C TRP A 606 -1.64 -30.26 40.59
N SER A 607 -2.71 -29.94 41.31
CA SER A 607 -3.12 -28.54 41.40
C SER A 607 -2.45 -27.84 42.58
N ASN A 608 -2.04 -26.60 42.36
CA ASN A 608 -1.39 -25.79 43.37
C ASN A 608 -1.82 -24.33 43.26
N ALA A 609 -1.52 -23.54 44.30
CA ALA A 609 -1.64 -22.10 44.19
C ALA A 609 -0.64 -21.60 43.13
N GLN A 610 -1.03 -20.54 42.43
CA GLN A 610 -0.15 -19.87 41.46
C GLN A 610 1.14 -19.42 42.15
N ALA A 611 2.27 -19.83 41.59
CA ALA A 611 3.59 -19.53 42.10
C ALA A 611 4.01 -18.11 41.69
N ASP A 612 4.75 -17.41 42.55
CA ASP A 612 5.43 -16.15 42.21
C ASP A 612 6.54 -16.41 41.18
N GLU A 613 6.89 -15.42 40.34
CA GLU A 613 7.90 -15.55 39.26
C GLU A 613 9.26 -16.08 39.73
N ASN A 614 9.64 -15.76 40.96
CA ASN A 614 10.91 -16.20 41.55
C ASN A 614 10.82 -17.53 42.32
N ALA A 615 9.62 -18.13 42.43
CA ALA A 615 9.44 -19.38 43.14
C ALA A 615 9.97 -20.56 42.31
N ALA A 616 10.60 -21.53 42.96
CA ALA A 616 11.23 -22.67 42.29
C ALA A 616 10.26 -23.52 41.45
N ASN A 617 8.97 -23.51 41.80
CA ASN A 617 7.91 -24.21 41.05
C ASN A 617 7.24 -23.36 39.97
N TYR A 618 7.64 -22.09 39.77
CA TYR A 618 7.07 -21.20 38.74
C TYR A 618 7.07 -21.80 37.33
N PRO A 619 8.22 -22.22 36.75
CA PRO A 619 8.25 -22.79 35.39
C PRO A 619 7.55 -24.16 35.31
N TYR A 620 7.23 -24.78 36.45
CA TYR A 620 6.51 -26.05 36.50
C TYR A 620 4.99 -25.87 36.40
N GLN A 621 4.48 -24.63 36.39
CA GLN A 621 3.06 -24.32 36.27
C GLN A 621 2.64 -23.84 34.87
N PHE A 622 3.59 -23.75 33.94
CA PHE A 622 3.37 -23.29 32.58
C PHE A 622 3.40 -24.43 31.57
N TRP A 623 2.44 -24.37 30.64
CA TRP A 623 2.11 -25.44 29.71
C TRP A 623 1.94 -24.89 28.30
N ALA A 624 2.63 -25.46 27.32
CA ALA A 624 2.37 -25.24 25.91
C ALA A 624 1.53 -26.40 25.38
N PHE A 625 0.54 -26.08 24.54
CA PHE A 625 -0.20 -27.05 23.75
C PHE A 625 0.43 -27.09 22.38
N VAL A 626 1.48 -27.89 22.26
CA VAL A 626 2.22 -28.01 21.00
C VAL A 626 1.35 -28.82 20.04
N PRO A 627 0.89 -28.24 18.93
CA PRO A 627 0.04 -28.96 17.99
C PRO A 627 0.81 -30.14 17.45
N ASP A 628 0.09 -31.22 17.21
CA ASP A 628 0.59 -32.32 16.41
C ASP A 628 1.17 -31.74 15.10
N PRO A 629 2.46 -31.96 14.79
CA PRO A 629 3.05 -31.53 13.53
C PRO A 629 2.29 -32.07 12.30
N ALA A 630 1.46 -33.09 12.50
CA ALA A 630 0.59 -33.67 11.48
C ALA A 630 -0.84 -33.07 11.44
N GLY A 631 -1.12 -31.97 12.16
CA GLY A 631 -2.34 -31.16 12.00
C GLY A 631 -3.64 -31.82 12.48
N SER A 632 -3.58 -32.72 13.46
CA SER A 632 -4.72 -33.57 13.85
C SER A 632 -5.75 -32.93 14.80
N GLY A 633 -5.61 -31.63 15.12
CA GLY A 633 -6.39 -30.97 16.18
C GLY A 633 -6.08 -31.50 17.58
N ARG A 634 -4.97 -32.24 17.73
CA ARG A 634 -4.48 -32.77 18.99
C ARG A 634 -3.16 -32.12 19.39
N TYR A 635 -2.86 -32.19 20.68
CA TYR A 635 -1.77 -31.44 21.27
C TYR A 635 -0.93 -32.34 22.17
N ALA A 636 0.38 -32.07 22.18
CA ALA A 636 1.24 -32.47 23.27
C ALA A 636 1.19 -31.37 24.34
N MET A 637 0.79 -31.74 25.55
CA MET A 637 0.78 -30.84 26.70
C MET A 637 2.19 -30.83 27.31
N VAL A 638 2.97 -29.81 26.98
CA VAL A 638 4.39 -29.69 27.32
C VAL A 638 4.56 -28.72 28.48
N CYS A 639 5.30 -29.09 29.52
CA CYS A 639 5.62 -28.20 30.64
C CYS A 639 6.90 -27.40 30.36
N GLN A 640 6.91 -26.11 30.68
CA GLN A 640 8.05 -25.23 30.43
C GLN A 640 9.33 -25.68 31.16
N ALA A 641 9.20 -26.20 32.38
CA ALA A 641 10.34 -26.74 33.13
C ALA A 641 10.91 -28.06 32.55
N ALA A 642 10.22 -28.70 31.60
CA ALA A 642 10.63 -29.95 30.96
C ALA A 642 10.19 -29.99 29.48
N PRO A 643 10.72 -29.09 28.62
CA PRO A 643 10.17 -28.83 27.28
C PRO A 643 10.39 -29.96 26.27
N GLU A 644 11.31 -30.88 26.57
CA GLU A 644 11.61 -32.05 25.73
C GLU A 644 10.55 -33.16 25.85
N GLY A 645 9.70 -33.12 26.88
CA GLY A 645 8.69 -34.13 27.18
C GLY A 645 7.25 -33.66 27.01
N SER A 646 6.29 -34.48 27.42
CA SER A 646 4.88 -34.06 27.58
C SER A 646 4.14 -34.91 28.63
N VAL A 647 2.92 -34.51 28.97
CA VAL A 647 2.01 -35.36 29.76
C VAL A 647 1.75 -36.67 29.00
N ASN A 648 1.72 -37.80 29.72
CA ASN A 648 1.32 -39.09 29.19
C ASN A 648 -0.21 -39.12 28.99
N PRO A 649 -0.71 -39.46 27.80
CA PRO A 649 -2.14 -39.41 27.49
C PRO A 649 -2.94 -40.53 28.17
N VAL A 650 -2.29 -41.52 28.77
CA VAL A 650 -2.96 -42.61 29.50
C VAL A 650 -2.84 -42.36 31.01
N PRO A 651 -3.91 -41.92 31.69
CA PRO A 651 -3.89 -41.77 33.14
C PRO A 651 -3.84 -43.15 33.81
N THR A 652 -3.34 -43.21 35.06
CA THR A 652 -3.21 -44.47 35.80
C THR A 652 -4.54 -45.20 36.06
N ALA A 653 -5.67 -44.49 35.97
CA ALA A 653 -7.02 -45.02 35.98
C ALA A 653 -8.00 -44.01 35.34
N ALA A 654 -9.11 -44.48 34.77
CA ALA A 654 -10.12 -43.62 34.10
C ALA A 654 -11.22 -43.09 35.06
N ASN A 655 -10.86 -42.79 36.31
CA ASN A 655 -11.78 -42.27 37.32
C ASN A 655 -11.04 -41.32 38.28
N ASN A 656 -11.70 -40.83 39.34
CA ASN A 656 -11.12 -39.85 40.26
C ASN A 656 -9.88 -40.34 41.05
N THR A 657 -9.54 -41.63 40.98
CA THR A 657 -8.28 -42.20 41.52
C THR A 657 -7.11 -42.16 40.51
N GLY A 658 -7.38 -41.84 39.25
CA GLY A 658 -6.39 -41.70 38.19
C GLY A 658 -5.43 -40.55 38.40
N ARG A 659 -4.22 -40.67 37.86
CA ARG A 659 -3.16 -39.65 37.87
C ARG A 659 -2.58 -39.50 36.48
N TRP A 660 -2.19 -38.28 36.14
CA TRP A 660 -1.48 -37.94 34.91
C TRP A 660 0.01 -37.84 35.21
N ASP A 661 0.78 -38.73 34.61
CA ASP A 661 2.25 -38.76 34.71
C ASP A 661 2.87 -38.00 33.52
N TYR A 662 4.07 -37.48 33.70
CA TYR A 662 4.82 -36.74 32.68
C TYR A 662 5.97 -37.59 32.14
N ASP A 663 6.08 -37.68 30.82
CA ASP A 663 7.17 -38.36 30.14
C ASP A 663 8.18 -37.33 29.66
N ARG A 664 9.36 -37.32 30.29
CA ARG A 664 10.45 -36.39 29.92
C ARG A 664 11.17 -36.77 28.63
N SER A 665 10.95 -37.98 28.10
CA SER A 665 11.71 -38.55 26.99
C SER A 665 10.98 -38.54 25.64
N GLY A 666 9.69 -38.19 25.63
CA GLY A 666 8.87 -38.17 24.42
C GLY A 666 7.67 -37.26 24.54
N ARG A 667 7.21 -36.76 23.39
CA ARG A 667 5.99 -35.95 23.25
C ARG A 667 4.83 -36.79 22.74
N HIS A 668 3.69 -36.64 23.40
CA HIS A 668 2.47 -37.40 23.16
C HIS A 668 1.34 -36.46 22.72
N TYR A 669 1.03 -36.46 21.42
CA TYR A 669 0.07 -35.55 20.79
C TYR A 669 -1.38 -36.06 20.86
N ASP A 670 -1.80 -36.56 22.03
CA ASP A 670 -3.09 -37.24 22.20
C ASP A 670 -4.05 -36.46 23.11
N PHE A 671 -3.74 -35.21 23.47
CA PHE A 671 -4.67 -34.33 24.19
C PHE A 671 -5.53 -33.50 23.24
N ILE A 672 -6.76 -33.26 23.65
CA ILE A 672 -7.75 -32.46 22.93
C ILE A 672 -8.25 -31.38 23.90
N VAL A 673 -8.18 -30.12 23.44
CA VAL A 673 -8.85 -28.99 24.09
C VAL A 673 -10.27 -28.94 23.51
N ASP A 674 -11.28 -29.14 24.34
CA ASP A 674 -12.67 -29.27 23.94
C ASP A 674 -13.29 -27.88 23.74
N THR A 675 -13.24 -27.39 22.51
CA THR A 675 -13.80 -26.10 22.07
C THR A 675 -15.26 -26.23 21.59
N ASP A 676 -15.80 -27.45 21.52
CA ASP A 676 -17.09 -27.76 20.91
C ASP A 676 -18.20 -28.07 21.92
N THR A 677 -17.92 -28.89 22.92
CA THR A 677 -18.95 -29.48 23.79
C THR A 677 -18.98 -28.84 25.18
N TYR A 678 -17.82 -28.44 25.68
CA TYR A 678 -17.65 -27.95 27.05
C TYR A 678 -16.75 -26.71 27.09
N TYR A 679 -17.34 -25.60 26.64
CA TYR A 679 -16.75 -24.26 26.50
C TYR A 679 -17.72 -23.18 27.01
N GLY A 680 -17.18 -22.07 27.52
CA GLY A 680 -17.98 -20.91 27.95
C GLY A 680 -17.19 -19.61 28.05
N GLU A 681 -17.92 -18.50 28.16
CA GLU A 681 -17.41 -17.13 28.27
C GLU A 681 -18.00 -16.47 29.53
N THR A 682 -17.18 -15.77 30.31
CA THR A 682 -17.68 -14.95 31.43
C THR A 682 -18.30 -13.65 30.90
N SER A 683 -19.04 -12.91 31.74
CA SER A 683 -19.57 -11.58 31.37
C SER A 683 -18.50 -10.52 31.03
N GLU A 684 -17.23 -10.84 31.28
CA GLU A 684 -16.06 -9.99 31.04
C GLU A 684 -15.27 -10.42 29.80
N GLY A 685 -15.76 -11.41 29.04
CA GLY A 685 -15.10 -11.87 27.81
C GLY A 685 -14.04 -12.95 27.99
N VAL A 686 -13.97 -13.59 29.17
CA VAL A 686 -12.92 -14.58 29.48
C VAL A 686 -13.38 -15.99 29.13
N TYR A 687 -12.60 -16.69 28.31
CA TYR A 687 -12.91 -18.03 27.80
C TYR A 687 -12.33 -19.17 28.67
N HIS A 688 -13.06 -20.27 28.79
CA HIS A 688 -12.61 -21.49 29.48
C HIS A 688 -12.96 -22.76 28.71
N TYR A 689 -12.12 -23.79 28.87
CA TYR A 689 -12.14 -25.00 28.05
C TYR A 689 -11.95 -26.26 28.90
N ALA A 690 -12.58 -27.37 28.51
CA ALA A 690 -12.27 -28.69 29.05
C ALA A 690 -11.09 -29.34 28.30
N ILE A 691 -10.31 -30.19 28.98
CA ILE A 691 -9.18 -30.91 28.36
C ILE A 691 -9.39 -32.41 28.54
N ARG A 692 -9.22 -33.21 27.49
CA ARG A 692 -9.32 -34.68 27.54
C ARG A 692 -8.21 -35.35 26.75
N SER A 693 -7.98 -36.63 27.00
CA SER A 693 -7.13 -37.45 26.14
C SER A 693 -7.96 -38.27 25.15
N ALA A 694 -7.47 -38.39 23.92
CA ALA A 694 -7.96 -39.33 22.92
C ALA A 694 -7.69 -40.80 23.27
N ARG A 695 -6.87 -41.09 24.30
CA ARG A 695 -6.53 -42.45 24.75
C ARG A 695 -7.40 -42.94 25.91
N THR A 696 -8.20 -42.07 26.51
CA THR A 696 -9.21 -42.44 27.51
C THR A 696 -10.56 -42.72 26.84
N ALA A 697 -11.44 -43.49 27.52
CA ALA A 697 -12.81 -43.69 27.04
C ALA A 697 -13.53 -42.34 26.86
N GLU A 698 -14.44 -42.26 25.88
CA GLU A 698 -15.32 -41.09 25.73
C GLU A 698 -16.04 -40.80 27.05
N GLY A 699 -16.01 -39.54 27.48
CA GLY A 699 -16.58 -39.17 28.79
C GLY A 699 -15.57 -39.02 29.92
N VAL A 700 -14.27 -38.82 29.65
CA VAL A 700 -13.24 -38.64 30.68
C VAL A 700 -12.39 -37.40 30.40
N TRP A 701 -12.43 -36.42 31.30
CA TRP A 701 -11.70 -35.15 31.20
C TRP A 701 -10.70 -34.99 32.35
N MET A 702 -9.66 -34.22 32.09
CA MET A 702 -8.70 -33.77 33.09
C MET A 702 -9.42 -32.88 34.11
N ASN A 703 -9.17 -33.09 35.39
CA ASN A 703 -9.92 -32.43 36.45
C ASN A 703 -9.06 -32.04 37.66
N THR A 704 -9.40 -30.93 38.29
CA THR A 704 -8.88 -30.48 39.59
C THR A 704 -9.64 -31.15 40.74
N ALA A 705 -9.04 -32.16 41.36
CA ALA A 705 -9.69 -32.95 42.41
C ALA A 705 -10.03 -32.12 43.68
N LEU A 706 -11.05 -32.56 44.42
CA LEU A 706 -11.40 -31.99 45.73
C LEU A 706 -10.29 -32.25 46.77
N GLY A 707 -10.27 -31.45 47.84
CA GLY A 707 -9.27 -31.54 48.92
C GLY A 707 -9.14 -32.92 49.58
N GLY A 708 -10.23 -33.70 49.66
CA GLY A 708 -10.20 -35.08 50.16
C GLY A 708 -9.39 -36.07 49.31
N GLN A 709 -9.08 -35.71 48.06
CA GLN A 709 -8.22 -36.46 47.14
C GLN A 709 -6.85 -35.79 46.96
N GLY A 710 -6.54 -34.81 47.82
CA GLY A 710 -5.25 -34.14 47.86
C GLY A 710 -5.04 -33.08 46.80
N PHE A 711 -6.05 -32.67 46.03
CA PHE A 711 -5.93 -31.70 44.93
C PHE A 711 -5.12 -32.22 43.72
N ALA A 712 -5.14 -33.53 43.46
CA ALA A 712 -4.56 -34.14 42.27
C ALA A 712 -5.17 -33.61 40.97
N ILE A 713 -4.41 -33.61 39.88
CA ILE A 713 -5.00 -33.59 38.54
C ILE A 713 -5.39 -35.03 38.18
N ASN A 714 -6.69 -35.29 38.11
CA ASN A 714 -7.27 -36.62 37.92
C ASN A 714 -8.25 -36.66 36.74
N CYS A 715 -9.08 -37.70 36.70
CA CYS A 715 -10.09 -37.91 35.68
C CYS A 715 -11.49 -37.70 36.26
N TYR A 716 -12.35 -36.97 35.54
CA TYR A 716 -13.75 -36.74 35.89
C TYR A 716 -14.65 -36.93 34.66
N ASN A 717 -15.92 -37.27 34.88
CA ASN A 717 -16.84 -37.71 33.84
C ASN A 717 -17.92 -36.69 33.43
N ASP A 718 -17.93 -35.50 34.05
CA ASP A 718 -18.84 -34.42 33.68
C ASP A 718 -18.21 -33.04 33.97
N PRO A 719 -17.56 -32.39 32.98
CA PRO A 719 -16.95 -31.07 33.19
C PRO A 719 -17.97 -29.92 33.32
N ALA A 720 -19.27 -30.16 33.11
CA ALA A 720 -20.30 -29.12 33.13
C ALA A 720 -21.02 -28.94 34.48
N ASP A 721 -20.81 -29.82 35.45
CA ASP A 721 -21.55 -29.81 36.73
C ASP A 721 -21.05 -28.75 37.74
N GLY A 722 -20.09 -27.92 37.34
CA GLY A 722 -19.46 -26.88 38.17
C GLY A 722 -18.49 -27.44 39.23
N ASN A 723 -18.33 -28.76 39.34
CA ASN A 723 -17.44 -29.43 40.28
C ASN A 723 -16.13 -29.90 39.64
N GLY A 724 -15.97 -29.82 38.33
CA GLY A 724 -14.72 -30.24 37.69
C GLY A 724 -14.43 -29.72 36.28
N GLY A 725 -13.18 -29.95 35.84
CA GLY A 725 -12.79 -30.15 34.44
C GLY A 725 -12.70 -28.98 33.45
N ILE A 726 -12.89 -27.74 33.88
CA ILE A 726 -12.77 -26.54 33.03
C ILE A 726 -11.61 -25.64 33.45
N PHE A 727 -10.82 -25.20 32.47
CA PHE A 727 -9.61 -24.41 32.66
C PHE A 727 -9.62 -23.13 31.82
N HIS A 728 -9.25 -22.02 32.43
CA HIS A 728 -8.87 -20.80 31.73
C HIS A 728 -7.38 -20.85 31.38
N PHE A 729 -7.04 -20.52 30.13
CA PHE A 729 -5.67 -20.53 29.62
C PHE A 729 -5.05 -19.15 29.82
N TYR A 730 -4.23 -19.00 30.85
CA TYR A 730 -3.58 -17.74 31.19
C TYR A 730 -2.17 -17.71 30.59
N PRO A 731 -1.86 -16.93 29.54
CA PRO A 731 -0.53 -17.00 28.91
C PRO A 731 0.59 -16.66 29.90
N GLU A 732 1.81 -17.12 29.64
CA GLU A 732 3.01 -16.71 30.37
C GLU A 732 3.24 -15.23 30.12
N GLY A 733 3.25 -14.47 31.22
CA GLY A 733 3.14 -13.03 31.20
C GLY A 733 1.71 -12.47 31.14
N GLY A 734 0.66 -13.31 31.02
CA GLY A 734 -0.77 -13.00 31.11
C GLY A 734 -1.33 -11.89 30.18
N GLU A 735 -2.66 -11.69 30.19
CA GLU A 735 -3.12 -10.36 30.63
C GLU A 735 -2.51 -10.25 32.02
N LEU A 736 -1.61 -9.31 32.21
CA LEU A 736 -0.79 -9.27 33.42
C LEU A 736 -1.73 -9.33 34.65
N ALA A 737 -1.33 -9.96 35.76
CA ALA A 737 -2.01 -9.64 37.01
C ALA A 737 -1.82 -8.12 37.24
N ASP A 738 -2.73 -7.43 37.94
CA ASP A 738 -2.65 -5.96 38.09
C ASP A 738 -1.29 -5.48 38.64
N ASP A 739 -0.55 -6.38 39.30
CA ASP A 739 0.81 -6.24 39.82
C ASP A 739 1.96 -6.60 38.85
N GLN A 740 1.68 -7.22 37.70
CA GLN A 740 2.63 -7.53 36.64
C GLN A 740 2.63 -6.49 35.50
N TYR A 741 1.58 -5.68 35.36
CA TYR A 741 1.71 -4.44 34.57
C TYR A 741 2.74 -3.54 35.24
N PRO A 742 3.46 -2.68 34.51
CA PRO A 742 3.98 -1.51 35.17
C PRO A 742 2.78 -0.87 35.85
N ALA A 743 2.74 -0.94 37.19
CA ALA A 743 1.82 -0.13 37.95
C ALA A 743 1.99 1.28 37.38
N PHE A 744 0.89 1.95 37.03
CA PHE A 744 1.02 3.38 36.75
C PHE A 744 1.78 3.94 37.96
N PRO A 745 3.01 4.45 37.78
CA PRO A 745 3.89 4.73 38.90
C PRO A 745 3.13 5.59 39.90
N GLU A 746 3.28 5.39 41.21
CA GLU A 746 2.67 6.32 42.18
C GLU A 746 3.31 7.69 41.95
N LEU A 747 2.66 8.52 41.14
CA LEU A 747 3.16 9.81 40.71
C LEU A 747 2.70 10.87 41.70
N GLY A 748 3.30 10.84 42.90
CA GLY A 748 3.09 11.90 43.87
C GLY A 748 3.34 13.28 43.25
N VAL A 749 2.55 14.28 43.64
CA VAL A 749 2.73 15.67 43.21
C VAL A 749 4.19 16.10 43.42
N GLY A 750 4.83 16.59 42.35
CA GLY A 750 6.25 16.94 42.30
C GLY A 750 7.14 15.91 41.58
N SER A 751 6.63 14.72 41.29
CA SER A 751 7.33 13.72 40.47
C SER A 751 7.42 14.16 39.01
N MET A 752 8.43 13.70 38.29
CA MET A 752 8.61 13.98 36.85
C MET A 752 8.44 12.69 36.04
N VAL A 753 7.78 12.81 34.88
CA VAL A 753 7.59 11.70 33.94
C VAL A 753 7.98 12.07 32.52
N ARG A 754 8.46 11.07 31.78
CA ARG A 754 8.57 11.10 30.33
C ARG A 754 7.45 10.25 29.73
N ILE A 755 6.79 10.78 28.70
CA ILE A 755 5.71 10.09 27.99
C ILE A 755 6.25 9.72 26.60
N THR A 756 6.49 8.44 26.36
CA THR A 756 7.20 7.93 25.16
C THR A 756 6.26 7.08 24.32
N ASN A 757 6.24 7.26 23.01
CA ASN A 757 5.38 6.52 22.11
C ASN A 757 5.91 5.10 21.89
N MET A 758 4.98 4.15 21.79
CA MET A 758 5.26 2.70 21.68
C MET A 758 4.73 2.10 20.37
N SER A 759 4.10 2.91 19.51
CA SER A 759 3.66 2.45 18.20
C SER A 759 4.85 2.38 17.24
N ASP A 760 4.93 1.34 16.42
CA ASP A 760 6.05 1.06 15.49
C ASP A 760 6.55 2.30 14.71
N ASP A 761 5.65 3.19 14.29
CA ASP A 761 5.98 4.36 13.47
C ASP A 761 6.62 5.52 14.24
N PHE A 762 6.49 5.52 15.56
CA PHE A 762 6.93 6.59 16.46
C PHE A 762 7.69 6.03 17.67
N GLU A 763 8.07 4.75 17.62
CA GLU A 763 8.66 4.03 18.73
C GLU A 763 9.86 4.80 19.29
N GLY A 764 9.84 5.06 20.59
CA GLY A 764 10.91 5.78 21.29
C GLY A 764 10.84 7.31 21.20
N SER A 765 9.98 7.90 20.37
CA SER A 765 9.75 9.35 20.39
C SER A 765 8.99 9.78 21.65
N SER A 766 9.43 10.83 22.31
CA SER A 766 8.82 11.31 23.55
C SER A 766 8.05 12.60 23.33
N MET A 767 6.88 12.72 23.97
CA MET A 767 6.13 13.97 23.98
C MET A 767 6.96 15.05 24.67
N ALA A 768 7.25 16.12 23.95
CA ALA A 768 8.16 17.16 24.36
C ALA A 768 7.58 18.55 24.11
N ASP A 769 8.05 19.49 24.90
CA ASP A 769 7.93 20.90 24.54
C ASP A 769 9.07 21.25 23.57
N THR A 770 8.76 21.39 22.28
CA THR A 770 9.76 21.69 21.25
C THR A 770 10.13 23.17 21.18
N GLY A 771 9.47 24.06 21.93
CA GLY A 771 9.68 25.51 21.84
C GLY A 771 9.09 26.17 20.58
N LEU A 772 8.80 25.39 19.54
CA LEU A 772 8.42 25.89 18.21
C LEU A 772 6.90 26.04 17.99
N SER A 773 6.08 25.54 18.92
CA SER A 773 4.63 25.41 18.73
C SER A 773 3.82 25.85 19.95
N SER A 774 2.55 26.18 19.72
CA SER A 774 1.51 26.34 20.73
C SER A 774 0.88 25.01 21.16
N SER A 775 1.35 23.88 20.60
CA SER A 775 0.98 22.52 20.98
C SER A 775 2.21 21.72 21.40
N PRO A 776 2.06 20.67 22.23
CA PRO A 776 3.15 19.73 22.49
C PRO A 776 3.61 19.12 21.16
N GLY A 777 4.90 18.84 21.05
CA GLY A 777 5.47 18.08 19.95
C GLY A 777 5.92 16.70 20.41
N HIS A 778 6.54 15.95 19.51
CA HIS A 778 7.29 14.74 19.86
C HIS A 778 8.72 14.83 19.34
N SER A 779 9.65 14.16 20.02
CA SER A 779 11.06 14.15 19.66
C SER A 779 11.74 12.87 20.12
N SER A 780 12.62 12.32 19.29
CA SER A 780 13.57 11.27 19.67
C SER A 780 14.92 11.84 20.12
N ASP A 781 15.10 13.16 20.09
CA ASP A 781 16.30 13.81 20.60
C ASP A 781 16.37 13.64 22.12
N PRO A 782 17.42 12.99 22.66
CA PRO A 782 17.57 12.79 24.10
C PRO A 782 17.75 14.10 24.89
N TRP A 783 17.97 15.24 24.23
CA TRP A 783 18.09 16.57 24.83
C TRP A 783 16.79 17.39 24.73
N ALA A 784 15.72 16.82 24.18
CA ALA A 784 14.43 17.49 24.11
C ALA A 784 13.86 17.75 25.52
N ALA A 785 13.05 18.80 25.66
CA ALA A 785 12.31 19.08 26.89
C ALA A 785 11.10 18.14 27.01
N ASP A 786 11.35 16.88 27.32
CA ASP A 786 10.38 15.78 27.36
C ASP A 786 9.96 15.37 28.80
N ALA A 787 10.49 16.06 29.80
CA ALA A 787 10.16 15.85 31.21
C ALA A 787 8.93 16.67 31.61
N TRP A 788 7.93 16.01 32.19
CA TRP A 788 6.69 16.61 32.66
C TRP A 788 6.55 16.41 34.17
N THR A 789 6.57 17.50 34.93
CA THR A 789 6.28 17.52 36.36
C THR A 789 4.78 17.35 36.59
N VAL A 790 4.41 16.41 37.47
CA VAL A 790 3.05 16.22 37.95
C VAL A 790 2.73 17.28 39.01
N ILE A 791 1.85 18.22 38.68
CA ILE A 791 1.45 19.32 39.57
C ILE A 791 0.10 19.06 40.28
N ALA A 792 -0.68 18.09 39.80
CA ALA A 792 -1.85 17.53 40.48
C ALA A 792 -2.11 16.09 40.00
N GLU A 793 -2.65 15.25 40.86
CA GLU A 793 -3.01 13.86 40.57
C GLU A 793 -4.35 13.50 41.23
N THR A 794 -5.16 12.70 40.54
CA THR A 794 -6.34 12.02 41.09
C THR A 794 -6.42 10.61 40.49
N VAL A 795 -6.41 9.59 41.36
CA VAL A 795 -6.64 8.21 40.96
C VAL A 795 -8.14 7.96 40.86
N ASN A 796 -8.62 7.55 39.70
CA ASN A 796 -10.04 7.32 39.43
C ASN A 796 -10.45 5.89 39.82
N ALA A 797 -11.77 5.65 39.95
CA ALA A 797 -12.30 4.35 40.35
C ALA A 797 -12.03 3.20 39.35
N ASP A 798 -11.71 3.51 38.09
CA ASP A 798 -11.33 2.56 37.04
C ASP A 798 -9.81 2.35 36.95
N ASN A 799 -9.04 2.76 37.97
CA ASN A 799 -7.58 2.78 38.03
C ASN A 799 -6.90 3.64 36.95
N SER A 800 -7.62 4.53 36.26
CA SER A 800 -6.98 5.58 35.45
C SER A 800 -6.50 6.73 36.33
N HIS A 801 -5.46 7.45 35.90
CA HIS A 801 -4.91 8.61 36.62
C HIS A 801 -5.24 9.89 35.86
N THR A 802 -5.87 10.83 36.56
CA THR A 802 -6.07 12.20 36.07
C THR A 802 -4.94 13.08 36.59
N LEU A 803 -4.07 13.54 35.68
CA LEU A 803 -2.89 14.34 35.98
C LEU A 803 -3.06 15.78 35.49
N ARG A 804 -2.35 16.70 36.13
CA ARG A 804 -2.00 17.99 35.52
C ARG A 804 -0.49 18.04 35.37
N LEU A 805 -0.04 18.31 34.14
CA LEU A 805 1.35 18.20 33.75
C LEU A 805 1.93 19.56 33.35
N GLN A 806 3.09 19.89 33.89
CA GLN A 806 3.88 21.06 33.54
C GLN A 806 5.27 20.62 33.08
N ASN A 807 5.73 21.09 31.92
CA ASN A 807 7.05 20.78 31.42
C ASN A 807 8.13 21.30 32.38
N SER A 808 9.06 20.42 32.78
CA SER A 808 10.04 20.69 33.81
C SER A 808 11.18 21.64 33.36
N VAL A 809 11.30 21.89 32.05
CA VAL A 809 12.31 22.81 31.47
C VAL A 809 11.67 24.14 31.10
N SER A 810 10.59 24.13 30.30
CA SER A 810 9.97 25.36 29.79
C SER A 810 8.95 26.00 30.74
N SER A 811 8.53 25.28 31.78
CA SER A 811 7.43 25.67 32.68
C SER A 811 6.05 25.85 31.99
N ARG A 812 5.87 25.39 30.75
CA ARG A 812 4.56 25.38 30.06
C ARG A 812 3.79 24.10 30.42
N SER A 813 2.49 24.23 30.63
CA SER A 813 1.57 23.13 30.97
C SER A 813 0.79 22.66 29.75
N ILE A 814 0.46 21.36 29.73
CA ILE A 814 -0.50 20.78 28.79
C ILE A 814 -1.88 21.37 29.12
N GLY A 815 -2.44 22.10 28.16
CA GLY A 815 -3.67 22.86 28.28
C GLY A 815 -4.85 22.21 27.56
N ALA A 816 -5.92 22.97 27.39
CA ALA A 816 -7.17 22.47 26.83
C ALA A 816 -7.02 22.04 25.36
N VAL A 817 -7.93 21.17 24.93
CA VAL A 817 -8.07 20.77 23.53
C VAL A 817 -8.90 21.81 22.78
N GLY A 818 -8.45 22.17 21.58
CA GLY A 818 -9.14 23.09 20.69
C GLY A 818 -10.24 22.43 19.85
N ASP A 819 -10.74 23.18 18.87
CA ASP A 819 -11.71 22.68 17.90
C ASP A 819 -11.08 21.65 16.96
N TYR A 820 -11.92 20.76 16.44
CA TYR A 820 -11.48 19.74 15.49
C TYR A 820 -10.98 20.37 14.19
N THR A 821 -9.77 19.97 13.76
CA THR A 821 -9.11 20.49 12.56
C THR A 821 -8.90 19.38 11.52
N ALA A 822 -10.00 18.96 10.88
CA ALA A 822 -9.99 17.90 9.87
C ALA A 822 -9.26 16.62 10.34
N ARG A 823 -8.78 15.77 9.41
CA ARG A 823 -8.20 14.43 9.68
C ARG A 823 -7.03 14.41 10.69
N MET A 824 -6.52 15.58 11.08
CA MET A 824 -5.41 15.80 12.02
C MET A 824 -5.83 15.89 13.48
N GLY A 825 -7.12 15.73 13.77
CA GLY A 825 -7.66 15.82 15.13
C GLY A 825 -7.70 17.24 15.67
N ARG A 826 -7.69 17.36 16.99
CA ARG A 826 -7.79 18.63 17.71
C ARG A 826 -6.42 19.06 18.23
N PRO A 827 -6.02 20.34 18.08
CA PRO A 827 -4.79 20.85 18.66
C PRO A 827 -4.90 20.82 20.19
N VAL A 828 -3.82 20.42 20.85
CA VAL A 828 -3.69 20.48 22.31
C VAL A 828 -2.90 21.73 22.66
N ALA A 829 -3.38 22.58 23.56
CA ALA A 829 -2.66 23.80 23.90
C ALA A 829 -1.43 23.54 24.78
N LEU A 830 -0.38 24.35 24.65
CA LEU A 830 0.67 24.56 25.64
C LEU A 830 0.60 25.99 26.16
N GLY A 831 0.56 26.16 27.48
CA GLY A 831 0.45 27.49 28.09
C GLY A 831 0.61 27.49 29.59
N SER A 832 0.15 28.52 30.29
CA SER A 832 0.26 28.62 31.76
C SER A 832 -0.81 27.85 32.53
N THR A 833 -1.88 27.42 31.86
CA THR A 833 -3.04 26.78 32.49
C THR A 833 -3.07 25.30 32.15
N ALA A 834 -2.91 24.45 33.16
CA ALA A 834 -2.96 23.00 32.99
C ALA A 834 -4.40 22.48 32.86
N ALA A 835 -4.63 21.63 31.86
CA ALA A 835 -5.83 20.81 31.72
C ALA A 835 -5.61 19.42 32.33
N ASP A 836 -6.71 18.70 32.53
CA ASP A 836 -6.69 17.34 33.02
C ASP A 836 -6.25 16.39 31.88
N VAL A 837 -5.15 15.69 32.13
CA VAL A 837 -4.56 14.65 31.27
C VAL A 837 -4.91 13.30 31.89
N VAL A 838 -5.72 12.50 31.22
CA VAL A 838 -6.12 11.19 31.72
C VAL A 838 -5.23 10.12 31.09
N VAL A 839 -4.50 9.40 31.94
CA VAL A 839 -3.73 8.22 31.56
C VAL A 839 -4.49 6.97 31.96
N ARG A 840 -4.82 6.13 30.97
CA ARG A 840 -5.55 4.88 31.16
C ARG A 840 -4.75 3.72 30.60
N ARG A 841 -4.69 2.62 31.33
CA ARG A 841 -4.02 1.40 30.88
C ARG A 841 -4.76 0.77 29.68
N ASN A 842 -3.99 0.35 28.66
CA ASN A 842 -4.50 -0.49 27.59
C ASN A 842 -4.34 -1.97 28.01
N ARG A 843 -5.44 -2.73 27.94
CA ARG A 843 -5.48 -4.13 28.40
C ARG A 843 -4.84 -5.10 27.39
N ASP A 844 -4.75 -4.71 26.12
CA ASP A 844 -4.38 -5.62 25.03
C ASP A 844 -2.86 -5.68 24.77
N ASN A 845 -2.09 -4.65 25.14
CA ASN A 845 -0.70 -4.49 24.68
C ASN A 845 0.30 -3.93 25.72
N ARG A 846 -0.05 -3.94 27.01
CA ARG A 846 0.81 -3.47 28.13
C ARG A 846 1.21 -1.98 28.10
N ASN A 847 0.64 -1.17 27.19
CA ASN A 847 0.90 0.26 27.06
C ASN A 847 -0.21 1.10 27.74
N TYR A 848 -0.06 2.43 27.74
CA TYR A 848 -1.06 3.41 28.19
C TYR A 848 -1.65 4.18 27.02
N THR A 849 -2.91 4.58 27.18
CA THR A 849 -3.54 5.64 26.41
C THR A 849 -3.46 6.94 27.21
N VAL A 850 -3.00 8.01 26.59
CA VAL A 850 -2.96 9.35 27.19
C VAL A 850 -4.01 10.19 26.50
N SER A 851 -4.83 10.95 27.24
CA SER A 851 -5.91 11.74 26.64
C SER A 851 -6.08 13.09 27.34
N VAL A 852 -6.60 14.07 26.60
CA VAL A 852 -6.96 15.39 27.13
C VAL A 852 -8.38 15.71 26.67
N GLY A 853 -9.24 16.18 27.58
CA GLY A 853 -10.64 16.47 27.27
C GLY A 853 -11.44 15.27 26.75
N GLY A 854 -11.06 14.05 27.12
CA GLY A 854 -11.70 12.81 26.66
C GLY A 854 -11.23 12.32 25.27
N HIS A 855 -10.18 12.92 24.71
CA HIS A 855 -9.65 12.60 23.40
C HIS A 855 -8.21 12.07 23.48
N GLY A 856 -7.96 10.87 22.95
CA GLY A 856 -6.63 10.24 22.97
C GLY A 856 -5.59 11.05 22.18
N LEU A 857 -4.38 11.14 22.75
CA LEU A 857 -3.24 11.83 22.17
C LEU A 857 -2.50 10.92 21.18
N TRP A 858 -1.99 11.52 20.10
CA TRP A 858 -1.10 10.86 19.15
C TRP A 858 -0.06 11.83 18.56
N PRO A 859 1.10 11.33 18.11
CA PRO A 859 2.10 12.12 17.39
C PRO A 859 1.74 12.27 15.90
N VAL A 860 2.00 13.45 15.35
CA VAL A 860 1.86 13.77 13.92
C VAL A 860 3.23 13.72 13.26
N PRO A 861 3.38 13.06 12.09
CA PRO A 861 4.65 13.04 11.37
C PRO A 861 5.27 14.42 11.15
N ALA A 862 6.60 14.52 11.24
CA ALA A 862 7.34 15.77 11.04
C ALA A 862 7.16 16.38 9.63
N ASN A 863 6.82 15.56 8.63
CA ASN A 863 6.55 15.98 7.26
C ASN A 863 5.07 16.31 6.98
N SER A 864 4.20 16.32 8.00
CA SER A 864 2.80 16.70 7.82
C SER A 864 2.66 18.17 7.41
N LEU A 865 1.90 18.44 6.34
CA LEU A 865 1.69 19.79 5.79
C LEU A 865 0.90 20.74 6.71
N SER A 866 0.25 20.23 7.75
CA SER A 866 -0.73 21.02 8.53
C SER A 866 -0.40 21.13 10.02
N ALA A 867 0.40 20.20 10.56
CA ALA A 867 0.78 20.20 11.97
C ALA A 867 2.09 19.41 12.22
N PRO A 868 3.18 19.74 11.50
CA PRO A 868 4.41 18.94 11.48
C PRO A 868 4.96 18.71 12.89
N GLY A 869 5.17 17.43 13.25
CA GLY A 869 5.83 17.05 14.50
C GLY A 869 5.05 17.35 15.78
N SER A 870 3.77 17.75 15.68
CA SER A 870 2.91 18.05 16.84
C SER A 870 2.32 16.79 17.48
N VAL A 871 1.87 16.88 18.72
CA VAL A 871 1.01 15.89 19.38
C VAL A 871 -0.40 16.46 19.47
N ARG A 872 -1.39 15.70 18.99
CA ARG A 872 -2.79 16.13 18.86
C ARG A 872 -3.74 15.16 19.52
N ALA A 873 -4.99 15.59 19.76
CA ALA A 873 -6.00 14.83 20.47
C ALA A 873 -7.23 14.54 19.61
N GLY A 874 -7.69 13.29 19.54
CA GLY A 874 -9.00 12.84 19.00
C GLY A 874 -9.35 13.26 17.55
N SER A 875 -9.58 12.29 16.65
CA SER A 875 -9.96 12.58 15.25
C SER A 875 -11.41 12.20 15.00
N ASN A 876 -12.10 12.84 14.04
CA ASN A 876 -13.46 12.43 13.64
C ASN A 876 -13.42 11.19 12.72
N VAL A 877 -12.33 10.42 12.78
CA VAL A 877 -12.11 9.27 11.90
C VAL A 877 -12.93 8.06 12.35
N ASP A 878 -13.38 8.01 13.61
CA ASP A 878 -14.41 7.09 14.07
C ASP A 878 -15.34 7.82 15.04
N GLN A 879 -16.64 7.82 14.79
CA GLN A 879 -17.64 8.39 15.71
C GLN A 879 -17.82 7.54 16.98
N ASN A 880 -16.74 7.11 17.64
CA ASN A 880 -16.72 6.68 19.03
C ASN A 880 -15.32 6.83 19.62
N ALA A 881 -15.26 7.27 20.89
CA ALA A 881 -14.10 7.83 21.58
C ALA A 881 -12.96 6.83 21.93
N GLN A 882 -12.69 5.83 21.09
CA GLN A 882 -11.57 4.92 21.24
C GLN A 882 -10.69 5.00 20.00
N VAL A 883 -9.51 5.60 20.17
CA VAL A 883 -8.49 5.69 19.13
C VAL A 883 -7.98 4.27 18.90
N SER A 884 -8.08 3.77 17.66
CA SER A 884 -7.48 2.49 17.27
C SER A 884 -5.98 2.50 17.65
N PRO A 885 -5.43 1.41 18.23
CA PRO A 885 -4.01 1.33 18.64
C PRO A 885 -3.03 1.76 17.54
N ARG A 886 -3.43 1.63 16.27
CA ARG A 886 -2.63 1.89 15.07
C ARG A 886 -2.42 3.38 14.71
N GLN A 887 -2.97 4.35 15.45
CA GLN A 887 -2.75 5.79 15.20
C GLN A 887 -1.63 6.40 16.06
N GLY A 888 -0.67 5.62 16.58
CA GLY A 888 0.35 6.18 17.47
C GLY A 888 -0.21 6.59 18.84
N ALA A 889 -1.33 6.01 19.26
CA ALA A 889 -1.96 6.33 20.55
C ALA A 889 -1.48 5.43 21.70
N GLU A 890 -0.42 4.66 21.46
CA GLU A 890 0.24 3.80 22.43
C GLU A 890 1.41 4.54 23.07
N TRP A 891 1.35 4.71 24.39
CA TRP A 891 2.33 5.46 25.15
C TRP A 891 2.84 4.66 26.35
N SER A 892 4.11 4.82 26.69
CA SER A 892 4.65 4.48 28.00
C SER A 892 4.79 5.75 28.84
N VAL A 893 4.64 5.62 30.16
CA VAL A 893 4.84 6.73 31.12
C VAL A 893 5.90 6.32 32.12
N THR A 894 7.08 6.92 32.03
CA THR A 894 8.27 6.50 32.79
C THR A 894 8.69 7.59 33.79
N PRO A 895 8.89 7.28 35.08
CA PRO A 895 9.47 8.22 36.04
C PRO A 895 10.90 8.60 35.65
N VAL A 896 11.17 9.90 35.65
CA VAL A 896 12.48 10.44 35.26
C VAL A 896 12.98 11.47 36.29
N GLN A 897 14.26 11.79 36.20
CA GLN A 897 14.88 12.93 36.85
C GLN A 897 15.59 13.80 35.82
N LEU A 898 15.72 15.10 36.09
CA LEU A 898 16.52 15.99 35.25
C LEU A 898 17.98 15.98 35.69
N PHE A 899 18.89 15.93 34.71
CA PHE A 899 20.30 16.21 34.88
C PHE A 899 20.69 17.48 34.12
N THR A 900 21.47 18.33 34.76
CA THR A 900 22.05 19.54 34.17
C THR A 900 23.54 19.30 33.93
N TYR A 901 23.95 19.24 32.66
CA TYR A 901 25.33 19.08 32.23
C TYR A 901 25.92 20.45 31.93
N ILE A 902 26.81 20.93 32.79
CA ILE A 902 27.65 22.10 32.53
C ILE A 902 28.93 21.59 31.86
N CYS A 903 29.01 21.74 30.55
CA CYS A 903 30.16 21.29 29.76
C CYS A 903 31.19 22.39 29.71
N ARG A 904 32.45 22.07 29.99
CA ARG A 904 33.59 22.99 29.96
C ARG A 904 34.76 22.40 29.20
N ASP A 905 35.63 23.25 28.67
CA ASP A 905 36.91 22.80 28.12
C ASP A 905 37.98 22.58 29.21
N GLU A 906 39.17 22.10 28.82
CA GLU A 906 40.32 21.90 29.73
C GLU A 906 40.80 23.18 30.41
N SER A 907 40.50 24.36 29.86
CA SER A 907 40.83 25.66 30.45
C SER A 907 39.76 26.15 31.44
N GLY A 908 38.61 25.47 31.50
CA GLY A 908 37.45 25.82 32.31
C GLY A 908 36.46 26.76 31.61
N ALA A 909 36.60 27.01 30.30
CA ALA A 909 35.65 27.81 29.53
C ALA A 909 34.35 27.02 29.29
N ASP A 910 33.19 27.68 29.42
CA ASP A 910 31.88 27.04 29.23
C ASP A 910 31.65 26.69 27.74
N LEU A 911 31.41 25.41 27.45
CA LEU A 911 31.09 24.85 26.14
C LEU A 911 29.58 24.67 25.92
N GLY A 912 28.78 24.81 26.99
CA GLY A 912 27.34 24.76 26.93
C GLY A 912 26.73 24.12 28.17
N THR A 913 25.47 24.46 28.43
CA THR A 913 24.68 23.81 29.47
C THR A 913 23.55 23.04 28.81
N PHE A 914 23.49 21.73 29.07
CA PHE A 914 22.48 20.83 28.51
C PHE A 914 21.64 20.27 29.64
N ILE A 915 20.33 20.24 29.46
CA ILE A 915 19.41 19.61 30.40
C ILE A 915 18.79 18.43 29.68
N ARG A 916 18.84 17.24 30.29
CA ARG A 916 18.02 16.12 29.83
C ARG A 916 17.29 15.47 30.97
N SER A 917 16.17 14.83 30.65
CA SER A 917 15.62 13.82 31.52
C SER A 917 16.40 12.50 31.37
N ALA A 918 16.47 11.75 32.45
CA ALA A 918 17.05 10.40 32.49
C ALA A 918 16.15 9.53 33.37
N VAL A 919 16.05 8.24 33.05
CA VAL A 919 15.29 7.31 33.87
C VAL A 919 15.92 7.26 35.26
N ILE A 920 15.10 7.18 36.31
CA ILE A 920 15.60 7.12 37.68
C ILE A 920 16.56 5.91 37.83
N GLY A 921 17.77 6.15 38.31
CA GLY A 921 18.83 5.14 38.45
C GLY A 921 19.77 5.01 37.25
N GLU A 922 19.49 5.69 36.14
CA GLU A 922 20.39 5.77 34.98
C GLU A 922 21.69 6.52 35.36
N SER A 923 22.84 5.96 34.97
CA SER A 923 24.13 6.62 35.16
C SER A 923 24.24 7.85 34.28
N PHE A 924 24.79 8.95 34.80
CA PHE A 924 25.06 10.15 34.00
C PHE A 924 25.95 9.90 32.77
N SER A 925 26.80 8.87 32.83
CA SER A 925 27.73 8.52 31.75
C SER A 925 27.10 7.69 30.64
N SER A 926 25.83 7.28 30.78
CA SER A 926 25.10 6.48 29.76
C SER A 926 25.01 7.19 28.42
N LEU A 927 24.98 8.53 28.47
CA LEU A 927 24.91 9.41 27.32
C LEU A 927 25.52 10.75 27.76
N LEU A 928 26.38 11.34 26.96
CA LEU A 928 27.02 12.63 27.28
C LEU A 928 26.72 13.61 26.14
N PRO A 929 26.60 14.93 26.42
CA PRO A 929 26.46 15.92 25.36
C PRO A 929 27.56 15.76 24.32
N THR A 930 27.17 15.54 23.07
CA THR A 930 28.16 15.55 21.98
C THR A 930 28.50 17.00 21.69
N ILE A 931 29.66 17.43 22.15
CA ILE A 931 30.15 18.78 21.86
C ILE A 931 30.98 18.68 20.59
N LYS A 932 30.52 19.37 19.54
CA LYS A 932 31.23 19.44 18.25
C LYS A 932 32.71 19.74 18.48
N ASN A 933 33.58 18.99 17.80
CA ASN A 933 35.04 19.10 17.87
C ASN A 933 35.73 18.78 19.21
N HIS A 934 34.97 18.33 20.22
CA HIS A 934 35.53 17.99 21.52
C HIS A 934 35.23 16.54 21.90
N GLN A 935 36.14 15.95 22.68
CA GLN A 935 36.02 14.63 23.25
C GLN A 935 35.91 14.74 24.77
N PHE A 936 34.97 14.01 25.35
CA PHE A 936 34.82 13.95 26.81
C PHE A 936 36.10 13.42 27.47
N GLU A 937 36.53 14.06 28.56
CA GLU A 937 37.66 13.59 29.37
C GLU A 937 37.25 13.13 30.76
N SER A 938 36.51 13.97 31.49
CA SER A 938 36.16 13.70 32.88
C SER A 938 34.87 14.41 33.29
N GLY A 939 34.21 13.94 34.34
CA GLY A 939 32.99 14.55 34.87
C GLY A 939 32.93 14.47 36.38
N GLN A 940 32.47 15.55 37.02
CA GLN A 940 32.19 15.63 38.45
C GLN A 940 30.69 15.80 38.67
N ILE A 941 30.12 15.02 39.59
CA ILE A 941 28.69 15.03 39.89
C ILE A 941 28.48 15.72 41.25
N ASP A 942 27.57 16.68 41.30
CA ASP A 942 27.03 17.27 42.53
C ASP A 942 25.50 17.29 42.44
N GLY A 943 24.86 16.35 43.14
CA GLY A 943 23.42 16.09 42.99
C GLY A 943 23.05 15.74 41.55
N ASN A 944 22.16 16.54 40.96
CA ASN A 944 21.72 16.39 39.56
C ASN A 944 22.49 17.30 38.59
N THR A 945 23.52 17.99 39.06
CA THR A 945 24.39 18.82 38.21
C THR A 945 25.69 18.08 37.94
N ILE A 946 26.06 17.97 36.67
CA ILE A 946 27.29 17.34 36.20
C ILE A 946 28.15 18.41 35.57
N THR A 947 29.34 18.64 36.11
CA THR A 947 30.36 19.44 35.44
C THR A 947 31.24 18.52 34.63
N ALA A 948 31.12 18.56 33.30
CA ALA A 948 31.83 17.69 32.37
C ALA A 948 32.93 18.45 31.65
N THR A 949 34.16 17.97 31.73
CA THR A 949 35.32 18.53 31.03
C THR A 949 35.53 17.79 29.71
N TYR A 950 35.65 18.56 28.63
CA TYR A 950 35.92 18.08 27.28
C TYR A 950 37.24 18.65 26.76
N ARG A 951 38.04 17.81 26.10
CA ARG A 951 39.23 18.22 25.38
C ARG A 951 38.88 18.46 23.92
N ARG A 952 39.36 19.57 23.36
CA ARG A 952 39.22 19.82 21.93
C ARG A 952 40.13 18.84 21.17
N VAL A 953 39.57 18.08 20.24
CA VAL A 953 40.31 17.07 19.45
C VAL A 953 40.33 17.38 17.96
N SER A 954 39.39 18.20 17.49
CA SER A 954 39.37 18.68 16.11
C SER A 954 39.03 20.17 16.01
N VAL A 955 39.10 20.69 14.79
CA VAL A 955 38.76 22.04 14.37
C VAL A 955 37.93 21.92 13.10
N SER A 956 36.78 22.59 13.07
CA SER A 956 36.01 22.76 11.86
C SER A 956 36.51 23.98 11.09
N VAL A 957 36.77 23.79 9.81
CA VAL A 957 36.94 24.85 8.84
C VAL A 957 35.71 24.81 7.94
N SER A 958 34.76 25.71 8.20
CA SER A 958 33.50 25.78 7.49
C SER A 958 33.49 26.92 6.47
N TYR A 959 32.92 26.67 5.30
CA TYR A 959 32.70 27.63 4.24
C TYR A 959 31.19 27.80 4.05
N VAL A 960 30.66 28.97 4.38
CA VAL A 960 29.30 29.37 3.99
C VAL A 960 29.43 30.16 2.70
N CYS A 961 29.40 29.45 1.58
CA CYS A 961 29.56 30.04 0.26
C CYS A 961 28.33 30.87 -0.06
N ARG A 962 28.51 32.17 -0.35
CA ARG A 962 27.40 33.10 -0.59
C ARG A 962 27.40 33.63 -2.02
N THR A 963 26.26 34.08 -2.50
CA THR A 963 26.19 34.91 -3.72
C THR A 963 26.31 36.40 -3.36
N PRO A 964 26.59 37.30 -4.32
CA PRO A 964 26.58 38.74 -4.09
C PRO A 964 25.26 39.27 -3.51
N GLU A 965 24.14 38.60 -3.81
CA GLU A 965 22.80 38.89 -3.28
C GLU A 965 22.54 38.22 -1.91
N GLY A 966 23.59 37.71 -1.25
CA GLY A 966 23.53 37.18 0.10
C GLY A 966 22.89 35.79 0.25
N ALA A 967 22.49 35.14 -0.85
CA ALA A 967 21.96 33.77 -0.83
C ALA A 967 23.07 32.75 -0.58
N ILE A 968 22.73 31.55 -0.10
CA ILE A 968 23.71 30.51 0.19
C ILE A 968 23.92 29.67 -1.08
N ALA A 969 25.09 29.75 -1.71
CA ALA A 969 25.45 28.92 -2.86
C ALA A 969 25.79 27.47 -2.47
N GLY A 970 26.28 27.28 -1.23
CA GLY A 970 26.56 25.97 -0.66
C GLY A 970 27.21 26.08 0.72
N ARG A 971 27.19 24.98 1.48
CA ARG A 971 27.90 24.87 2.76
C ARG A 971 28.87 23.70 2.69
N VAL A 972 30.15 23.97 2.95
CA VAL A 972 31.20 22.94 2.99
C VAL A 972 31.88 23.00 4.35
N GLU A 973 32.12 21.86 4.99
CA GLU A 973 32.83 21.82 6.26
C GLU A 973 33.89 20.72 6.24
N GLU A 974 35.12 21.11 6.57
CA GLU A 974 36.22 20.19 6.81
C GLU A 974 36.46 20.06 8.31
N THR A 975 36.63 18.84 8.80
CA THR A 975 36.99 18.56 10.21
C THR A 975 38.42 18.06 10.28
N LEU A 976 39.29 18.80 10.94
CA LEU A 976 40.74 18.57 10.99
C LEU A 976 41.20 18.35 12.44
N PRO A 977 42.23 17.52 12.71
CA PRO A 977 42.73 17.32 14.07
C PRO A 977 43.34 18.61 14.65
N VAL A 978 43.24 18.78 15.98
CA VAL A 978 43.90 19.90 16.69
C VAL A 978 45.42 19.78 16.58
N GLY A 979 46.08 20.92 16.38
CA GLY A 979 47.54 21.02 16.29
C GLY A 979 48.04 20.91 14.86
N GLY A 980 48.72 21.96 14.40
CA GLY A 980 49.18 22.11 13.02
C GLY A 980 48.64 23.36 12.36
N GLU A 981 48.78 23.44 11.04
CA GLU A 981 48.35 24.54 10.21
C GLU A 981 47.51 24.01 9.04
N HIS A 982 46.47 24.75 8.66
CA HIS A 982 45.65 24.45 7.49
C HIS A 982 45.68 25.61 6.51
N LYS A 983 45.92 25.29 5.24
CA LYS A 983 45.88 26.27 4.16
C LYS A 983 44.45 26.37 3.64
N VAL A 984 43.86 27.54 3.82
CA VAL A 984 42.48 27.86 3.46
C VAL A 984 42.36 27.99 1.94
N SER A 985 41.39 27.30 1.35
CA SER A 985 41.07 27.41 -0.07
C SER A 985 39.56 27.38 -0.26
N ALA A 986 39.07 28.19 -1.19
CA ALA A 986 37.66 28.17 -1.56
C ALA A 986 37.27 26.78 -2.10
N PRO A 987 36.13 26.21 -1.67
CA PRO A 987 35.64 24.95 -2.19
C PRO A 987 35.14 25.07 -3.64
N GLU A 988 35.28 24.02 -4.44
CA GLU A 988 34.64 23.97 -5.76
C GLU A 988 33.13 23.74 -5.61
N LEU A 989 32.33 24.57 -6.27
CA LEU A 989 30.87 24.47 -6.27
C LEU A 989 30.37 24.29 -7.71
N PRO A 990 29.62 23.22 -8.04
CA PRO A 990 29.03 23.05 -9.36
C PRO A 990 28.14 24.24 -9.74
N TYR A 991 28.27 24.72 -10.99
CA TYR A 991 27.48 25.84 -11.55
C TYR A 991 27.74 27.22 -10.94
N PHE A 992 28.74 27.34 -10.07
CA PHE A 992 29.14 28.58 -9.43
C PHE A 992 30.63 28.86 -9.66
N GLU A 993 30.97 30.12 -9.89
CA GLU A 993 32.34 30.58 -10.06
C GLU A 993 32.75 31.45 -8.88
N LEU A 994 33.95 31.21 -8.33
CA LEU A 994 34.48 32.02 -7.24
C LEU A 994 34.71 33.46 -7.72
N SER A 995 34.08 34.42 -7.05
CA SER A 995 34.19 35.85 -7.36
C SER A 995 35.12 36.57 -6.37
N GLU A 996 34.88 36.40 -5.06
CA GLU A 996 35.67 37.06 -4.01
C GLU A 996 35.89 36.13 -2.81
N PHE A 997 37.12 36.10 -2.27
CA PHE A 997 37.39 35.41 -1.01
C PHE A 997 38.58 36.00 -0.26
N GLU A 998 38.30 36.73 0.81
CA GLU A 998 39.31 37.43 1.63
C GLU A 998 40.27 36.47 2.38
N GLY A 999 39.92 35.19 2.51
CA GLY A 999 40.72 34.16 3.19
C GLY A 999 41.50 33.23 2.26
N GLN A 1000 41.43 33.42 0.94
CA GLN A 1000 42.04 32.52 -0.04
C GLN A 1000 43.56 32.40 0.17
N ASP A 1001 44.07 31.17 0.16
CA ASP A 1001 45.48 30.82 0.31
C ASP A 1001 46.13 31.24 1.64
N THR A 1002 45.36 31.75 2.61
CA THR A 1002 45.85 32.04 3.95
C THR A 1002 46.10 30.75 4.73
N THR A 1003 46.94 30.82 5.76
CA THR A 1003 47.21 29.67 6.65
C THR A 1003 46.68 29.99 8.04
N VAL A 1004 45.89 29.08 8.59
CA VAL A 1004 45.33 29.20 9.94
C VAL A 1004 45.88 28.11 10.86
N ALA A 1005 46.15 28.47 12.10
CA ALA A 1005 46.51 27.50 13.13
C ALA A 1005 45.28 26.67 13.51
N LEU A 1006 45.41 25.35 13.62
CA LEU A 1006 44.29 24.48 13.98
C LEU A 1006 44.07 24.46 15.51
N ASP A 1007 43.71 25.61 16.08
CA ASP A 1007 43.48 25.82 17.52
C ASP A 1007 42.02 26.23 17.88
N LYS A 1008 41.24 26.69 16.90
CA LYS A 1008 39.82 27.09 17.05
C LYS A 1008 39.06 26.85 15.75
N ASP A 1009 37.73 26.87 15.80
CA ASP A 1009 36.91 26.79 14.58
C ASP A 1009 37.08 28.03 13.71
N TYR A 1010 37.14 27.82 12.39
CA TYR A 1010 37.19 28.88 11.40
C TYR A 1010 35.95 28.81 10.53
N SER A 1011 35.34 29.96 10.30
CA SER A 1011 34.25 30.11 9.34
C SER A 1011 34.64 31.16 8.30
N PHE A 1012 34.56 30.74 7.04
CA PHE A 1012 34.87 31.54 5.87
C PHE A 1012 33.60 31.73 5.05
N SER A 1013 33.47 32.87 4.38
CA SER A 1013 32.30 33.18 3.55
C SER A 1013 32.72 33.61 2.15
N PRO A 1014 33.36 32.72 1.35
CA PRO A 1014 33.67 33.01 -0.04
C PRO A 1014 32.40 33.37 -0.84
N VAL A 1015 32.53 34.31 -1.76
CA VAL A 1015 31.45 34.80 -2.62
C VAL A 1015 31.60 34.19 -4.01
N TYR A 1016 30.51 33.61 -4.50
CA TYR A 1016 30.43 32.98 -5.82
C TYR A 1016 29.35 33.63 -6.67
N THR A 1017 29.59 33.70 -7.96
CA THR A 1017 28.63 34.14 -8.98
C THR A 1017 28.14 32.98 -9.82
N THR A 1018 26.96 33.11 -10.39
CA THR A 1018 26.43 32.18 -11.39
C THR A 1018 25.63 32.95 -12.43
N ASP A 1019 25.66 32.48 -13.68
CA ASP A 1019 24.82 33.00 -14.77
C ASP A 1019 23.39 32.41 -14.73
N ALA A 1020 23.11 31.50 -13.81
CA ALA A 1020 21.80 30.92 -13.56
C ALA A 1020 20.91 31.85 -12.72
N VAL A 1021 19.59 31.71 -12.85
CA VAL A 1021 18.66 32.36 -11.93
C VAL A 1021 18.52 31.54 -10.66
N HIS A 1022 18.36 32.20 -9.50
CA HIS A 1022 18.26 31.52 -8.22
C HIS A 1022 16.89 30.87 -8.02
N GLY A 1023 16.84 29.55 -8.05
CA GLY A 1023 15.79 28.75 -7.41
C GLY A 1023 16.13 28.45 -5.95
N VAL A 1024 15.23 27.73 -5.28
CA VAL A 1024 15.39 27.36 -3.86
C VAL A 1024 15.62 25.86 -3.74
N ARG A 1025 16.80 25.48 -3.24
CA ARG A 1025 17.13 24.10 -2.89
C ARG A 1025 16.60 23.76 -1.50
N ALA A 1026 16.83 24.64 -0.54
CA ALA A 1026 16.42 24.50 0.85
C ALA A 1026 16.17 25.87 1.49
N VAL A 1027 15.27 25.90 2.46
CA VAL A 1027 15.02 27.09 3.30
C VAL A 1027 16.16 27.22 4.30
N GLY A 1028 16.72 28.43 4.42
CA GLY A 1028 17.78 28.75 5.37
C GLY A 1028 17.23 29.35 6.67
N ASP A 1029 18.11 30.02 7.40
CA ASP A 1029 17.78 30.58 8.70
C ASP A 1029 16.82 31.78 8.59
N PRO A 1030 15.88 31.96 9.55
CA PRO A 1030 15.04 33.15 9.60
C PRO A 1030 15.90 34.40 9.87
N VAL A 1031 15.59 35.49 9.17
CA VAL A 1031 16.33 36.75 9.31
C VAL A 1031 15.57 37.76 10.16
N THR A 1032 16.32 38.44 11.03
CA THR A 1032 15.82 39.50 11.92
C THR A 1032 16.27 40.90 11.48
N SER A 1033 17.09 40.97 10.43
CA SER A 1033 17.55 42.20 9.77
C SER A 1033 17.61 42.01 8.26
N LEU A 1034 17.37 43.09 7.50
CA LEU A 1034 17.35 43.07 6.03
C LEU A 1034 18.48 43.94 5.48
N ALA A 1035 19.18 43.43 4.46
CA ALA A 1035 20.25 44.13 3.76
C ALA A 1035 19.82 44.57 2.34
N ASP A 1036 20.44 45.64 1.85
CA ASP A 1036 20.23 46.16 0.50
C ASP A 1036 20.77 45.20 -0.56
N GLY A 1037 20.00 44.96 -1.62
CA GLY A 1037 20.39 44.10 -2.74
C GLY A 1037 20.25 42.60 -2.47
N HIS A 1038 19.91 42.19 -1.24
CA HIS A 1038 19.82 40.78 -0.87
C HIS A 1038 18.52 40.10 -1.33
N ASN A 1039 18.60 38.81 -1.60
CA ASN A 1039 17.47 37.94 -1.95
C ASN A 1039 16.96 37.16 -0.73
N TYR A 1040 15.64 37.09 -0.57
CA TYR A 1040 15.00 36.37 0.53
C TYR A 1040 13.77 35.57 0.09
N LEU A 1041 13.42 34.60 0.93
CA LEU A 1041 12.10 33.98 0.95
C LEU A 1041 11.18 34.75 1.90
N LEU A 1042 9.95 35.00 1.48
CA LEU A 1042 8.93 35.62 2.31
C LEU A 1042 7.79 34.62 2.51
N ARG A 1043 7.49 34.28 3.76
CA ARG A 1043 6.40 33.38 4.14
C ARG A 1043 5.32 34.14 4.87
N ASP A 1044 4.08 34.03 4.43
CA ASP A 1044 2.92 34.41 5.24
C ASP A 1044 2.84 33.45 6.44
N ALA A 1045 2.91 33.98 7.65
CA ALA A 1045 2.92 33.23 8.90
C ALA A 1045 1.51 33.13 9.52
N HIS A 1046 0.45 33.46 8.77
CA HIS A 1046 -0.92 33.33 9.25
C HIS A 1046 -1.33 31.86 9.40
N THR A 1047 -1.95 31.51 10.53
CA THR A 1047 -2.28 30.12 10.91
C THR A 1047 -3.07 29.33 9.85
N VAL A 1048 -4.00 29.98 9.15
CA VAL A 1048 -4.85 29.36 8.12
C VAL A 1048 -4.29 29.49 6.69
N ARG A 1049 -3.51 30.53 6.42
CA ARG A 1049 -3.13 30.97 5.05
C ARG A 1049 -1.61 30.96 4.86
N HIS A 1050 -0.93 30.14 5.66
CA HIS A 1050 0.52 30.07 5.72
C HIS A 1050 1.10 29.60 4.38
N ALA A 1051 1.95 30.41 3.77
CA ALA A 1051 2.49 30.09 2.45
C ALA A 1051 3.70 30.98 2.09
N TYR A 1052 4.69 30.41 1.42
CA TYR A 1052 5.77 31.16 0.79
C TYR A 1052 5.23 31.94 -0.41
N ARG A 1053 5.55 33.23 -0.47
CA ARG A 1053 5.12 34.10 -1.56
C ARG A 1053 5.93 33.83 -2.82
N TYR A 1054 5.23 33.70 -3.93
CA TYR A 1054 5.81 33.60 -5.27
C TYR A 1054 4.95 34.36 -6.29
N ALA A 1055 5.45 34.52 -7.51
CA ALA A 1055 4.67 35.09 -8.61
C ALA A 1055 4.27 33.98 -9.60
N ASN A 1056 2.98 33.83 -9.86
CA ASN A 1056 2.48 32.83 -10.82
C ASN A 1056 2.69 33.25 -12.29
N GLY A 1057 2.34 32.38 -13.25
CA GLY A 1057 2.47 32.66 -14.68
C GLY A 1057 1.74 33.92 -15.17
N ALA A 1058 0.67 34.33 -14.47
CA ALA A 1058 -0.04 35.59 -14.71
C ALA A 1058 0.61 36.82 -14.02
N ARG A 1059 1.77 36.64 -13.40
CA ARG A 1059 2.53 37.63 -12.62
C ARG A 1059 1.78 38.14 -11.39
N GLN A 1060 0.83 37.37 -10.88
CA GLN A 1060 0.14 37.66 -9.63
C GLN A 1060 0.91 37.08 -8.46
N VAL A 1061 1.00 37.82 -7.37
CA VAL A 1061 1.66 37.39 -6.14
C VAL A 1061 0.71 36.44 -5.40
N SER A 1062 1.12 35.18 -5.30
CA SER A 1062 0.39 34.05 -4.70
C SER A 1062 1.21 33.43 -3.56
N GLY A 1063 0.69 32.37 -2.94
CA GLY A 1063 1.38 31.55 -1.95
C GLY A 1063 1.46 30.08 -2.35
N THR A 1064 2.57 29.41 -2.06
CA THR A 1064 2.70 27.94 -2.03
C THR A 1064 3.05 27.47 -0.61
N ARG A 1065 2.57 26.28 -0.22
CA ARG A 1065 2.83 25.70 1.10
C ARG A 1065 4.14 24.90 1.15
N SER A 1066 4.62 24.46 -0.01
CA SER A 1066 5.85 23.68 -0.16
C SER A 1066 7.00 24.61 -0.58
N ALA A 1067 8.16 24.51 0.08
CA ALA A 1067 9.34 25.29 -0.31
C ALA A 1067 10.02 24.80 -1.59
N GLY A 1068 9.80 23.52 -1.94
CA GLY A 1068 10.40 22.83 -3.10
C GLY A 1068 9.50 22.71 -4.33
N GLU A 1069 8.21 23.06 -4.21
CA GLU A 1069 7.39 23.37 -5.38
C GLU A 1069 7.86 24.74 -5.85
N SER A 1070 8.66 24.76 -6.92
CA SER A 1070 9.23 25.96 -7.55
C SER A 1070 8.40 27.23 -7.27
N PRO A 1071 8.79 28.10 -6.31
CA PRO A 1071 8.34 29.47 -6.44
C PRO A 1071 9.15 29.98 -7.62
N TYR A 1072 8.48 30.33 -8.73
CA TYR A 1072 9.10 31.12 -9.79
C TYR A 1072 9.59 32.44 -9.16
N TYR A 1073 10.83 32.35 -8.68
CA TYR A 1073 11.79 33.30 -8.13
C TYR A 1073 11.58 33.86 -6.73
N VAL A 1074 12.74 34.07 -6.10
CA VAL A 1074 12.94 34.76 -4.83
C VAL A 1074 12.73 36.28 -4.95
N TRP A 1075 12.73 36.95 -3.81
CA TRP A 1075 12.46 38.38 -3.72
C TRP A 1075 13.73 39.15 -3.33
N GLN A 1076 14.21 39.99 -4.24
CA GLN A 1076 15.28 40.94 -3.97
C GLN A 1076 14.72 42.18 -3.29
N LEU A 1077 15.35 42.59 -2.18
CA LEU A 1077 15.01 43.81 -1.46
C LEU A 1077 16.01 44.92 -1.76
N GLY A 1078 15.53 46.03 -2.32
CA GLY A 1078 16.33 47.23 -2.61
C GLY A 1078 16.05 48.35 -1.62
N ALA A 1079 17.05 48.84 -0.91
CA ALA A 1079 16.91 49.87 0.10
C ALA A 1079 16.58 51.24 -0.50
N LYS A 1080 15.62 51.93 0.13
CA LYS A 1080 15.19 53.29 -0.21
C LYS A 1080 14.99 54.10 1.08
N GLY A 1081 16.10 54.56 1.67
CA GLY A 1081 16.10 55.14 3.01
C GLY A 1081 15.88 54.07 4.06
N ARG A 1082 14.81 54.18 4.88
CA ARG A 1082 14.42 53.16 5.88
C ARG A 1082 13.40 52.12 5.36
N ASN A 1083 13.11 52.15 4.07
CA ASN A 1083 12.12 51.29 3.42
C ASN A 1083 12.77 50.46 2.31
N PHE A 1084 12.04 49.49 1.76
CA PHE A 1084 12.52 48.61 0.71
C PHE A 1084 11.57 48.56 -0.49
N THR A 1085 12.14 48.42 -1.70
CA THR A 1085 11.42 47.93 -2.88
C THR A 1085 11.53 46.42 -2.93
N VAL A 1086 10.46 45.72 -3.31
CA VAL A 1086 10.46 44.25 -3.44
C VAL A 1086 10.41 43.87 -4.92
N LYS A 1087 11.44 43.20 -5.42
CA LYS A 1087 11.57 42.77 -6.81
C LYS A 1087 11.55 41.25 -6.90
N ASN A 1088 10.69 40.68 -7.73
CA ASN A 1088 10.79 39.27 -8.10
C ASN A 1088 11.92 39.11 -9.11
N VAL A 1089 12.89 38.25 -8.80
CA VAL A 1089 14.16 38.21 -9.54
C VAL A 1089 13.98 37.72 -10.98
N GLY A 1090 13.24 36.65 -11.23
CA GLY A 1090 13.15 36.09 -12.58
C GLY A 1090 12.13 36.75 -13.50
N TYR A 1091 11.10 37.43 -12.99
CA TYR A 1091 10.31 38.35 -13.84
C TYR A 1091 10.98 39.71 -14.03
N GLY A 1092 11.98 40.05 -13.21
CA GLY A 1092 12.62 41.36 -13.21
C GLY A 1092 11.65 42.52 -12.89
N GLN A 1093 10.57 42.23 -12.17
CA GLN A 1093 9.47 43.17 -11.88
C GLN A 1093 9.24 43.33 -10.39
N TYR A 1094 8.57 44.41 -10.01
CA TYR A 1094 8.39 44.83 -8.62
C TYR A 1094 6.96 44.63 -8.13
N VAL A 1095 6.82 44.47 -6.81
CA VAL A 1095 5.52 44.60 -6.14
C VAL A 1095 5.10 46.07 -6.18
N PRO A 1096 3.95 46.42 -6.81
CA PRO A 1096 3.49 47.81 -6.92
C PRO A 1096 2.80 48.28 -5.62
N ALA A 1097 2.21 49.48 -5.62
CA ALA A 1097 1.46 49.95 -4.46
C ALA A 1097 0.25 49.06 -4.21
N VAL A 1098 0.17 48.49 -3.00
CA VAL A 1098 -0.93 47.61 -2.62
C VAL A 1098 -2.15 48.45 -2.22
N THR A 1099 -3.33 48.09 -2.70
CA THR A 1099 -4.60 48.76 -2.41
C THR A 1099 -5.53 47.83 -1.62
N THR A 1100 -6.49 48.40 -0.89
CA THR A 1100 -7.54 47.60 -0.25
C THR A 1100 -8.55 47.13 -1.29
N ALA A 1101 -8.31 45.97 -1.87
CA ALA A 1101 -9.16 45.32 -2.85
C ALA A 1101 -9.08 43.80 -2.67
N THR A 1102 -10.09 43.09 -3.18
CA THR A 1102 -10.07 41.61 -3.27
C THR A 1102 -9.28 41.11 -4.49
N THR A 1103 -8.80 42.01 -5.34
CA THR A 1103 -8.01 41.68 -6.53
C THR A 1103 -6.57 41.35 -6.15
N PRO A 1104 -6.01 40.21 -6.59
CA PRO A 1104 -4.62 39.85 -6.33
C PRO A 1104 -3.62 40.89 -6.82
N VAL A 1105 -2.55 41.11 -6.04
CA VAL A 1105 -1.46 42.01 -6.42
C VAL A 1105 -0.72 41.44 -7.63
N THR A 1106 -0.60 42.23 -8.70
CA THR A 1106 0.14 41.84 -9.93
C THR A 1106 1.45 42.62 -10.00
N LEU A 1107 2.55 41.95 -10.37
CA LEU A 1107 3.86 42.58 -10.52
C LEU A 1107 3.85 43.66 -11.61
N SER A 1108 4.72 44.66 -11.45
CA SER A 1108 4.81 45.82 -12.34
C SER A 1108 6.26 46.23 -12.59
N LYS A 1109 6.50 46.91 -13.72
CA LYS A 1109 7.80 47.57 -13.98
C LYS A 1109 8.07 48.74 -13.03
N THR A 1110 7.05 49.26 -12.35
CA THR A 1110 7.15 50.39 -11.42
C THR A 1110 7.21 49.88 -9.98
N SER A 1111 8.26 50.26 -9.25
CA SER A 1111 8.45 49.89 -7.84
C SER A 1111 7.65 50.74 -6.87
N SER A 1112 7.14 50.13 -5.80
CA SER A 1112 6.68 50.81 -4.59
C SER A 1112 7.65 50.62 -3.41
N SER A 1113 7.51 51.48 -2.40
CA SER A 1113 8.30 51.43 -1.17
C SER A 1113 7.49 50.79 -0.05
N PHE A 1114 8.11 49.89 0.71
CA PHE A 1114 7.50 49.15 1.81
C PHE A 1114 8.33 49.27 3.08
N THR A 1115 7.66 49.42 4.21
CA THR A 1115 8.26 49.43 5.54
C THR A 1115 8.13 48.03 6.13
N PHE A 1116 9.27 47.43 6.49
CA PHE A 1116 9.38 46.14 7.15
C PHE A 1116 9.64 46.39 8.65
N THR A 1117 8.80 45.83 9.52
CA THR A 1117 8.93 45.99 10.98
C THR A 1117 8.98 44.63 11.64
N TYR A 1118 10.11 44.27 12.24
CA TYR A 1118 10.27 43.01 12.97
C TYR A 1118 9.74 43.12 14.41
N SER A 1119 9.04 42.10 14.87
CA SER A 1119 8.59 41.94 16.25
C SER A 1119 9.28 40.74 16.89
N ALA A 1120 10.16 40.99 17.85
CA ALA A 1120 10.87 39.92 18.57
C ALA A 1120 9.95 39.05 19.43
N SER A 1121 8.80 39.57 19.89
CA SER A 1121 7.87 38.80 20.73
C SER A 1121 7.06 37.77 19.95
N ASN A 1122 6.87 38.01 18.65
CA ASN A 1122 6.05 37.17 17.76
C ASN A 1122 6.92 36.58 16.64
N GLU A 1123 8.24 36.75 16.73
CA GLU A 1123 9.27 36.34 15.75
C GLU A 1123 8.87 36.57 14.28
N SER A 1124 8.21 37.69 13.99
CA SER A 1124 7.59 37.94 12.69
C SER A 1124 7.69 39.41 12.26
N TRP A 1125 7.59 39.60 10.96
CA TRP A 1125 7.62 40.86 10.24
C TRP A 1125 6.21 41.34 9.92
N THR A 1126 5.98 42.64 10.05
CA THR A 1126 4.85 43.34 9.44
C THR A 1126 5.34 44.12 8.23
N ILE A 1127 4.66 43.96 7.09
CA ILE A 1127 5.01 44.61 5.82
C ILE A 1127 3.90 45.59 5.43
N LYS A 1128 4.23 46.87 5.27
CA LYS A 1128 3.28 47.93 4.92
C LYS A 1128 3.77 48.76 3.75
N ASN A 1129 2.89 49.14 2.84
CA ASN A 1129 3.22 50.11 1.82
C ASN A 1129 3.45 51.50 2.46
N SER A 1130 4.62 52.07 2.24
CA SER A 1130 5.04 53.30 2.93
C SER A 1130 4.25 54.55 2.50
N GLY A 1131 3.60 54.52 1.33
CA GLY A 1131 2.88 55.66 0.77
C GLY A 1131 1.41 55.76 1.20
N ASN A 1132 0.77 54.63 1.51
CA ASN A 1132 -0.66 54.58 1.87
C ASN A 1132 -0.96 53.77 3.14
N ALA A 1133 0.06 53.24 3.82
CA ALA A 1133 -0.03 52.45 5.05
C ALA A 1133 -0.83 51.15 4.96
N ILE A 1134 -1.16 50.66 3.75
CA ILE A 1134 -1.84 49.38 3.56
C ILE A 1134 -0.90 48.22 3.84
N CYS A 1135 -1.36 47.25 4.62
CA CYS A 1135 -0.60 46.07 5.01
C CYS A 1135 -0.72 44.96 3.96
N TRP A 1136 0.31 44.13 3.84
CA TRP A 1136 0.22 42.88 3.07
C TRP A 1136 -0.69 41.89 3.80
N ASP A 1137 -1.54 41.21 3.03
CA ASP A 1137 -2.55 40.25 3.49
C ASP A 1137 -2.68 39.12 2.43
N GLY A 1138 -3.44 38.07 2.73
CA GLY A 1138 -3.66 36.93 1.84
C GLY A 1138 -5.10 36.43 1.88
N LEU A 1139 -5.65 35.99 0.75
CA LEU A 1139 -6.94 35.31 0.65
C LEU A 1139 -6.84 33.82 1.00
N GLU A 1140 -7.97 33.13 1.16
CA GLU A 1140 -7.99 31.66 1.34
C GLU A 1140 -7.45 30.92 0.11
N SER A 1141 -7.57 31.51 -1.06
CA SER A 1141 -6.92 31.04 -2.30
C SER A 1141 -5.40 31.28 -2.33
N LEU A 1142 -4.79 31.71 -1.22
CA LEU A 1142 -3.38 32.07 -1.05
C LEU A 1142 -2.90 33.30 -1.85
N MET A 1143 -3.79 33.95 -2.59
CA MET A 1143 -3.49 35.18 -3.33
C MET A 1143 -3.20 36.35 -2.40
N MET A 1144 -2.14 37.12 -2.68
CA MET A 1144 -1.77 38.29 -1.89
C MET A 1144 -2.65 39.51 -2.22
N VAL A 1145 -3.19 40.16 -1.19
CA VAL A 1145 -4.03 41.37 -1.28
C VAL A 1145 -3.62 42.42 -0.23
N GLY A 1146 -4.34 43.54 -0.16
CA GLY A 1146 -4.08 44.61 0.81
C GLY A 1146 -5.18 44.78 1.86
N TRP A 1147 -4.79 45.09 3.11
CA TRP A 1147 -5.72 45.32 4.21
C TRP A 1147 -5.37 46.54 5.10
N ASN A 1148 -6.39 47.10 5.76
CA ASN A 1148 -6.31 48.35 6.54
C ASN A 1148 -5.72 48.20 7.96
N SER A 1149 -5.10 47.06 8.30
CA SER A 1149 -4.54 46.68 9.62
C SER A 1149 -5.50 45.87 10.53
N PRO A 1150 -4.98 44.92 11.34
CA PRO A 1150 -3.62 44.35 11.24
C PRO A 1150 -3.48 43.55 9.95
N GLY A 1151 -2.32 43.66 9.29
CA GLY A 1151 -1.98 42.76 8.19
C GLY A 1151 -1.48 41.42 8.72
N HIS A 1152 -1.24 40.48 7.80
CA HIS A 1152 -0.69 39.18 8.18
C HIS A 1152 0.75 39.30 8.70
N PRO A 1153 1.14 38.44 9.67
CA PRO A 1153 2.54 38.29 10.05
C PRO A 1153 3.31 37.59 8.93
N TYR A 1154 4.55 37.98 8.71
CA TYR A 1154 5.44 37.34 7.75
C TYR A 1154 6.72 36.84 8.41
N GLU A 1155 7.24 35.71 7.97
CA GLU A 1155 8.60 35.29 8.27
C GLU A 1155 9.46 35.47 7.02
N ILE A 1156 10.72 35.83 7.21
CA ILE A 1156 11.66 36.05 6.11
C ILE A 1156 12.86 35.16 6.36
N PHE A 1157 13.30 34.44 5.34
CA PHE A 1157 14.38 33.44 5.45
C PHE A 1157 15.50 33.70 4.44
N GLU A 1158 16.73 33.36 4.85
CA GLU A 1158 17.78 32.99 3.90
C GLU A 1158 17.37 31.70 3.15
N TYR A 1159 18.13 31.34 2.10
CA TYR A 1159 17.88 30.10 1.37
C TYR A 1159 19.15 29.60 0.68
N GLU A 1160 19.18 28.29 0.43
CA GLU A 1160 20.21 27.65 -0.39
C GLU A 1160 19.78 27.66 -1.86
N VAL A 1161 20.68 28.08 -2.75
CA VAL A 1161 20.40 28.29 -4.16
C VAL A 1161 20.34 26.95 -4.90
N LEU A 1162 19.27 26.77 -5.68
CA LEU A 1162 19.21 25.79 -6.76
C LEU A 1162 19.38 26.55 -8.09
N PRO A 1163 20.54 26.45 -8.77
CA PRO A 1163 20.75 27.14 -10.05
C PRO A 1163 19.72 26.67 -11.09
N HIS A 1164 19.05 27.61 -11.76
CA HIS A 1164 18.19 27.31 -12.90
C HIS A 1164 18.68 28.04 -14.15
N TYR A 1165 18.88 27.30 -15.22
CA TYR A 1165 19.27 27.86 -16.50
C TYR A 1165 18.05 28.05 -17.41
N ALA A 1166 18.06 29.14 -18.17
CA ALA A 1166 17.03 29.48 -19.12
C ALA A 1166 17.21 28.68 -20.41
N VAL A 1167 16.21 27.88 -20.77
CA VAL A 1167 16.01 27.30 -22.09
C VAL A 1167 14.97 28.14 -22.83
N THR A 1168 15.46 29.04 -23.69
CA THR A 1168 14.62 29.94 -24.49
C THR A 1168 14.27 29.29 -25.81
N VAL A 1169 12.99 29.03 -26.04
CA VAL A 1169 12.49 28.48 -27.31
C VAL A 1169 11.78 29.59 -28.09
N THR A 1170 12.39 30.01 -29.19
CA THR A 1170 11.87 31.03 -30.08
C THR A 1170 11.40 30.39 -31.38
N GLY A 1171 10.13 30.57 -31.71
CA GLY A 1171 9.61 30.20 -33.02
C GLY A 1171 9.75 31.34 -34.00
N VAL A 1172 10.28 31.10 -35.19
CA VAL A 1172 10.39 32.08 -36.27
C VAL A 1172 9.75 31.55 -37.55
N ASP A 1173 9.27 32.43 -38.43
CA ASP A 1173 8.90 32.02 -39.79
C ASP A 1173 10.13 31.90 -40.72
N ASN A 1174 9.88 31.54 -41.98
CA ASN A 1174 10.92 31.35 -43.00
C ASN A 1174 11.61 32.65 -43.44
N GLU A 1175 11.13 33.81 -42.99
CA GLU A 1175 11.75 35.12 -43.17
C GLU A 1175 12.48 35.59 -41.89
N GLY A 1176 12.44 34.79 -40.82
CA GLY A 1176 13.07 35.08 -39.53
C GLY A 1176 12.23 35.95 -38.61
N VAL A 1177 10.94 36.16 -38.89
CA VAL A 1177 10.03 36.94 -38.04
C VAL A 1177 9.63 36.09 -36.83
N GLN A 1178 9.81 36.64 -35.63
CA GLN A 1178 9.45 35.97 -34.39
C GLN A 1178 7.94 35.75 -34.26
N LEU A 1179 7.55 34.48 -34.14
CA LEU A 1179 6.18 34.01 -33.97
C LEU A 1179 5.79 33.84 -32.50
N PHE A 1180 6.74 33.39 -31.68
CA PHE A 1180 6.64 33.30 -30.21
C PHE A 1180 8.03 33.21 -29.59
N SER A 1181 8.10 33.44 -28.28
CA SER A 1181 9.29 33.15 -27.50
C SER A 1181 8.88 32.74 -26.10
N ASN A 1182 9.25 31.55 -25.69
CA ASN A 1182 9.00 31.01 -24.35
C ASN A 1182 10.35 30.78 -23.67
N VAL A 1183 10.42 31.06 -22.37
CA VAL A 1183 11.62 30.79 -21.57
C VAL A 1183 11.23 29.78 -20.51
N ASN A 1184 11.87 28.62 -20.51
CA ASN A 1184 11.72 27.59 -19.49
C ASN A 1184 12.94 27.62 -18.59
N TYR A 1185 12.76 27.62 -17.28
CA TYR A 1185 13.88 27.58 -16.34
C TYR A 1185 14.03 26.17 -15.81
N VAL A 1186 15.16 25.56 -16.09
CA VAL A 1186 15.44 24.14 -15.82
C VAL A 1186 16.48 24.07 -14.72
N PRO A 1187 16.28 23.27 -13.65
CA PRO A 1187 17.33 23.07 -12.65
C PRO A 1187 18.62 22.58 -13.31
N ALA A 1188 19.74 23.14 -12.91
CA ALA A 1188 21.03 22.78 -13.48
C ALA A 1188 21.31 21.27 -13.30
N GLY A 1189 21.68 20.60 -14.39
CA GLY A 1189 21.93 19.16 -14.43
C GLY A 1189 20.72 18.29 -14.78
N GLU A 1190 19.51 18.85 -14.85
CA GLU A 1190 18.31 18.14 -15.31
C GLU A 1190 18.19 18.15 -16.84
N SER A 1191 17.43 17.18 -17.37
CA SER A 1191 17.10 17.14 -18.80
C SER A 1191 15.88 18.04 -19.11
N PHE A 1192 15.81 18.58 -20.33
CA PHE A 1192 14.69 19.34 -20.84
C PHE A 1192 14.19 18.75 -22.16
N SER A 1193 12.92 18.35 -22.18
CA SER A 1193 12.28 17.85 -23.40
C SER A 1193 11.74 19.01 -24.24
N LEU A 1194 12.35 19.26 -25.41
CA LEU A 1194 11.86 20.25 -26.34
C LEU A 1194 10.58 19.79 -27.05
N VAL A 1195 9.48 20.48 -26.79
CA VAL A 1195 8.23 20.34 -27.54
C VAL A 1195 8.01 21.59 -28.39
N ALA A 1196 8.17 21.47 -29.71
CA ALA A 1196 7.87 22.55 -30.64
C ALA A 1196 6.34 22.74 -30.77
N PRO A 1197 5.79 23.94 -30.50
CA PRO A 1197 4.36 24.20 -30.63
C PRO A 1197 3.83 23.92 -32.04
N VAL A 1198 2.73 23.19 -32.14
CA VAL A 1198 2.03 22.99 -33.42
C VAL A 1198 1.35 24.31 -33.82
N ARG A 1199 1.55 24.76 -35.06
CA ARG A 1199 0.91 25.97 -35.59
C ARG A 1199 0.10 25.67 -36.84
N GLU A 1200 -1.13 26.16 -36.88
CA GLU A 1200 -2.05 25.94 -38.00
C GLU A 1200 -1.49 26.55 -39.29
N GLY A 1201 -1.39 25.73 -40.36
CA GLY A 1201 -0.86 26.14 -41.67
C GLY A 1201 0.67 26.24 -41.76
N MET A 1202 1.41 25.84 -40.72
CA MET A 1202 2.86 25.89 -40.68
C MET A 1202 3.47 24.56 -40.20
N ALA A 1203 4.51 24.10 -40.87
CA ALA A 1203 5.30 22.94 -40.48
C ALA A 1203 6.65 23.39 -39.88
N VAL A 1204 7.15 22.67 -38.88
CA VAL A 1204 8.52 22.85 -38.41
C VAL A 1204 9.46 22.34 -39.50
N SER A 1205 10.35 23.20 -39.96
CA SER A 1205 11.34 22.91 -41.00
C SER A 1205 12.74 22.65 -40.44
N ASP A 1206 13.08 23.31 -39.33
CA ASP A 1206 14.40 23.23 -38.71
C ASP A 1206 14.32 23.55 -37.21
N ILE A 1207 15.22 22.96 -36.43
CA ILE A 1207 15.43 23.24 -35.01
C ILE A 1207 16.92 23.43 -34.78
N ALA A 1208 17.32 24.66 -34.47
CA ALA A 1208 18.70 25.01 -34.17
C ALA A 1208 18.87 25.27 -32.67
N GLY A 1209 20.03 24.92 -32.11
CA GLY A 1209 20.40 25.24 -30.72
C GLY A 1209 19.90 24.26 -29.65
N ALA A 1210 19.36 23.09 -30.03
CA ALA A 1210 18.86 22.06 -29.10
C ALA A 1210 19.95 21.13 -28.52
N GLU A 1211 21.22 21.51 -28.62
CA GLU A 1211 22.37 20.77 -28.06
C GLU A 1211 22.38 20.95 -26.52
N GLY A 1212 22.67 19.89 -25.76
CA GLY A 1212 22.77 19.94 -24.29
C GLY A 1212 21.42 19.90 -23.54
N LEU A 1213 20.36 19.44 -24.20
CA LEU A 1213 19.03 19.28 -23.58
C LEU A 1213 18.89 18.01 -22.72
N ASP A 1214 19.74 17.02 -22.92
CA ASP A 1214 19.84 15.83 -22.08
C ASP A 1214 20.37 16.15 -20.68
N LYS A 1215 21.12 17.26 -20.55
CA LYS A 1215 21.63 17.76 -19.28
C LYS A 1215 21.89 19.27 -19.37
N VAL A 1216 20.99 20.09 -18.83
CA VAL A 1216 21.07 21.55 -18.94
C VAL A 1216 22.11 22.11 -17.95
N GLU A 1217 23.27 22.53 -18.48
CA GLU A 1217 24.40 23.06 -17.69
C GLU A 1217 24.69 24.54 -17.96
N GLY A 1218 23.86 25.19 -18.78
CA GLY A 1218 23.98 26.61 -19.13
C GLY A 1218 22.69 27.13 -19.77
N ASN A 1219 22.59 28.45 -19.99
CA ASN A 1219 21.47 29.03 -20.73
C ASN A 1219 21.51 28.55 -22.20
N ILE A 1220 20.38 28.04 -22.71
CA ILE A 1220 20.25 27.47 -24.05
C ILE A 1220 19.24 28.30 -24.85
N GLU A 1221 19.61 28.72 -26.06
CA GLU A 1221 18.69 29.36 -27.00
C GLU A 1221 18.37 28.41 -28.17
N ILE A 1222 17.08 28.12 -28.34
CA ILE A 1222 16.55 27.21 -29.35
C ILE A 1222 15.71 28.02 -30.31
N THR A 1223 16.03 27.92 -31.60
CA THR A 1223 15.23 28.49 -32.67
C THR A 1223 14.50 27.39 -33.42
N VAL A 1224 13.16 27.46 -33.43
CA VAL A 1224 12.30 26.56 -34.20
C VAL A 1224 11.81 27.33 -35.44
N THR A 1225 12.22 26.89 -36.63
CA THR A 1225 11.86 27.57 -37.88
C THR A 1225 10.61 26.93 -38.49
N TYR A 1226 9.58 27.74 -38.68
CA TYR A 1226 8.31 27.36 -39.28
C TYR A 1226 8.24 27.79 -40.74
N VAL A 1227 7.80 26.89 -41.61
CA VAL A 1227 7.50 27.17 -43.02
C VAL A 1227 6.02 26.94 -43.29
N PRO A 1228 5.39 27.66 -44.23
CA PRO A 1228 4.05 27.32 -44.68
C PRO A 1228 3.99 25.86 -45.16
N ASP A 1229 3.09 25.06 -44.60
CA ASP A 1229 3.03 23.61 -44.86
C ASP A 1229 2.41 23.24 -46.22
N GLY A 1230 2.03 24.25 -47.02
CA GLY A 1230 1.46 24.09 -48.35
C GLY A 1230 0.05 23.47 -48.39
N SER A 1231 -0.60 23.28 -47.24
CA SER A 1231 -1.91 22.62 -47.13
C SER A 1231 -3.11 23.59 -47.11
N GLY A 1232 -2.85 24.90 -47.03
CA GLY A 1232 -3.87 25.96 -46.96
C GLY A 1232 -4.52 26.37 -48.29
N LEU A 1233 -5.65 27.07 -48.19
CA LEU A 1233 -6.48 27.63 -49.29
C LEU A 1233 -5.75 28.53 -50.30
N GLU A 1234 -4.49 28.90 -50.05
CA GLU A 1234 -3.72 29.80 -50.90
C GLU A 1234 -3.16 29.13 -52.17
N SER A 1235 -3.29 27.80 -52.31
CA SER A 1235 -2.89 27.06 -53.51
C SER A 1235 -3.94 27.06 -54.65
N ILE A 1236 -4.97 27.92 -54.61
CA ILE A 1236 -6.02 27.99 -55.65
C ILE A 1236 -5.47 28.77 -56.86
N VAL A 1237 -5.11 28.04 -57.92
CA VAL A 1237 -4.67 28.65 -59.19
C VAL A 1237 -5.88 28.94 -60.09
N ALA A 1238 -5.96 30.16 -60.64
CA ALA A 1238 -6.95 30.48 -61.68
C ALA A 1238 -6.64 29.67 -62.96
N PRO A 1239 -7.64 29.04 -63.62
CA PRO A 1239 -7.37 28.23 -64.80
C PRO A 1239 -6.89 29.12 -65.96
N ALA A 1240 -5.72 28.78 -66.51
CA ALA A 1240 -5.20 29.41 -67.70
C ALA A 1240 -6.04 29.01 -68.93
N GLY A 1241 -6.84 29.96 -69.43
CA GLY A 1241 -7.08 30.22 -70.85
C GLY A 1241 -7.68 29.16 -71.79
N ASP A 1242 -7.85 27.89 -71.43
CA ASP A 1242 -8.44 26.88 -72.33
C ASP A 1242 -9.95 26.72 -72.09
N ARG A 1243 -10.75 26.99 -73.13
CA ARG A 1243 -12.22 27.04 -73.10
C ARG A 1243 -12.90 25.67 -73.22
N SER A 1244 -12.16 24.56 -73.17
CA SER A 1244 -12.77 23.22 -73.21
C SER A 1244 -12.96 22.63 -71.79
N VAL A 1245 -14.08 22.97 -71.16
CA VAL A 1245 -14.47 22.40 -69.86
C VAL A 1245 -15.06 21.00 -70.07
N LYS A 1246 -14.38 19.94 -69.59
CA LYS A 1246 -14.80 18.53 -69.78
C LYS A 1246 -15.43 17.91 -68.53
N GLY A 1247 -15.18 18.47 -67.35
CA GLY A 1247 -15.86 18.06 -66.11
C GLY A 1247 -15.84 19.16 -65.06
N ILE A 1248 -17.02 19.58 -64.61
CA ILE A 1248 -17.22 20.49 -63.48
C ILE A 1248 -17.81 19.65 -62.37
N TYR A 1249 -17.27 19.79 -61.16
CA TYR A 1249 -17.81 19.15 -59.96
C TYR A 1249 -17.92 20.18 -58.83
N ASP A 1250 -18.92 20.02 -57.98
CA ASP A 1250 -18.91 20.74 -56.70
C ASP A 1250 -17.90 20.11 -55.72
N LEU A 1251 -17.67 20.76 -54.59
CA LEU A 1251 -16.73 20.28 -53.56
C LEU A 1251 -17.17 18.97 -52.88
N GLN A 1252 -18.36 18.47 -53.20
CA GLN A 1252 -18.91 17.19 -52.73
C GLN A 1252 -18.74 16.09 -53.80
N GLY A 1253 -18.07 16.38 -54.92
CA GLY A 1253 -17.74 15.41 -55.97
C GLY A 1253 -18.88 15.14 -56.96
N ARG A 1254 -19.97 15.92 -56.95
CA ARG A 1254 -21.09 15.73 -57.89
C ARG A 1254 -20.83 16.47 -59.20
N ARG A 1255 -21.06 15.80 -60.34
CA ARG A 1255 -20.86 16.38 -61.67
C ARG A 1255 -21.94 17.41 -61.98
N LEU A 1256 -21.52 18.60 -62.41
CA LEU A 1256 -22.38 19.71 -62.81
C LEU A 1256 -22.29 19.94 -64.33
N ASN A 1257 -23.42 20.28 -64.94
CA ASN A 1257 -23.48 20.61 -66.38
C ASN A 1257 -23.07 22.06 -66.66
N ALA A 1258 -23.29 22.97 -65.70
CA ALA A 1258 -22.90 24.38 -65.76
C ALA A 1258 -22.83 24.98 -64.34
N ILE A 1259 -22.07 26.06 -64.18
CA ILE A 1259 -21.95 26.80 -62.92
C ILE A 1259 -23.01 27.92 -62.90
N SER A 1260 -23.90 27.89 -61.91
CA SER A 1260 -25.02 28.84 -61.81
C SER A 1260 -24.87 29.87 -60.69
N ARG A 1261 -23.83 29.76 -59.87
CA ARG A 1261 -23.56 30.68 -58.75
C ARG A 1261 -22.05 30.79 -58.48
N PRO A 1262 -21.54 31.95 -58.04
CA PRO A 1262 -20.14 32.12 -57.66
C PRO A 1262 -19.77 31.16 -56.53
N GLY A 1263 -18.57 30.60 -56.58
CA GLY A 1263 -18.11 29.62 -55.60
C GLY A 1263 -16.85 28.87 -56.03
N VAL A 1264 -16.40 27.96 -55.17
CA VAL A 1264 -15.24 27.09 -55.45
C VAL A 1264 -15.75 25.79 -56.06
N TYR A 1265 -15.20 25.41 -57.21
CA TYR A 1265 -15.56 24.19 -57.94
C TYR A 1265 -14.30 23.40 -58.31
N ILE A 1266 -14.45 22.13 -58.64
CA ILE A 1266 -13.40 21.34 -59.27
C ILE A 1266 -13.65 21.37 -60.78
N VAL A 1267 -12.80 22.08 -61.52
CA VAL A 1267 -12.90 22.23 -62.98
C VAL A 1267 -11.71 21.52 -63.62
N ASN A 1268 -11.99 20.51 -64.44
CA ASN A 1268 -10.95 19.69 -65.09
C ASN A 1268 -9.92 19.10 -64.10
N GLY A 1269 -10.33 18.79 -62.87
CA GLY A 1269 -9.48 18.15 -61.85
C GLY A 1269 -8.74 19.11 -60.91
N ALA A 1270 -8.89 20.43 -61.07
CA ALA A 1270 -8.29 21.44 -60.18
C ALA A 1270 -9.35 22.27 -59.44
N LYS A 1271 -9.09 22.63 -58.18
CA LYS A 1271 -9.94 23.57 -57.41
C LYS A 1271 -9.80 24.97 -58.00
N ALA A 1272 -10.90 25.53 -58.49
CA ALA A 1272 -10.97 26.84 -59.12
C ALA A 1272 -12.08 27.69 -58.48
N VAL A 1273 -11.77 28.96 -58.19
CA VAL A 1273 -12.77 29.95 -57.77
C VAL A 1273 -13.40 30.55 -59.02
N ILE A 1274 -14.69 30.35 -59.18
CA ILE A 1274 -15.48 30.91 -60.28
C ILE A 1274 -16.33 32.03 -59.69
N ARG A 1275 -16.07 33.26 -60.13
CA ARG A 1275 -16.70 34.48 -59.61
C ARG A 1275 -17.99 34.82 -60.34
#